data_AF-A0A098E6P1-F1
#
_entry.id   AF-A0A098E6P1-F1
#
_cell.length_a   1.000
_cell.length_b   1.000
_cell.length_c   1.000
_cell.angle_alpha   90.00
_cell.angle_beta   90.00
_cell.angle_gamma   90.00
#
_symmetry.space_group_name_H-M   'P 1'
#
loop_
_entity.id
_entity.type
_entity.pdbx_description
1 polymer ?
#
loop_
_entity_poly.entity_id
_entity_poly.type
_entity_poly.pdbx_seq_one_letter_code
_entity_poly.pdbx_strand_id
1 'polypeptide(L)'
;MNYKFNAAKDVIESDPSDAVVALLLTEKHAKLANVSLPADFEEIKNKAYGNGINAKIKDAEEALKTNDYEGAIGPLSTVKNYAEKINVKIPKKVEEIRKKAYAIGVNAKIADVRQAIADKDYGAAVGGCNVVDLFAGRAGISSPKELNDLRLQSYKLAAEEKLKEANESIKSKDYSDVFGACAGVEIYSKKANIVVPTEVEELRKKGYEIASYSKINEANELLNKGDADGYAALNTAEAYAKKANIQVPAEIENLKPLAHDVFANYKFNAAKETLETDPGDSIVNLSLAEKHAKLANVRLPADFEEIKNKAYTNGITAKIKDAEEAIKTADYEGAIGPLSVIKNYAEKINVKIPEKVEELRKKAYAIGVNAKIADVGQAITDKDYGAAVGGCNVVDLFAGRAGIAAPKELNDLRLQSYKLAAEEKLKEAREAIKSKEYSDAFGACAGVEIYSKKANILVPTEVEELRKKGYEIASYSKINEANELLNKGDADGYTALNTAEAYAKKANIQVPAEIENLKPLAHDVFANYKFNAAKETLETDPGDSIVNLSLSEKHAKLANVRLPADFEEIKNKAYTNGINAKIKDAEEAIKTADYEGAIGPLSVVKNYAEKIKVKIPEKVEELRKKAYAIGVNAKIADVRQAIADKDYGAAVGGCNVVDLFAERAGIAAPKELNNLRLQSYKLAVIEKIREGEAGIKNKEYSEVFGACAGAEIYGKKANVDVKKEFPEINSMWVEGYKLAYYAKLNEAKDMMSQNDSGCYAALKSAEKYAEKAGMRLPDMIIDSLKKDAYRVVINSKESDINKAIKEGNYGDAIAAFNGLTYYTNLSRLSPKEDPNQIKKKVLNLGIESKLKDANESYNIGDFASGLSALSIAEAFANTVGVSADKILEERKKITFAFLNAKVDEINKFLNEGNFDDAITAIRGAERQSARTNIPFPEKLTEISKKVYEMGVDVKIKGANDALSTGNFGDAYVALENAKDFANKTGKNVPEIDVLKKKCFEIGTEEKIKSAKKNIEEKNYEDAIGDIIAAKGYASKAGKAVDVGDLEKQIFKIGIDAQIAEIRKAINSGSYDDATLAYYTLKSYAEKISTNIPPEVDTLMLEVYKLGYKMKDEEAINHATAGEFTEAIGCLKEVAYCAEKAGISLSAKFEEMQKEIYTDGIKAKLKNALDALSNGEYLETLGNLNVAEAYSKESQLNFSQIARDAGFDVKKITFEAYMTGIKKNLEVSRKAADRGERYDALSAAAIVRGYADALEIEEPRELASIFSEVEKKK
;
A
#
# COMPACT_ATOMS: atom_id res chain seq x y z
N MET A 1 -38.98 8.78 -68.79
CA MET A 1 -38.87 10.06 -68.05
C MET A 1 -40.06 10.97 -68.35
N ASN A 2 -40.17 11.56 -69.54
CA ASN A 2 -41.26 12.51 -69.87
C ASN A 2 -42.66 11.96 -69.63
N TYR A 3 -42.89 10.66 -69.91
CA TYR A 3 -44.16 10.00 -69.60
C TYR A 3 -44.52 10.02 -68.10
N LYS A 4 -43.57 9.71 -67.21
CA LYS A 4 -43.81 9.68 -65.76
C LYS A 4 -43.89 11.07 -65.14
N PHE A 5 -43.24 12.06 -65.76
CA PHE A 5 -43.31 13.44 -65.28
C PHE A 5 -44.68 14.06 -65.53
N ASN A 6 -45.21 13.81 -66.72
CA ASN A 6 -46.54 14.26 -67.07
C ASN A 6 -47.59 13.55 -66.20
N ALA A 7 -47.45 12.24 -65.98
CA ALA A 7 -48.33 11.50 -65.07
C ALA A 7 -48.31 12.07 -63.63
N ALA A 8 -47.16 12.51 -63.11
CA ALA A 8 -47.08 13.14 -61.81
C ALA A 8 -47.84 14.47 -61.72
N LYS A 9 -47.76 15.29 -62.79
CA LYS A 9 -48.51 16.55 -62.86
C LYS A 9 -50.01 16.31 -62.83
N ASP A 10 -50.46 15.23 -63.46
CA ASP A 10 -51.87 14.90 -63.56
C ASP A 10 -52.47 14.44 -62.22
N VAL A 11 -51.67 13.81 -61.33
CA VAL A 11 -52.17 13.20 -60.08
C VAL A 11 -51.79 13.95 -58.79
N ILE A 12 -51.03 15.04 -58.87
CA ILE A 12 -50.45 15.75 -57.70
C ILE A 12 -51.45 16.25 -56.65
N GLU A 13 -52.68 16.56 -57.09
CA GLU A 13 -53.74 17.00 -56.18
C GLU A 13 -54.61 15.83 -55.69
N SER A 14 -54.80 14.79 -56.52
CA SER A 14 -55.73 13.68 -56.22
C SER A 14 -55.07 12.52 -55.48
N ASP A 15 -53.82 12.21 -55.81
CA ASP A 15 -53.02 11.20 -55.14
C ASP A 15 -51.59 11.72 -54.94
N PRO A 16 -51.37 12.48 -53.86
CA PRO A 16 -50.06 13.08 -53.59
C PRO A 16 -48.96 12.04 -53.38
N SER A 17 -49.29 10.82 -52.95
CA SER A 17 -48.30 9.76 -52.73
C SER A 17 -47.88 9.15 -54.07
N ASP A 18 -48.83 8.86 -54.95
CA ASP A 18 -48.52 8.42 -56.32
C ASP A 18 -47.85 9.52 -57.13
N ALA A 19 -48.18 10.79 -56.89
CA ALA A 19 -47.49 11.92 -57.50
C ALA A 19 -46.04 12.00 -57.03
N VAL A 20 -45.78 11.85 -55.73
CA VAL A 20 -44.42 11.74 -55.17
C VAL A 20 -43.66 10.58 -55.81
N VAL A 21 -44.29 9.40 -55.95
CA VAL A 21 -43.71 8.22 -56.63
C VAL A 21 -43.47 8.49 -58.11
N ALA A 22 -44.37 9.16 -58.82
CA ALA A 22 -44.19 9.47 -60.23
C ALA A 22 -43.07 10.52 -60.47
N LEU A 23 -42.91 11.46 -59.55
CA LEU A 23 -41.86 12.49 -59.61
C LEU A 23 -40.50 11.88 -59.37
N LEU A 24 -40.33 11.14 -58.30
CA LEU A 24 -39.09 10.42 -58.04
C LEU A 24 -38.74 9.37 -59.14
N LEU A 25 -39.73 8.89 -59.92
CA LEU A 25 -39.54 7.98 -61.06
C LEU A 25 -38.87 8.74 -62.18
N THR A 26 -39.48 9.87 -62.51
CA THR A 26 -38.95 10.84 -63.44
C THR A 26 -37.54 11.24 -63.04
N GLU A 27 -37.33 11.51 -61.76
CA GLU A 27 -36.03 11.82 -61.20
C GLU A 27 -35.03 10.69 -61.42
N LYS A 28 -35.32 9.46 -60.98
CA LYS A 28 -34.42 8.32 -61.21
C LYS A 28 -34.06 8.14 -62.67
N HIS A 29 -35.07 8.19 -63.55
CA HIS A 29 -34.88 7.94 -64.96
C HIS A 29 -34.02 9.03 -65.62
N ALA A 30 -34.14 10.28 -65.19
CA ALA A 30 -33.25 11.34 -65.64
C ALA A 30 -31.79 11.09 -65.21
N LYS A 31 -31.57 10.71 -63.95
CA LYS A 31 -30.20 10.41 -63.44
C LYS A 31 -29.60 9.15 -64.07
N LEU A 32 -30.37 8.09 -64.31
CA LEU A 32 -29.87 6.83 -64.92
C LEU A 32 -29.50 6.97 -66.39
N ALA A 33 -30.24 7.77 -67.15
CA ALA A 33 -29.96 8.00 -68.56
C ALA A 33 -28.93 9.14 -68.78
N ASN A 34 -28.40 9.70 -67.70
CA ASN A 34 -27.51 10.87 -67.69
C ASN A 34 -28.08 12.03 -68.55
N VAL A 35 -29.38 12.31 -68.39
CA VAL A 35 -30.11 13.40 -69.06
C VAL A 35 -30.71 14.35 -68.03
N SER A 36 -30.72 15.64 -68.35
CA SER A 36 -31.28 16.67 -67.49
C SER A 36 -32.79 16.50 -67.27
N LEU A 37 -33.23 16.79 -66.06
CA LEU A 37 -34.65 16.79 -65.71
C LEU A 37 -35.40 17.89 -66.46
N PRO A 38 -36.73 17.70 -66.67
CA PRO A 38 -37.58 18.80 -67.10
C PRO A 38 -37.39 20.01 -66.17
N ALA A 39 -37.27 21.20 -66.74
CA ALA A 39 -36.92 22.42 -66.01
C ALA A 39 -37.89 22.75 -64.86
N ASP A 40 -39.12 22.25 -64.94
CA ASP A 40 -40.24 22.46 -64.04
C ASP A 40 -40.44 21.31 -63.02
N PHE A 41 -39.48 20.41 -62.90
CA PHE A 41 -39.58 19.22 -62.05
C PHE A 41 -39.63 19.51 -60.54
N GLU A 42 -38.76 20.39 -60.05
CA GLU A 42 -38.64 20.64 -58.60
C GLU A 42 -39.85 21.38 -58.01
N GLU A 43 -40.53 22.19 -58.81
CA GLU A 43 -41.75 22.86 -58.38
C GLU A 43 -42.87 21.84 -58.10
N ILE A 44 -43.10 20.93 -59.04
CA ILE A 44 -44.11 19.87 -58.93
C ILE A 44 -43.74 18.92 -57.77
N LYS A 45 -42.46 18.62 -57.59
CA LYS A 45 -41.96 17.78 -56.49
C LYS A 45 -42.27 18.36 -55.11
N ASN A 46 -41.99 19.64 -54.90
CA ASN A 46 -42.24 20.30 -53.62
C ASN A 46 -43.71 20.29 -53.24
N LYS A 47 -44.57 20.52 -54.24
CA LYS A 47 -46.02 20.53 -54.05
C LYS A 47 -46.58 19.14 -53.71
N ALA A 48 -46.05 18.07 -54.32
CA ALA A 48 -46.49 16.70 -54.04
C ALA A 48 -46.14 16.26 -52.62
N TYR A 49 -44.93 16.55 -52.14
CA TYR A 49 -44.55 16.26 -50.76
C TYR A 49 -45.32 17.06 -49.73
N GLY A 50 -45.58 18.34 -49.99
CA GLY A 50 -46.40 19.18 -49.11
C GLY A 50 -47.79 18.58 -48.89
N ASN A 51 -48.41 18.11 -49.97
CA ASN A 51 -49.71 17.42 -49.92
C ASN A 51 -49.60 16.04 -49.24
N GLY A 52 -48.53 15.28 -49.47
CA GLY A 52 -48.28 13.97 -48.86
C GLY A 52 -48.06 14.02 -47.34
N ILE A 53 -47.40 15.06 -46.82
CA ILE A 53 -47.23 15.31 -45.37
C ILE A 53 -48.60 15.36 -44.69
N ASN A 54 -49.52 16.15 -45.23
CA ASN A 54 -50.84 16.32 -44.64
C ASN A 54 -51.67 15.03 -44.69
N ALA A 55 -51.57 14.26 -45.78
CA ALA A 55 -52.22 12.96 -45.89
C ALA A 55 -51.70 11.95 -44.84
N LYS A 56 -50.38 11.84 -44.65
CA LYS A 56 -49.80 10.88 -43.71
C LYS A 56 -50.01 11.26 -42.24
N ILE A 57 -50.13 12.55 -41.93
CA ILE A 57 -50.59 13.00 -40.59
C ILE A 57 -52.01 12.48 -40.35
N LYS A 58 -52.89 12.59 -41.35
CA LYS A 58 -54.27 12.11 -41.25
C LYS A 58 -54.34 10.58 -41.11
N ASP A 59 -53.52 9.83 -41.84
CA ASP A 59 -53.43 8.36 -41.71
C ASP A 59 -53.03 7.94 -40.29
N ALA A 60 -52.03 8.62 -39.69
CA ALA A 60 -51.61 8.36 -38.32
C ALA A 60 -52.70 8.69 -37.30
N GLU A 61 -53.46 9.76 -37.53
CA GLU A 61 -54.60 10.13 -36.68
C GLU A 61 -55.73 9.12 -36.78
N GLU A 62 -55.95 8.51 -37.94
CA GLU A 62 -56.96 7.47 -38.13
C GLU A 62 -56.55 6.15 -37.46
N ALA A 63 -55.29 5.73 -37.60
CA ALA A 63 -54.77 4.53 -36.94
C ALA A 63 -54.82 4.63 -35.40
N LEU A 64 -54.59 5.82 -34.84
CA LEU A 64 -54.76 6.04 -33.41
C LEU A 64 -56.20 5.90 -32.92
N LYS A 65 -57.22 6.11 -33.78
CA LYS A 65 -58.63 5.90 -33.38
C LYS A 65 -58.95 4.42 -33.16
N THR A 66 -58.20 3.52 -33.79
CA THR A 66 -58.34 2.06 -33.64
C THR A 66 -57.31 1.46 -32.67
N ASN A 67 -56.58 2.28 -31.92
CA ASN A 67 -55.46 1.87 -31.04
C ASN A 67 -54.35 1.07 -31.76
N ASP A 68 -54.25 1.19 -33.07
CA ASP A 68 -53.18 0.57 -33.84
C ASP A 68 -51.92 1.44 -33.73
N TYR A 69 -51.14 1.19 -32.68
CA TYR A 69 -49.96 2.00 -32.40
C TYR A 69 -48.86 1.78 -33.45
N GLU A 70 -48.73 0.58 -33.99
CA GLU A 70 -47.75 0.26 -35.05
C GLU A 70 -48.17 0.95 -36.36
N GLY A 71 -49.46 0.86 -36.71
CA GLY A 71 -50.08 1.56 -37.83
C GLY A 71 -50.11 3.08 -37.70
N ALA A 72 -49.95 3.65 -36.49
CA ALA A 72 -49.80 5.09 -36.29
C ALA A 72 -48.33 5.56 -36.33
N ILE A 73 -47.39 4.77 -35.79
CA ILE A 73 -45.94 5.10 -35.81
C ILE A 73 -45.38 5.07 -37.23
N GLY A 74 -45.89 4.15 -38.07
CA GLY A 74 -45.52 4.03 -39.49
C GLY A 74 -45.73 5.34 -40.27
N PRO A 75 -46.98 5.84 -40.41
CA PRO A 75 -47.26 7.07 -41.16
C PRO A 75 -46.58 8.31 -40.57
N LEU A 76 -46.42 8.42 -39.24
CA LEU A 76 -45.67 9.54 -38.63
C LEU A 76 -44.18 9.52 -38.94
N SER A 77 -43.62 8.33 -39.16
CA SER A 77 -42.26 8.21 -39.70
C SER A 77 -42.22 8.72 -41.14
N THR A 78 -43.23 8.43 -41.95
CA THR A 78 -43.37 8.97 -43.32
C THR A 78 -43.57 10.48 -43.34
N VAL A 79 -44.30 11.05 -42.38
CA VAL A 79 -44.48 12.51 -42.25
C VAL A 79 -43.15 13.21 -41.98
N LYS A 80 -42.38 12.68 -41.03
CA LYS A 80 -41.00 13.11 -40.80
C LYS A 80 -40.25 13.02 -42.13
N ASN A 81 -40.33 11.88 -42.81
CA ASN A 81 -39.62 11.71 -44.05
C ASN A 81 -40.03 12.67 -45.18
N TYR A 82 -41.30 13.05 -45.26
CA TYR A 82 -41.74 13.94 -46.33
C TYR A 82 -41.38 15.39 -46.04
N ALA A 83 -41.44 15.78 -44.76
CA ALA A 83 -41.11 17.12 -44.31
C ALA A 83 -39.63 17.45 -44.50
N GLU A 84 -38.77 16.50 -44.12
CA GLU A 84 -37.32 16.67 -44.21
C GLU A 84 -36.87 16.75 -45.66
N LYS A 85 -37.45 15.94 -46.55
CA LYS A 85 -37.14 16.02 -47.96
C LYS A 85 -37.45 17.34 -48.58
N ILE A 86 -38.50 18.03 -48.12
CA ILE A 86 -38.81 19.35 -48.65
C ILE A 86 -38.31 20.50 -47.81
N ASN A 87 -37.47 20.17 -46.84
CA ASN A 87 -36.90 21.08 -45.88
C ASN A 87 -37.96 22.01 -45.26
N VAL A 88 -39.11 21.43 -44.90
CA VAL A 88 -40.17 22.10 -44.14
C VAL A 88 -40.19 21.56 -42.72
N LYS A 89 -40.42 22.44 -41.74
CA LYS A 89 -40.52 22.02 -40.35
C LYS A 89 -41.69 21.05 -40.15
N ILE A 90 -41.41 19.91 -39.53
CA ILE A 90 -42.41 18.94 -39.12
C ILE A 90 -43.43 19.64 -38.19
N PRO A 91 -44.74 19.55 -38.47
CA PRO A 91 -45.75 20.13 -37.60
C PRO A 91 -45.64 19.55 -36.19
N LYS A 92 -45.71 20.39 -35.15
CA LYS A 92 -45.64 19.96 -33.73
C LYS A 92 -46.63 18.84 -33.39
N LYS A 93 -47.78 18.82 -34.08
CA LYS A 93 -48.83 17.80 -33.94
C LYS A 93 -48.32 16.36 -34.18
N VAL A 94 -47.30 16.17 -35.02
CA VAL A 94 -46.70 14.84 -35.33
C VAL A 94 -46.07 14.22 -34.10
N GLU A 95 -45.37 15.03 -33.31
CA GLU A 95 -44.73 14.58 -32.07
C GLU A 95 -45.77 14.23 -30.99
N GLU A 96 -46.89 14.94 -30.96
CA GLU A 96 -48.00 14.63 -30.04
C GLU A 96 -48.67 13.30 -30.39
N ILE A 97 -48.87 13.01 -31.68
CA ILE A 97 -49.45 11.74 -32.16
C ILE A 97 -48.46 10.58 -31.86
N ARG A 98 -47.15 10.82 -32.02
CA ARG A 98 -46.10 9.81 -31.77
C ARG A 98 -46.05 9.38 -30.31
N LYS A 99 -46.08 10.34 -29.38
CA LYS A 99 -46.10 10.03 -27.93
C LYS A 99 -47.35 9.24 -27.54
N LYS A 100 -48.50 9.54 -28.13
CA LYS A 100 -49.74 8.78 -27.90
C LYS A 100 -49.65 7.34 -28.41
N ALA A 101 -49.04 7.11 -29.58
CA ALA A 101 -48.85 5.75 -30.10
C ALA A 101 -47.93 4.92 -29.20
N TYR A 102 -46.77 5.45 -28.78
CA TYR A 102 -45.89 4.71 -27.86
C TYR A 102 -46.56 4.41 -26.51
N ALA A 103 -47.41 5.31 -25.99
CA ALA A 103 -48.17 5.05 -24.77
C ALA A 103 -49.16 3.88 -24.93
N ILE A 104 -49.74 3.69 -26.11
CA ILE A 104 -50.58 2.53 -26.42
C ILE A 104 -49.73 1.25 -26.53
N GLY A 105 -48.56 1.32 -27.17
CA GLY A 105 -47.63 0.19 -27.30
C GLY A 105 -47.10 -0.35 -25.96
N VAL A 106 -46.92 0.51 -24.96
CA VAL A 106 -46.56 0.09 -23.58
C VAL A 106 -47.56 -0.93 -23.03
N ASN A 107 -48.86 -0.68 -23.20
CA ASN A 107 -49.91 -1.57 -22.69
C ASN A 107 -49.96 -2.90 -23.46
N ALA A 108 -49.72 -2.88 -24.77
CA ALA A 108 -49.63 -4.10 -25.58
C ALA A 108 -48.45 -4.98 -25.16
N LYS A 109 -47.26 -4.40 -24.96
CA LYS A 109 -46.06 -5.15 -24.58
C LYS A 109 -46.11 -5.73 -23.16
N ILE A 110 -46.85 -5.10 -22.25
CA ILE A 110 -47.15 -5.73 -20.95
C ILE A 110 -47.96 -7.02 -21.12
N ALA A 111 -48.92 -7.04 -22.05
CA ALA A 111 -49.71 -8.24 -22.30
C ALA A 111 -48.82 -9.38 -22.85
N ASP A 112 -47.89 -9.07 -23.75
CA ASP A 112 -46.92 -10.04 -24.28
C ASP A 112 -46.04 -10.63 -23.17
N VAL A 113 -45.54 -9.78 -22.26
CA VAL A 113 -44.74 -10.22 -21.10
C VAL A 113 -45.53 -11.19 -20.21
N ARG A 114 -46.81 -10.88 -19.95
CA ARG A 114 -47.68 -11.78 -19.16
C ARG A 114 -47.85 -13.13 -19.85
N GLN A 115 -47.99 -13.14 -21.18
CA GLN A 115 -48.13 -14.36 -21.95
C GLN A 115 -46.84 -15.19 -21.91
N ALA A 116 -45.67 -14.58 -22.10
CA ALA A 116 -44.38 -15.27 -22.02
C ALA A 116 -44.12 -15.91 -20.64
N ILE A 117 -44.53 -15.24 -19.56
CA ILE A 117 -44.48 -15.81 -18.21
C ILE A 117 -45.42 -17.02 -18.08
N ALA A 118 -46.62 -16.95 -18.66
CA ALA A 118 -47.58 -18.06 -18.67
C ALA A 118 -47.05 -19.26 -19.47
N ASP A 119 -46.35 -19.01 -20.57
CA ASP A 119 -45.77 -20.02 -21.45
C ASP A 119 -44.44 -20.61 -20.93
N LYS A 120 -43.96 -20.13 -19.77
CA LYS A 120 -42.68 -20.50 -19.17
C LYS A 120 -41.45 -20.20 -20.06
N ASP A 121 -41.58 -19.26 -20.98
CA ASP A 121 -40.46 -18.75 -21.76
C ASP A 121 -39.78 -17.60 -21.02
N TYR A 122 -38.79 -17.94 -20.19
CA TYR A 122 -38.07 -16.94 -19.41
C TYR A 122 -37.29 -15.95 -20.30
N GLY A 123 -36.82 -16.39 -21.48
CA GLY A 123 -36.08 -15.55 -22.42
C GLY A 123 -36.98 -14.45 -22.97
N ALA A 124 -38.16 -14.83 -23.48
CA ALA A 124 -39.16 -13.88 -23.98
C ALA A 124 -39.72 -12.98 -22.86
N ALA A 125 -39.94 -13.51 -21.66
CA ALA A 125 -40.46 -12.74 -20.53
C ALA A 125 -39.48 -11.66 -20.05
N VAL A 126 -38.19 -12.02 -19.86
CA VAL A 126 -37.14 -11.06 -19.46
C VAL A 126 -36.92 -10.02 -20.57
N GLY A 127 -36.87 -10.45 -21.83
CA GLY A 127 -36.71 -9.57 -22.99
C GLY A 127 -37.86 -8.57 -23.12
N GLY A 128 -39.11 -9.05 -23.05
CA GLY A 128 -40.30 -8.21 -23.14
C GLY A 128 -40.37 -7.15 -22.04
N CYS A 129 -39.92 -7.44 -20.82
CA CYS A 129 -39.87 -6.46 -19.73
C CYS A 129 -38.98 -5.25 -20.07
N ASN A 130 -37.91 -5.45 -20.84
CA ASN A 130 -37.01 -4.37 -21.26
C ASN A 130 -37.63 -3.53 -22.38
N VAL A 131 -38.42 -4.15 -23.27
CA VAL A 131 -39.12 -3.44 -24.37
C VAL A 131 -40.19 -2.49 -23.82
N VAL A 132 -40.89 -2.87 -22.75
CA VAL A 132 -41.89 -1.99 -22.09
C VAL A 132 -41.22 -0.71 -21.56
N ASP A 133 -40.05 -0.81 -20.91
CA ASP A 133 -39.31 0.36 -20.43
C ASP A 133 -38.89 1.30 -21.56
N LEU A 134 -38.41 0.72 -22.68
CA LEU A 134 -38.05 1.50 -23.87
C LEU A 134 -39.25 2.28 -24.43
N PHE A 135 -40.43 1.64 -24.51
CA PHE A 135 -41.63 2.27 -25.05
C PHE A 135 -42.16 3.36 -24.10
N ALA A 136 -42.10 3.14 -22.79
CA ALA A 136 -42.47 4.14 -21.80
C ALA A 136 -41.59 5.40 -21.91
N GLY A 137 -40.27 5.19 -22.06
CA GLY A 137 -39.31 6.27 -22.30
C GLY A 137 -39.63 7.08 -23.57
N ARG A 138 -39.94 6.41 -24.69
CA ARG A 138 -40.30 7.07 -25.96
C ARG A 138 -41.66 7.79 -25.93
N ALA A 139 -42.59 7.32 -25.11
CA ALA A 139 -43.86 8.02 -24.86
C ALA A 139 -43.69 9.24 -23.93
N GLY A 140 -42.58 9.33 -23.19
CA GLY A 140 -42.38 10.33 -22.14
C GLY A 140 -43.24 10.08 -20.91
N ILE A 141 -43.58 8.82 -20.61
CA ILE A 141 -44.34 8.40 -19.43
C ILE A 141 -43.45 7.53 -18.52
N SER A 142 -43.80 7.46 -17.23
CA SER A 142 -43.14 6.53 -16.31
C SER A 142 -43.50 5.08 -16.64
N SER A 143 -42.54 4.17 -16.51
CA SER A 143 -42.79 2.74 -16.65
C SER A 143 -43.95 2.27 -15.76
N PRO A 144 -44.83 1.39 -16.27
CA PRO A 144 -45.95 0.86 -15.50
C PRO A 144 -45.48 0.18 -14.22
N LYS A 145 -46.16 0.46 -13.09
CA LYS A 145 -45.76 -0.09 -11.78
C LYS A 145 -45.71 -1.62 -11.76
N GLU A 146 -46.61 -2.26 -12.51
CA GLU A 146 -46.70 -3.71 -12.62
C GLU A 146 -45.55 -4.39 -13.37
N LEU A 147 -44.75 -3.63 -14.14
CA LEU A 147 -43.64 -4.17 -14.92
C LEU A 147 -42.56 -4.78 -14.02
N ASN A 148 -42.33 -4.18 -12.84
CA ASN A 148 -41.36 -4.70 -11.86
C ASN A 148 -41.79 -6.07 -11.32
N ASP A 149 -43.08 -6.28 -11.09
CA ASP A 149 -43.59 -7.56 -10.59
C ASP A 149 -43.46 -8.66 -11.66
N LEU A 150 -43.75 -8.34 -12.93
CA LEU A 150 -43.55 -9.25 -14.06
C LEU A 150 -42.06 -9.59 -14.26
N ARG A 151 -41.18 -8.60 -14.12
CA ARG A 151 -39.73 -8.79 -14.20
C ARG A 151 -39.24 -9.75 -13.11
N LEU A 152 -39.69 -9.58 -11.87
CA LEU A 152 -39.34 -10.50 -10.78
C LEU A 152 -39.84 -11.92 -11.04
N GLN A 153 -41.05 -12.09 -11.61
CA GLN A 153 -41.56 -13.41 -11.98
C GLN A 153 -40.72 -14.08 -13.08
N SER A 154 -40.30 -13.31 -14.10
CA SER A 154 -39.45 -13.83 -15.18
C SER A 154 -38.08 -14.33 -14.68
N TYR A 155 -37.48 -13.65 -13.70
CA TYR A 155 -36.22 -14.09 -13.10
C TYR A 155 -36.38 -15.33 -12.21
N LYS A 156 -37.52 -15.51 -11.53
CA LYS A 156 -37.78 -16.73 -10.76
C LYS A 156 -37.83 -17.95 -11.66
N LEU A 157 -38.55 -17.83 -12.78
CA LEU A 157 -38.64 -18.87 -13.80
C LEU A 157 -37.28 -19.23 -14.41
N ALA A 158 -36.42 -18.25 -14.68
CA ALA A 158 -35.07 -18.48 -15.20
C ALA A 158 -34.17 -19.26 -14.21
N ALA A 159 -34.29 -18.99 -12.90
CA ALA A 159 -33.56 -19.73 -11.87
C ALA A 159 -33.98 -21.20 -11.80
N GLU A 160 -35.28 -21.48 -11.97
CA GLU A 160 -35.83 -22.85 -11.98
C GLU A 160 -35.33 -23.67 -13.18
N GLU A 161 -35.30 -23.11 -14.39
CA GLU A 161 -34.81 -23.83 -15.57
C GLU A 161 -33.29 -24.07 -15.51
N LYS A 162 -32.49 -23.09 -15.05
CA LYS A 162 -31.03 -23.29 -14.88
C LYS A 162 -30.70 -24.38 -13.85
N LEU A 163 -31.55 -24.56 -12.85
CA LEU A 163 -31.40 -25.61 -11.86
C LEU A 163 -31.65 -27.00 -12.45
N LYS A 164 -32.59 -27.09 -13.38
CA LYS A 164 -32.87 -28.32 -14.14
C LYS A 164 -31.70 -28.67 -15.07
N GLU A 165 -31.15 -27.69 -15.79
CA GLU A 165 -29.95 -27.87 -16.64
C GLU A 165 -28.75 -28.41 -15.82
N ALA A 166 -28.52 -27.88 -14.62
CA ALA A 166 -27.43 -28.34 -13.75
C ALA A 166 -27.59 -29.82 -13.36
N ASN A 167 -28.82 -30.24 -13.08
CA ASN A 167 -29.14 -31.64 -12.77
C ASN A 167 -28.97 -32.58 -13.98
N GLU A 168 -29.26 -32.11 -15.20
CA GLU A 168 -29.04 -32.87 -16.43
C GLU A 168 -27.55 -33.02 -16.75
N SER A 169 -26.76 -31.96 -16.53
CA SER A 169 -25.31 -31.93 -16.78
C SER A 169 -24.51 -32.86 -15.85
N ILE A 170 -24.98 -33.06 -14.62
CA ILE A 170 -24.43 -34.09 -13.72
C ILE A 170 -24.59 -35.49 -14.31
N LYS A 171 -25.71 -35.78 -14.98
CA LYS A 171 -25.97 -37.10 -15.59
C LYS A 171 -25.08 -37.36 -16.80
N SER A 172 -24.78 -36.32 -17.60
CA SER A 172 -23.87 -36.42 -18.75
C SER A 172 -22.38 -36.46 -18.35
N LYS A 173 -22.07 -36.24 -17.06
CA LYS A 173 -20.69 -36.10 -16.53
C LYS A 173 -19.91 -34.94 -17.16
N ASP A 174 -20.62 -33.92 -17.65
CA ASP A 174 -19.99 -32.69 -18.12
C ASP A 174 -19.85 -31.69 -16.96
N TYR A 175 -18.69 -31.67 -16.32
CA TYR A 175 -18.46 -30.79 -15.18
C TYR A 175 -18.47 -29.30 -15.56
N SER A 176 -18.18 -28.95 -16.83
CA SER A 176 -18.18 -27.56 -17.30
C SER A 176 -19.61 -27.01 -17.34
N ASP A 177 -20.52 -27.78 -17.91
CA ASP A 177 -21.94 -27.41 -18.01
C ASP A 177 -22.62 -27.36 -16.65
N VAL A 178 -22.23 -28.25 -15.73
CA VAL A 178 -22.68 -28.20 -14.32
C VAL A 178 -22.33 -26.85 -13.69
N PHE A 179 -21.09 -26.39 -13.84
CA PHE A 179 -20.67 -25.11 -13.26
C PHE A 179 -21.36 -23.92 -13.93
N GLY A 180 -21.53 -23.95 -15.25
CA GLY A 180 -22.27 -22.93 -16.00
C GLY A 180 -23.72 -22.80 -15.55
N ALA A 181 -24.42 -23.93 -15.43
CA ALA A 181 -25.81 -23.96 -15.00
C ALA A 181 -25.98 -23.52 -13.53
N CYS A 182 -25.11 -23.97 -12.61
CA CYS A 182 -25.12 -23.52 -11.21
C CYS A 182 -24.90 -22.00 -11.09
N ALA A 183 -23.99 -21.41 -11.88
CA ALA A 183 -23.79 -19.96 -11.91
C ALA A 183 -25.03 -19.23 -12.46
N GLY A 184 -25.70 -19.81 -13.46
CA GLY A 184 -26.98 -19.32 -13.98
C GLY A 184 -28.05 -19.21 -12.88
N VAL A 185 -28.21 -20.25 -12.06
CA VAL A 185 -29.16 -20.23 -10.93
C VAL A 185 -28.86 -19.07 -9.97
N GLU A 186 -27.60 -18.89 -9.58
CA GLU A 186 -27.21 -17.81 -8.65
C GLU A 186 -27.53 -16.41 -9.18
N ILE A 187 -27.25 -16.17 -10.46
CA ILE A 187 -27.49 -14.87 -11.11
C ILE A 187 -28.99 -14.55 -11.12
N TYR A 188 -29.82 -15.49 -11.57
CA TYR A 188 -31.27 -15.26 -11.69
C TYR A 188 -31.97 -15.24 -10.33
N SER A 189 -31.55 -16.06 -9.36
CA SER A 189 -32.05 -15.97 -7.99
C SER A 189 -31.76 -14.61 -7.36
N LYS A 190 -30.56 -14.06 -7.55
CA LYS A 190 -30.19 -12.72 -7.06
C LYS A 190 -31.02 -11.62 -7.71
N LYS A 191 -31.25 -11.70 -9.03
CA LYS A 191 -32.09 -10.74 -9.77
C LYS A 191 -33.57 -10.82 -9.37
N ALA A 192 -34.06 -12.02 -9.05
CA ALA A 192 -35.41 -12.25 -8.52
C ALA A 192 -35.57 -11.90 -7.02
N ASN A 193 -34.47 -11.56 -6.33
CA ASN A 193 -34.43 -11.39 -4.88
C ASN A 193 -34.98 -12.62 -4.12
N ILE A 194 -34.60 -13.82 -4.58
CA ILE A 194 -34.91 -15.10 -3.92
C ILE A 194 -33.61 -15.77 -3.44
N VAL A 195 -33.73 -16.62 -2.43
CA VAL A 195 -32.61 -17.40 -1.91
C VAL A 195 -32.20 -18.44 -2.96
N VAL A 196 -30.91 -18.56 -3.22
CA VAL A 196 -30.36 -19.61 -4.10
C VAL A 196 -30.69 -20.98 -3.47
N PRO A 197 -31.26 -21.93 -4.24
CA PRO A 197 -31.55 -23.28 -3.74
C PRO A 197 -30.31 -23.95 -3.16
N THR A 198 -30.43 -24.55 -1.97
CA THR A 198 -29.31 -25.19 -1.26
C THR A 198 -28.70 -26.36 -2.05
N GLU A 199 -29.50 -26.99 -2.92
CA GLU A 199 -29.06 -28.08 -3.80
C GLU A 199 -28.01 -27.65 -4.85
N VAL A 200 -27.90 -26.35 -5.18
CA VAL A 200 -26.87 -25.84 -6.12
C VAL A 200 -25.46 -26.14 -5.60
N GLU A 201 -25.24 -26.05 -4.30
CA GLU A 201 -23.95 -26.33 -3.69
C GLU A 201 -23.63 -27.83 -3.71
N GLU A 202 -24.64 -28.70 -3.59
CA GLU A 202 -24.46 -30.15 -3.74
C GLU A 202 -24.14 -30.53 -5.19
N LEU A 203 -24.80 -29.90 -6.17
CA LEU A 203 -24.52 -30.09 -7.59
C LEU A 203 -23.09 -29.64 -7.94
N ARG A 204 -22.64 -28.51 -7.38
CA ARG A 204 -21.27 -28.02 -7.55
C ARG A 204 -20.23 -28.98 -6.99
N LYS A 205 -20.47 -29.56 -5.81
CA LYS A 205 -19.58 -30.59 -5.23
C LYS A 205 -19.47 -31.83 -6.13
N LYS A 206 -20.59 -32.30 -6.68
CA LYS A 206 -20.58 -33.42 -7.65
C LYS A 206 -19.84 -33.04 -8.95
N GLY A 207 -19.97 -31.80 -9.43
CA GLY A 207 -19.18 -31.30 -10.56
C GLY A 207 -17.67 -31.38 -10.29
N TYR A 208 -17.22 -30.98 -9.10
CA TYR A 208 -15.82 -31.09 -8.70
C TYR A 208 -15.34 -32.55 -8.59
N GLU A 209 -16.19 -33.47 -8.12
CA GLU A 209 -15.86 -34.90 -8.08
C GLU A 209 -15.59 -35.44 -9.49
N ILE A 210 -16.47 -35.13 -10.45
CA ILE A 210 -16.31 -35.54 -11.86
C ILE A 210 -15.02 -34.96 -12.45
N ALA A 211 -14.75 -33.67 -12.20
CA ALA A 211 -13.54 -32.99 -12.68
C ALA A 211 -12.25 -33.60 -12.09
N SER A 212 -12.27 -34.03 -10.83
CA SER A 212 -11.15 -34.70 -10.18
C SER A 212 -10.75 -35.98 -10.92
N TYR A 213 -11.71 -36.87 -11.19
CA TYR A 213 -11.42 -38.13 -11.90
C TYR A 213 -10.99 -37.91 -13.35
N SER A 214 -11.56 -36.92 -14.04
CA SER A 214 -11.12 -36.54 -15.38
C SER A 214 -9.63 -36.13 -15.39
N LYS A 215 -9.20 -35.33 -14.39
CA LYS A 215 -7.80 -34.88 -14.28
C LYS A 215 -6.83 -35.97 -13.82
N ILE A 216 -7.27 -36.97 -13.06
CA ILE A 216 -6.46 -38.16 -12.75
C ILE A 216 -6.10 -38.92 -14.03
N ASN A 217 -7.08 -39.10 -14.93
CA ASN A 217 -6.85 -39.81 -16.19
C ASN A 217 -5.87 -39.06 -17.10
N GLU A 218 -6.04 -37.74 -17.21
CA GLU A 218 -5.11 -36.86 -17.93
C GLU A 218 -3.69 -36.94 -17.36
N ALA A 219 -3.55 -36.86 -16.03
CA ALA A 219 -2.26 -36.99 -15.36
C ALA A 219 -1.59 -38.34 -15.66
N ASN A 220 -2.34 -39.44 -15.58
CA ASN A 220 -1.81 -40.76 -15.88
C ASN A 220 -1.33 -40.88 -17.33
N GLU A 221 -2.08 -40.35 -18.29
CA GLU A 221 -1.67 -40.37 -19.71
C GLU A 221 -0.40 -39.58 -19.98
N LEU A 222 -0.25 -38.40 -19.38
CA LEU A 222 0.90 -37.52 -19.56
C LEU A 222 2.15 -38.08 -18.88
N LEU A 223 2.03 -38.56 -17.63
CA LEU A 223 3.16 -39.12 -16.89
C LEU A 223 3.74 -40.37 -17.55
N ASN A 224 2.88 -41.24 -18.12
CA ASN A 224 3.34 -42.42 -18.85
C ASN A 224 4.07 -42.07 -20.17
N LYS A 225 3.90 -40.85 -20.69
CA LYS A 225 4.66 -40.33 -21.84
C LYS A 225 5.96 -39.63 -21.44
N GLY A 226 6.24 -39.53 -20.14
CA GLY A 226 7.37 -38.75 -19.62
C GLY A 226 7.15 -37.24 -19.72
N ASP A 227 5.89 -36.79 -19.81
CA ASP A 227 5.54 -35.39 -19.89
C ASP A 227 5.37 -34.78 -18.50
N ALA A 228 6.06 -33.66 -18.26
CA ALA A 228 6.04 -32.93 -16.99
C ALA A 228 4.65 -32.32 -16.69
N ASP A 229 3.81 -32.09 -17.71
CA ASP A 229 2.44 -31.55 -17.54
C ASP A 229 1.54 -32.52 -16.77
N GLY A 230 1.90 -33.81 -16.75
CA GLY A 230 1.22 -34.80 -15.91
C GLY A 230 1.30 -34.49 -14.42
N TYR A 231 2.36 -33.82 -13.96
CA TYR A 231 2.46 -33.34 -12.57
C TYR A 231 1.45 -32.23 -12.27
N ALA A 232 1.20 -31.32 -13.22
CA ALA A 232 0.22 -30.25 -13.07
C ALA A 232 -1.21 -30.80 -13.04
N ALA A 233 -1.56 -31.69 -13.97
CA ALA A 233 -2.85 -32.36 -14.02
C ALA A 233 -3.15 -33.13 -12.72
N LEU A 234 -2.13 -33.79 -12.13
CA LEU A 234 -2.25 -34.51 -10.87
C LEU A 234 -2.56 -33.58 -9.68
N ASN A 235 -1.90 -32.41 -9.62
CA ASN A 235 -2.18 -31.40 -8.60
C ASN A 235 -3.59 -30.80 -8.75
N THR A 236 -4.04 -30.57 -9.98
CA THR A 236 -5.41 -30.10 -10.26
C THR A 236 -6.45 -31.12 -9.83
N ALA A 237 -6.22 -32.41 -10.07
CA ALA A 237 -7.07 -33.47 -9.55
C ALA A 237 -7.18 -33.44 -8.03
N GLU A 238 -6.05 -33.31 -7.31
CA GLU A 238 -6.05 -33.24 -5.84
C GLU A 238 -6.83 -32.01 -5.34
N ALA A 239 -6.71 -30.87 -6.02
CA ALA A 239 -7.46 -29.67 -5.69
C ALA A 239 -8.98 -29.84 -5.90
N TYR A 240 -9.40 -30.50 -6.98
CA TYR A 240 -10.82 -30.78 -7.24
C TYR A 240 -11.40 -31.81 -6.24
N ALA A 241 -10.65 -32.83 -5.86
CA ALA A 241 -11.06 -33.74 -4.78
C ALA A 241 -11.32 -32.99 -3.46
N LYS A 242 -10.45 -32.05 -3.09
CA LYS A 242 -10.64 -31.19 -1.91
C LYS A 242 -11.89 -30.31 -2.01
N LYS A 243 -12.13 -29.69 -3.18
CA LYS A 243 -13.32 -28.85 -3.42
C LYS A 243 -14.61 -29.65 -3.45
N ALA A 244 -14.57 -30.90 -3.91
CA ALA A 244 -15.68 -31.84 -3.83
C ALA A 244 -15.93 -32.34 -2.39
N ASN A 245 -15.00 -32.09 -1.47
CA ASN A 245 -14.99 -32.61 -0.10
C ASN A 245 -15.04 -34.15 -0.07
N ILE A 246 -14.31 -34.79 -0.98
CA ILE A 246 -14.12 -36.25 -1.02
C ILE A 246 -12.72 -36.60 -0.53
N GLN A 247 -12.53 -37.85 -0.09
CA GLN A 247 -11.19 -38.37 0.19
C GLN A 247 -10.36 -38.34 -1.10
N VAL A 248 -9.10 -37.88 -1.01
CA VAL A 248 -8.17 -37.86 -2.14
C VAL A 248 -8.10 -39.27 -2.75
N PRO A 249 -8.43 -39.44 -4.04
CA PRO A 249 -8.38 -40.75 -4.69
C PRO A 249 -6.99 -41.38 -4.60
N ALA A 250 -6.93 -42.68 -4.32
CA ALA A 250 -5.67 -43.41 -4.11
C ALA A 250 -4.77 -43.39 -5.37
N GLU A 251 -5.38 -43.27 -6.55
CA GLU A 251 -4.72 -43.11 -7.84
C GLU A 251 -3.80 -41.88 -7.87
N ILE A 252 -4.16 -40.81 -7.15
CA ILE A 252 -3.31 -39.61 -7.04
C ILE A 252 -2.02 -39.94 -6.31
N GLU A 253 -2.12 -40.60 -5.15
CA GLU A 253 -0.95 -40.99 -4.35
C GLU A 253 -0.03 -41.96 -5.10
N ASN A 254 -0.61 -42.87 -5.90
CA ASN A 254 0.16 -43.82 -6.70
C ASN A 254 0.95 -43.15 -7.84
N LEU A 255 0.45 -42.04 -8.41
CA LEU A 255 1.12 -41.33 -9.51
C LEU A 255 2.16 -40.31 -9.04
N LYS A 256 2.13 -39.88 -7.76
CA LYS A 256 3.05 -38.86 -7.21
C LYS A 256 4.54 -39.18 -7.40
N PRO A 257 5.03 -40.40 -7.11
CA PRO A 257 6.46 -40.70 -7.28
C PRO A 257 6.92 -40.59 -8.73
N LEU A 258 6.11 -41.11 -9.68
CA LEU A 258 6.38 -41.02 -11.11
C LEU A 258 6.35 -39.56 -11.58
N ALA A 259 5.39 -38.77 -11.10
CA ALA A 259 5.28 -37.36 -11.44
C ALA A 259 6.49 -36.54 -10.99
N HIS A 260 7.01 -36.82 -9.79
CA HIS A 260 8.21 -36.18 -9.29
C HIS A 260 9.49 -36.60 -10.03
N ASP A 261 9.61 -37.86 -10.44
CA ASP A 261 10.74 -38.34 -11.24
C ASP A 261 10.77 -37.68 -12.63
N VAL A 262 9.64 -37.73 -13.35
CA VAL A 262 9.50 -37.10 -14.68
C VAL A 262 9.81 -35.59 -14.61
N PHE A 263 9.28 -34.91 -13.60
CA PHE A 263 9.53 -33.47 -13.41
C PHE A 263 10.99 -33.16 -13.05
N ALA A 264 11.63 -33.99 -12.21
CA ALA A 264 13.03 -33.82 -11.84
C ALA A 264 13.96 -33.95 -13.05
N ASN A 265 13.72 -34.95 -13.91
CA ASN A 265 14.50 -35.18 -15.13
C ASN A 265 14.30 -34.06 -16.16
N TYR A 266 13.06 -33.61 -16.35
CA TYR A 266 12.75 -32.47 -17.19
C TYR A 266 13.53 -31.21 -16.74
N LYS A 267 13.51 -30.89 -15.45
CA LYS A 267 14.23 -29.75 -14.90
C LYS A 267 15.75 -29.91 -14.97
N PHE A 268 16.28 -31.12 -14.79
CA PHE A 268 17.71 -31.34 -14.98
C PHE A 268 18.16 -31.08 -16.41
N ASN A 269 17.39 -31.52 -17.40
CA ASN A 269 17.70 -31.29 -18.82
C ASN A 269 17.60 -29.80 -19.19
N ALA A 270 16.55 -29.11 -18.73
CA ALA A 270 16.43 -27.66 -18.89
C ALA A 270 17.63 -26.90 -18.27
N ALA A 271 18.18 -27.40 -17.17
CA ALA A 271 19.39 -26.81 -16.59
C ALA A 271 20.64 -26.98 -17.46
N LYS A 272 20.77 -28.10 -18.19
CA LYS A 272 21.91 -28.29 -19.10
C LYS A 272 21.83 -27.33 -20.28
N GLU A 273 20.64 -27.11 -20.80
CA GLU A 273 20.39 -26.22 -21.95
C GLU A 273 20.68 -24.76 -21.62
N THR A 274 20.40 -24.35 -20.39
CA THR A 274 20.59 -22.97 -19.92
C THR A 274 21.97 -22.71 -19.30
N LEU A 275 22.81 -23.74 -19.15
CA LEU A 275 24.08 -23.70 -18.40
C LEU A 275 25.06 -22.59 -18.84
N GLU A 276 25.11 -22.31 -20.13
CA GLU A 276 26.02 -21.32 -20.73
C GLU A 276 25.32 -20.02 -21.10
N THR A 277 24.00 -20.04 -21.32
CA THR A 277 23.22 -18.90 -21.84
C THR A 277 22.49 -18.13 -20.75
N ASP A 278 21.98 -18.84 -19.74
CA ASP A 278 21.38 -18.27 -18.53
C ASP A 278 21.77 -19.12 -17.32
N PRO A 279 22.97 -18.89 -16.77
CA PRO A 279 23.44 -19.64 -15.60
C PRO A 279 22.51 -19.50 -14.39
N GLY A 280 21.71 -18.43 -14.32
CA GLY A 280 20.73 -18.22 -13.25
C GLY A 280 19.57 -19.22 -13.36
N ASP A 281 18.97 -19.33 -14.55
CA ASP A 281 17.90 -20.31 -14.80
C ASP A 281 18.42 -21.76 -14.68
N SER A 282 19.66 -22.01 -15.10
CA SER A 282 20.33 -23.30 -14.90
C SER A 282 20.41 -23.68 -13.42
N ILE A 283 20.83 -22.75 -12.56
CA ILE A 283 20.90 -22.95 -11.10
C ILE A 283 19.51 -23.23 -10.49
N VAL A 284 18.47 -22.53 -10.94
CA VAL A 284 17.09 -22.73 -10.47
C VAL A 284 16.58 -24.11 -10.87
N ASN A 285 16.77 -24.48 -12.13
CA ASN A 285 16.36 -25.78 -12.68
C ASN A 285 17.10 -26.95 -12.01
N LEU A 286 18.40 -26.81 -11.70
CA LEU A 286 19.14 -27.80 -10.90
C LEU A 286 18.59 -27.94 -9.48
N SER A 287 18.22 -26.82 -8.85
CA SER A 287 17.67 -26.84 -7.49
C SER A 287 16.30 -27.53 -7.45
N LEU A 288 15.47 -27.30 -8.48
CA LEU A 288 14.18 -27.98 -8.64
C LEU A 288 14.37 -29.48 -8.92
N ALA A 289 15.30 -29.84 -9.81
CA ALA A 289 15.64 -31.24 -10.07
C ALA A 289 16.11 -31.96 -8.80
N GLU A 290 17.00 -31.36 -8.02
CA GLU A 290 17.49 -31.92 -6.75
C GLU A 290 16.36 -32.09 -5.72
N LYS A 291 15.45 -31.12 -5.61
CA LYS A 291 14.30 -31.19 -4.70
C LYS A 291 13.34 -32.33 -5.08
N HIS A 292 12.96 -32.41 -6.36
CA HIS A 292 11.98 -33.39 -6.82
C HIS A 292 12.54 -34.81 -6.87
N ALA A 293 13.84 -34.97 -7.18
CA ALA A 293 14.52 -36.25 -7.04
C ALA A 293 14.54 -36.75 -5.58
N LYS A 294 14.73 -35.86 -4.60
CA LYS A 294 14.63 -36.22 -3.17
C LYS A 294 13.22 -36.65 -2.77
N LEU A 295 12.19 -35.95 -3.25
CA LEU A 295 10.78 -36.28 -2.98
C LEU A 295 10.36 -37.62 -3.62
N ALA A 296 10.89 -37.93 -4.79
CA ALA A 296 10.67 -39.22 -5.46
C ALA A 296 11.56 -40.35 -4.92
N ASN A 297 12.55 -40.02 -4.08
CA ASN A 297 13.65 -40.92 -3.69
C ASN A 297 14.37 -41.55 -4.90
N VAL A 298 14.62 -40.75 -5.93
CA VAL A 298 15.29 -41.17 -7.17
C VAL A 298 16.73 -40.64 -7.20
N ARG A 299 17.64 -41.43 -7.80
CA ARG A 299 19.05 -41.08 -7.93
C ARG A 299 19.23 -39.99 -8.99
N LEU A 300 19.86 -38.88 -8.61
CA LEU A 300 20.23 -37.82 -9.55
C LEU A 300 21.21 -38.34 -10.62
N PRO A 301 21.16 -37.80 -11.85
CA PRO A 301 22.07 -38.18 -12.93
C PRO A 301 23.55 -38.00 -12.56
N ALA A 302 24.42 -38.82 -13.15
CA ALA A 302 25.83 -38.91 -12.75
C ALA A 302 26.63 -37.62 -12.99
N ASP A 303 26.23 -36.80 -13.95
CA ASP A 303 26.85 -35.52 -14.29
C ASP A 303 26.24 -34.32 -13.55
N PHE A 304 25.31 -34.54 -12.62
CA PHE A 304 24.61 -33.48 -11.91
C PHE A 304 25.55 -32.51 -11.16
N GLU A 305 26.50 -33.03 -10.39
CA GLU A 305 27.41 -32.20 -9.58
C GLU A 305 28.43 -31.43 -10.42
N GLU A 306 28.86 -31.97 -11.56
CA GLU A 306 29.72 -31.27 -12.51
C GLU A 306 28.99 -30.06 -13.12
N ILE A 307 27.77 -30.29 -13.60
CA ILE A 307 26.93 -29.25 -14.21
C ILE A 307 26.54 -28.19 -13.17
N LYS A 308 26.28 -28.60 -11.94
CA LYS A 308 26.04 -27.69 -10.80
C LYS A 308 27.23 -26.78 -10.54
N ASN A 309 28.42 -27.33 -10.40
CA ASN A 309 29.63 -26.52 -10.15
C ASN A 309 29.91 -25.53 -11.30
N LYS A 310 29.66 -25.95 -12.54
CA LYS A 310 29.81 -25.10 -13.72
C LYS A 310 28.75 -23.98 -13.75
N ALA A 311 27.49 -24.28 -13.47
CA ALA A 311 26.39 -23.32 -13.44
C ALA A 311 26.64 -22.21 -12.40
N TYR A 312 27.03 -22.59 -11.18
CA TYR A 312 27.35 -21.63 -10.12
C TYR A 312 28.59 -20.80 -10.42
N THR A 313 29.62 -21.36 -11.07
CA THR A 313 30.82 -20.61 -11.48
C THR A 313 30.51 -19.59 -12.60
N ASN A 314 29.72 -20.00 -13.59
CA ASN A 314 29.23 -19.12 -14.64
C ASN A 314 28.30 -18.03 -14.06
N GLY A 315 27.44 -18.40 -13.11
CA GLY A 315 26.57 -17.49 -12.38
C GLY A 315 27.33 -16.44 -11.57
N ILE A 316 28.43 -16.81 -10.91
CA ILE A 316 29.31 -15.85 -10.22
C ILE A 316 29.89 -14.84 -11.20
N THR A 317 30.38 -15.32 -12.35
CA THR A 317 31.01 -14.48 -13.38
C THR A 317 30.00 -13.52 -14.00
N ALA A 318 28.80 -14.00 -14.33
CA ALA A 318 27.70 -13.19 -14.83
C ALA A 318 27.28 -12.13 -13.80
N LYS A 319 27.10 -12.50 -12.53
CA LYS A 319 26.68 -11.56 -11.50
C LYS A 319 27.76 -10.52 -11.14
N ILE A 320 29.05 -10.80 -11.36
CA ILE A 320 30.12 -9.80 -11.21
C ILE A 320 29.97 -8.74 -12.30
N LYS A 321 29.64 -9.18 -13.50
CA LYS A 321 29.42 -8.32 -14.67
C LYS A 321 28.13 -7.52 -14.58
N ASP A 322 27.03 -8.11 -14.11
CA ASP A 322 25.78 -7.40 -13.80
C ASP A 322 26.04 -6.29 -12.75
N ALA A 323 26.80 -6.60 -11.70
CA ALA A 323 27.19 -5.62 -10.68
C ALA A 323 28.08 -4.50 -11.26
N GLU A 324 29.05 -4.86 -12.11
CA GLU A 324 29.89 -3.89 -12.81
C GLU A 324 29.07 -3.00 -13.72
N GLU A 325 28.04 -3.51 -14.38
CA GLU A 325 27.19 -2.75 -15.28
C GLU A 325 26.27 -1.79 -14.53
N ALA A 326 25.72 -2.25 -13.41
CA ALA A 326 24.88 -1.46 -12.51
C ALA A 326 25.66 -0.31 -11.81
N ILE A 327 26.92 -0.56 -11.39
CA ILE A 327 27.90 0.44 -10.86
C ILE A 327 28.41 1.42 -11.94
N LYS A 328 27.94 1.29 -13.18
CA LYS A 328 28.21 2.27 -14.23
C LYS A 328 27.02 3.19 -14.49
N THR A 329 25.80 2.83 -14.04
CA THR A 329 24.50 3.49 -14.33
C THR A 329 23.94 4.28 -13.15
N ALA A 330 24.64 4.27 -12.04
CA ALA A 330 24.27 4.70 -10.71
C ALA A 330 23.15 3.88 -10.08
N ASP A 331 22.96 2.65 -10.59
CA ASP A 331 21.97 1.72 -10.07
C ASP A 331 22.60 0.86 -8.97
N TYR A 332 22.73 1.46 -7.79
CA TYR A 332 23.29 0.74 -6.65
C TYR A 332 22.40 -0.44 -6.19
N GLU A 333 21.09 -0.37 -6.38
CA GLU A 333 20.16 -1.45 -6.04
C GLU A 333 20.37 -2.64 -6.99
N GLY A 334 20.49 -2.35 -8.28
CA GLY A 334 20.88 -3.30 -9.32
C GLY A 334 22.29 -3.86 -9.16
N ALA A 335 23.19 -3.20 -8.41
CA ALA A 335 24.54 -3.70 -8.14
C ALA A 335 24.64 -4.56 -6.86
N ILE A 336 23.96 -4.17 -5.78
CA ILE A 336 24.02 -4.88 -4.49
C ILE A 336 23.36 -6.28 -4.60
N GLY A 337 22.31 -6.40 -5.40
CA GLY A 337 21.63 -7.67 -5.64
C GLY A 337 22.59 -8.75 -6.19
N PRO A 338 23.19 -8.55 -7.37
CA PRO A 338 24.17 -9.47 -7.94
C PRO A 338 25.36 -9.76 -7.02
N LEU A 339 25.92 -8.75 -6.34
CA LEU A 339 27.04 -8.92 -5.40
C LEU A 339 26.71 -9.78 -4.18
N SER A 340 25.44 -9.78 -3.76
CA SER A 340 24.95 -10.64 -2.67
C SER A 340 24.74 -12.08 -3.15
N VAL A 341 24.26 -12.26 -4.38
CA VAL A 341 24.08 -13.58 -5.02
C VAL A 341 25.42 -14.29 -5.22
N ILE A 342 26.47 -13.58 -5.61
CA ILE A 342 27.82 -14.13 -5.79
C ILE A 342 28.34 -14.83 -4.53
N LYS A 343 28.12 -14.24 -3.35
CA LYS A 343 28.53 -14.85 -2.08
C LYS A 343 27.82 -16.18 -1.84
N ASN A 344 26.50 -16.20 -2.04
CA ASN A 344 25.70 -17.42 -1.89
C ASN A 344 26.12 -18.50 -2.90
N TYR A 345 26.35 -18.12 -4.16
CA TYR A 345 26.81 -19.04 -5.19
C TYR A 345 28.19 -19.62 -4.85
N ALA A 346 29.12 -18.79 -4.37
CA ALA A 346 30.46 -19.22 -3.98
C ALA A 346 30.43 -20.17 -2.76
N GLU A 347 29.57 -19.93 -1.78
CA GLU A 347 29.37 -20.82 -0.62
C GLU A 347 28.79 -22.18 -1.04
N LYS A 348 27.83 -22.22 -1.97
CA LYS A 348 27.17 -23.45 -2.43
C LYS A 348 28.10 -24.42 -3.16
N ILE A 349 29.15 -23.92 -3.80
CA ILE A 349 30.18 -24.73 -4.45
C ILE A 349 31.53 -24.68 -3.72
N ASN A 350 31.56 -24.08 -2.52
CA ASN A 350 32.73 -23.96 -1.66
C ASN A 350 33.99 -23.38 -2.36
N VAL A 351 33.83 -22.28 -3.10
CA VAL A 351 34.93 -21.55 -3.76
C VAL A 351 35.18 -20.18 -3.12
N LYS A 352 36.42 -19.67 -3.20
CA LYS A 352 36.77 -18.35 -2.65
C LYS A 352 36.12 -17.23 -3.47
N ILE A 353 35.48 -16.28 -2.79
CA ILE A 353 34.88 -15.09 -3.42
C ILE A 353 35.99 -14.25 -4.07
N PRO A 354 35.85 -13.84 -5.35
CA PRO A 354 36.83 -12.99 -6.01
C PRO A 354 36.97 -11.63 -5.31
N GLU A 355 38.21 -11.14 -5.15
CA GLU A 355 38.51 -9.89 -4.43
C GLU A 355 37.83 -8.66 -5.06
N LYS A 356 37.59 -8.70 -6.37
CA LYS A 356 36.84 -7.70 -7.14
C LYS A 356 35.41 -7.49 -6.65
N VAL A 357 34.78 -8.51 -6.04
CA VAL A 357 33.40 -8.42 -5.50
C VAL A 357 33.34 -7.45 -4.33
N GLU A 358 34.36 -7.43 -3.47
CA GLU A 358 34.41 -6.54 -2.31
C GLU A 358 34.69 -5.09 -2.74
N GLU A 359 35.50 -4.90 -3.80
CA GLU A 359 35.71 -3.59 -4.42
C GLU A 359 34.41 -3.02 -5.02
N LEU A 360 33.68 -3.82 -5.79
CA LEU A 360 32.40 -3.44 -6.38
C LEU A 360 31.33 -3.20 -5.32
N ARG A 361 31.34 -3.97 -4.22
CA ARG A 361 30.40 -3.79 -3.10
C ARG A 361 30.59 -2.44 -2.43
N LYS A 362 31.84 -2.01 -2.21
CA LYS A 362 32.13 -0.68 -1.64
C LYS A 362 31.68 0.45 -2.57
N LYS A 363 31.90 0.30 -3.88
CA LYS A 363 31.43 1.25 -4.91
C LYS A 363 29.90 1.33 -4.97
N ALA A 364 29.20 0.21 -4.99
CA ALA A 364 27.74 0.18 -4.96
C ALA A 364 27.17 0.85 -3.70
N TYR A 365 27.72 0.56 -2.52
CA TYR A 365 27.23 1.21 -1.29
C TYR A 365 27.49 2.71 -1.26
N ALA A 366 28.59 3.19 -1.85
CA ALA A 366 28.86 4.61 -1.97
C ALA A 366 27.82 5.32 -2.87
N ILE A 367 27.41 4.66 -3.97
CA ILE A 367 26.32 5.12 -4.86
C ILE A 367 24.98 5.17 -4.12
N GLY A 368 24.70 4.15 -3.31
CA GLY A 368 23.50 4.09 -2.48
C GLY A 368 23.42 5.18 -1.43
N VAL A 369 24.55 5.64 -0.88
CA VAL A 369 24.60 6.76 0.09
C VAL A 369 24.01 8.02 -0.53
N ASN A 370 24.40 8.33 -1.77
CA ASN A 370 23.98 9.55 -2.45
C ASN A 370 22.52 9.48 -2.95
N ALA A 371 22.07 8.32 -3.43
CA ALA A 371 20.67 8.11 -3.80
C ALA A 371 19.73 8.21 -2.60
N LYS A 372 20.08 7.58 -1.46
CA LYS A 372 19.24 7.60 -0.26
C LYS A 372 19.18 8.97 0.43
N ILE A 373 20.20 9.82 0.27
CA ILE A 373 20.12 11.23 0.69
C ILE A 373 19.04 11.98 -0.11
N ALA A 374 18.92 11.73 -1.42
CA ALA A 374 17.90 12.35 -2.25
C ALA A 374 16.49 11.84 -1.89
N ASP A 375 16.34 10.54 -1.64
CA ASP A 375 15.07 9.94 -1.20
C ASP A 375 14.59 10.53 0.13
N VAL A 376 15.51 10.71 1.10
CA VAL A 376 15.21 11.36 2.37
C VAL A 376 14.71 12.79 2.14
N GLY A 377 15.37 13.55 1.25
CA GLY A 377 14.94 14.90 0.90
C GLY A 377 13.53 14.95 0.27
N GLN A 378 13.19 13.97 -0.54
CA GLN A 378 11.85 13.85 -1.15
C GLN A 378 10.80 13.43 -0.11
N ALA A 379 11.10 12.45 0.75
CA ALA A 379 10.20 12.02 1.82
C ALA A 379 9.87 13.15 2.81
N ILE A 380 10.85 14.02 3.13
CA ILE A 380 10.60 15.23 3.92
C ILE A 380 9.62 16.18 3.19
N THR A 381 9.75 16.31 1.87
CA THR A 381 8.88 17.17 1.03
C THR A 381 7.45 16.63 0.98
N ASP A 382 7.30 15.30 0.85
CA ASP A 382 6.00 14.62 0.77
C ASP A 382 5.33 14.42 2.14
N LYS A 383 6.00 14.89 3.21
CA LYS A 383 5.59 14.72 4.62
C LYS A 383 5.53 13.27 5.10
N ASP A 384 6.22 12.35 4.43
CA ASP A 384 6.39 10.97 4.89
C ASP A 384 7.53 10.89 5.90
N TYR A 385 7.20 11.10 7.18
CA TYR A 385 8.20 11.07 8.24
C TYR A 385 8.85 9.69 8.43
N GLY A 386 8.14 8.61 8.10
CA GLY A 386 8.61 7.23 8.25
C GLY A 386 9.75 6.95 7.27
N ALA A 387 9.51 7.28 5.99
CA ALA A 387 10.52 7.20 4.94
C ALA A 387 11.70 8.16 5.20
N ALA A 388 11.44 9.36 5.69
CA ALA A 388 12.47 10.37 5.97
C ALA A 388 13.39 10.00 7.14
N VAL A 389 12.86 9.45 8.24
CA VAL A 389 13.67 9.00 9.38
C VAL A 389 14.41 7.69 9.07
N GLY A 390 13.72 6.76 8.41
CA GLY A 390 14.28 5.48 8.00
C GLY A 390 15.45 5.65 7.02
N GLY A 391 15.27 6.51 6.00
CA GLY A 391 16.29 6.78 5.00
C GLY A 391 17.58 7.36 5.60
N CYS A 392 17.50 8.22 6.62
CA CYS A 392 18.68 8.76 7.30
C CYS A 392 19.55 7.69 7.99
N ASN A 393 18.96 6.60 8.48
CA ASN A 393 19.72 5.50 9.08
C ASN A 393 20.34 4.59 8.01
N VAL A 394 19.67 4.44 6.87
CA VAL A 394 20.17 3.66 5.73
C VAL A 394 21.42 4.30 5.13
N VAL A 395 21.49 5.64 5.10
CA VAL A 395 22.69 6.37 4.63
C VAL A 395 23.91 6.10 5.53
N ASP A 396 23.77 6.10 6.86
CA ASP A 396 24.88 5.74 7.78
C ASP A 396 25.36 4.30 7.54
N LEU A 397 24.42 3.37 7.38
CA LEU A 397 24.72 1.97 7.13
C LEU A 397 25.47 1.79 5.81
N PHE A 398 25.05 2.47 4.76
CA PHE A 398 25.69 2.39 3.45
C PHE A 398 27.06 3.06 3.46
N ALA A 399 27.23 4.19 4.15
CA ALA A 399 28.52 4.83 4.30
C ALA A 399 29.53 3.92 5.04
N GLY A 400 29.10 3.29 6.13
CA GLY A 400 29.90 2.30 6.85
C GLY A 400 30.29 1.08 6.01
N ARG A 401 29.37 0.57 5.18
CA ARG A 401 29.64 -0.56 4.27
C ARG A 401 30.50 -0.19 3.07
N ALA A 402 30.45 1.05 2.63
CA ALA A 402 31.35 1.60 1.62
C ALA A 402 32.74 1.93 2.18
N GLY A 403 32.89 2.02 3.50
CA GLY A 403 34.13 2.45 4.15
C GLY A 403 34.40 3.95 4.00
N ILE A 404 33.35 4.75 3.78
CA ILE A 404 33.43 6.21 3.66
C ILE A 404 32.80 6.88 4.89
N ALA A 405 33.19 8.11 5.17
CA ALA A 405 32.54 8.90 6.21
C ALA A 405 31.11 9.28 5.78
N ALA A 406 30.16 9.28 6.72
CA ALA A 406 28.79 9.69 6.45
C ALA A 406 28.77 11.15 5.91
N PRO A 407 28.00 11.45 4.86
CA PRO A 407 27.97 12.79 4.27
C PRO A 407 27.48 13.83 5.27
N LYS A 408 28.10 15.02 5.26
CA LYS A 408 27.77 16.10 6.21
C LYS A 408 26.29 16.52 6.14
N GLU A 409 25.70 16.50 4.95
CA GLU A 409 24.31 16.85 4.65
C GLU A 409 23.28 15.92 5.35
N LEU A 410 23.72 14.73 5.78
CA LEU A 410 22.86 13.73 6.43
C LEU A 410 22.39 14.18 7.81
N ASN A 411 23.22 14.91 8.57
CA ASN A 411 22.84 15.37 9.91
C ASN A 411 21.70 16.40 9.85
N ASP A 412 21.71 17.29 8.85
CA ASP A 412 20.66 18.28 8.65
C ASP A 412 19.34 17.63 8.18
N LEU A 413 19.42 16.68 7.25
CA LEU A 413 18.25 15.91 6.83
C LEU A 413 17.67 15.11 7.99
N ARG A 414 18.52 14.51 8.83
CA ARG A 414 18.12 13.75 10.02
C ARG A 414 17.38 14.62 11.02
N LEU A 415 17.85 15.84 11.27
CA LEU A 415 17.15 16.80 12.14
C LEU A 415 15.80 17.23 11.54
N GLN A 416 15.71 17.43 10.22
CA GLN A 416 14.46 17.76 9.52
C GLN A 416 13.45 16.59 9.56
N SER A 417 13.90 15.36 9.34
CA SER A 417 13.08 14.15 9.45
C SER A 417 12.52 13.98 10.87
N TYR A 418 13.33 14.21 11.91
CA TYR A 418 12.87 14.16 13.29
C TYR A 418 11.88 15.28 13.63
N LYS A 419 12.05 16.48 13.06
CA LYS A 419 11.09 17.57 13.24
C LYS A 419 9.74 17.25 12.61
N LEU A 420 9.73 16.78 11.35
CA LEU A 420 8.52 16.32 10.66
C LEU A 420 7.84 15.17 11.42
N ALA A 421 8.61 14.20 11.93
CA ALA A 421 8.08 13.09 12.72
C ALA A 421 7.42 13.56 14.02
N ALA A 422 7.98 14.57 14.70
CA ALA A 422 7.36 15.16 15.89
C ALA A 422 6.04 15.89 15.56
N GLU A 423 5.96 16.55 14.40
CA GLU A 423 4.75 17.26 13.94
C GLU A 423 3.62 16.29 13.55
N GLU A 424 3.91 15.26 12.76
CA GLU A 424 2.90 14.25 12.38
C GLU A 424 2.49 13.39 13.58
N LYS A 425 3.41 13.02 14.47
CA LYS A 425 3.05 12.32 15.72
C LYS A 425 2.18 13.15 16.64
N LEU A 426 2.31 14.48 16.64
CA LEU A 426 1.42 15.36 17.40
C LEU A 426 0.01 15.35 16.79
N LYS A 427 -0.10 15.31 15.46
CA LYS A 427 -1.37 15.18 14.75
C LYS A 427 -2.04 13.84 15.03
N GLU A 428 -1.28 12.74 14.94
CA GLU A 428 -1.75 11.40 15.32
C GLU A 428 -2.24 11.37 16.78
N ALA A 429 -1.51 12.00 17.71
CA ALA A 429 -1.93 12.08 19.12
C ALA A 429 -3.28 12.81 19.27
N ARG A 430 -3.51 13.89 18.52
CA ARG A 430 -4.80 14.61 18.53
C ARG A 430 -5.93 13.76 17.95
N GLU A 431 -5.68 13.05 16.85
CA GLU A 431 -6.65 12.17 16.21
C GLU A 431 -7.01 10.97 17.10
N ALA A 432 -6.02 10.32 17.72
CA ALA A 432 -6.22 9.21 18.63
C ALA A 432 -7.05 9.61 19.87
N ILE A 433 -6.81 10.80 20.43
CA ILE A 433 -7.65 11.35 21.51
C ILE A 433 -9.09 11.59 21.02
N LYS A 434 -9.28 12.09 19.80
CA LYS A 434 -10.61 12.31 19.20
C LYS A 434 -11.36 10.99 18.96
N SER A 435 -10.64 9.94 18.54
CA SER A 435 -11.17 8.59 18.31
C SER A 435 -11.30 7.74 19.58
N LYS A 436 -10.85 8.26 20.74
CA LYS A 436 -10.80 7.56 22.04
C LYS A 436 -9.85 6.34 22.07
N GLU A 437 -8.83 6.34 21.23
CA GLU A 437 -7.80 5.29 21.16
C GLU A 437 -6.60 5.68 22.04
N TYR A 438 -6.70 5.40 23.34
CA TYR A 438 -5.71 5.86 24.32
C TYR A 438 -4.30 5.26 24.12
N SER A 439 -4.21 4.02 23.60
CA SER A 439 -2.92 3.35 23.33
C SER A 439 -2.14 4.08 22.24
N ASP A 440 -2.84 4.42 21.14
CA ASP A 440 -2.25 5.15 20.02
C ASP A 440 -1.94 6.60 20.42
N ALA A 441 -2.76 7.21 21.27
CA ALA A 441 -2.46 8.52 21.85
C ALA A 441 -1.17 8.51 22.68
N PHE A 442 -0.93 7.46 23.50
CA PHE A 442 0.33 7.33 24.26
C PHE A 442 1.53 7.08 23.35
N GLY A 443 1.38 6.17 22.37
CA GLY A 443 2.42 5.89 21.38
C GLY A 443 2.80 7.13 20.58
N ALA A 444 1.80 7.91 20.17
CA ALA A 444 1.98 9.17 19.46
C ALA A 444 2.65 10.23 20.34
N CYS A 445 2.19 10.44 21.58
CA CYS A 445 2.81 11.39 22.52
C CYS A 445 4.28 11.04 22.84
N ALA A 446 4.59 9.75 23.05
CA ALA A 446 5.96 9.28 23.22
C ALA A 446 6.79 9.47 21.95
N GLY A 447 6.19 9.25 20.77
CA GLY A 447 6.78 9.57 19.48
C GLY A 447 7.16 11.05 19.37
N VAL A 448 6.28 11.97 19.77
CA VAL A 448 6.58 13.41 19.80
C VAL A 448 7.78 13.69 20.71
N GLU A 449 7.85 13.12 21.90
CA GLU A 449 8.97 13.34 22.84
C GLU A 449 10.30 12.82 22.31
N ILE A 450 10.32 11.60 21.77
CA ILE A 450 11.52 10.96 21.24
C ILE A 450 12.05 11.76 20.06
N TYR A 451 11.18 12.08 19.09
CA TYR A 451 11.61 12.81 17.90
C TYR A 451 11.91 14.27 18.19
N SER A 452 11.23 14.90 19.15
CA SER A 452 11.57 16.25 19.61
C SER A 452 12.95 16.29 20.26
N LYS A 453 13.28 15.32 21.14
CA LYS A 453 14.61 15.22 21.76
C LYS A 453 15.70 14.95 20.74
N LYS A 454 15.45 14.10 19.74
CA LYS A 454 16.40 13.79 18.67
C LYS A 454 16.57 14.93 17.66
N ALA A 455 15.52 15.72 17.43
CA ALA A 455 15.57 16.96 16.64
C ALA A 455 16.14 18.15 17.42
N ASN A 456 16.43 17.97 18.73
CA ASN A 456 16.82 19.04 19.65
C ASN A 456 15.79 20.21 19.67
N ILE A 457 14.50 19.88 19.57
CA ILE A 457 13.38 20.83 19.71
C ILE A 457 12.63 20.57 21.03
N LEU A 458 12.02 21.62 21.57
CA LEU A 458 11.20 21.51 22.77
C LEU A 458 9.94 20.70 22.46
N VAL A 459 9.63 19.74 23.34
CA VAL A 459 8.37 19.00 23.29
C VAL A 459 7.21 20.00 23.48
N PRO A 460 6.21 20.03 22.58
CA PRO A 460 5.05 20.91 22.73
C PRO A 460 4.34 20.65 24.07
N THR A 461 4.01 21.71 24.81
CA THR A 461 3.32 21.60 26.11
C THR A 461 1.97 20.91 26.02
N GLU A 462 1.33 20.98 24.85
CA GLU A 462 0.08 20.26 24.52
C GLU A 462 0.24 18.73 24.61
N VAL A 463 1.44 18.17 24.44
CA VAL A 463 1.67 16.72 24.55
C VAL A 463 1.31 16.22 25.95
N GLU A 464 1.62 16.99 26.98
CA GLU A 464 1.29 16.64 28.36
C GLU A 464 -0.23 16.73 28.61
N GLU A 465 -0.93 17.66 27.97
CA GLU A 465 -2.39 17.75 28.03
C GLU A 465 -3.07 16.61 27.27
N LEU A 466 -2.57 16.25 26.08
CA LEU A 466 -3.03 15.10 25.30
C LEU A 466 -2.77 13.78 26.05
N ARG A 467 -1.61 13.65 26.70
CA ARG A 467 -1.29 12.51 27.57
C ARG A 467 -2.27 12.40 28.74
N LYS A 468 -2.57 13.51 29.43
CA LYS A 468 -3.57 13.52 30.52
C LYS A 468 -4.95 13.11 30.02
N LYS A 469 -5.39 13.61 28.85
CA LYS A 469 -6.63 13.17 28.20
C LYS A 469 -6.59 11.68 27.80
N GLY A 470 -5.43 11.19 27.35
CA GLY A 470 -5.22 9.78 27.07
C GLY A 470 -5.37 8.91 28.33
N TYR A 471 -4.83 9.36 29.46
CA TYR A 471 -5.02 8.70 30.75
C TYR A 471 -6.47 8.75 31.23
N GLU A 472 -7.20 9.84 30.99
CA GLU A 472 -8.63 9.93 31.27
C GLU A 472 -9.43 8.91 30.45
N ILE A 473 -9.21 8.84 29.14
CA ILE A 473 -9.86 7.85 28.25
C ILE A 473 -9.50 6.42 28.65
N ALA A 474 -8.22 6.16 28.95
CA ALA A 474 -7.75 4.85 29.42
C ALA A 474 -8.39 4.46 30.74
N SER A 475 -8.56 5.41 31.67
CA SER A 475 -9.26 5.19 32.95
C SER A 475 -10.68 4.71 32.70
N TYR A 476 -11.46 5.42 31.88
CA TYR A 476 -12.84 5.01 31.57
C TYR A 476 -12.94 3.70 30.79
N SER A 477 -12.02 3.45 29.85
CA SER A 477 -11.95 2.15 29.16
C SER A 477 -11.68 1.01 30.14
N LYS A 478 -10.76 1.19 31.10
CA LYS A 478 -10.44 0.17 32.11
C LYS A 478 -11.53 0.02 33.16
N ILE A 479 -12.32 1.05 33.44
CA ILE A 479 -13.55 0.93 34.25
C ILE A 479 -14.55 0.02 33.54
N ASN A 480 -14.75 0.20 32.23
CA ASN A 480 -15.68 -0.64 31.46
C ASN A 480 -15.21 -2.10 31.40
N GLU A 481 -13.93 -2.33 31.12
CA GLU A 481 -13.32 -3.65 31.15
C GLU A 481 -13.44 -4.31 32.53
N ALA A 482 -13.12 -3.56 33.60
CA ALA A 482 -13.30 -4.04 34.96
C ALA A 482 -14.75 -4.42 35.22
N ASN A 483 -15.72 -3.59 34.83
CA ASN A 483 -17.14 -3.88 35.00
C ASN A 483 -17.54 -5.17 34.25
N GLU A 484 -17.11 -5.35 33.01
CA GLU A 484 -17.41 -6.57 32.24
C GLU A 484 -16.80 -7.84 32.85
N LEU A 485 -15.53 -7.78 33.26
CA LEU A 485 -14.82 -8.92 33.84
C LEU A 485 -15.37 -9.29 35.21
N LEU A 486 -15.63 -8.30 36.06
CA LEU A 486 -16.20 -8.53 37.39
C LEU A 486 -17.61 -9.11 37.32
N ASN A 487 -18.43 -8.68 36.35
CA ASN A 487 -19.75 -9.27 36.12
C ASN A 487 -19.69 -10.72 35.59
N LYS A 488 -18.56 -11.15 35.04
CA LYS A 488 -18.29 -12.54 34.64
C LYS A 488 -17.66 -13.38 35.76
N GLY A 489 -17.38 -12.79 36.93
CA GLY A 489 -16.66 -13.45 38.02
C GLY A 489 -15.16 -13.65 37.75
N ASP A 490 -14.57 -12.85 36.85
CA ASP A 490 -13.15 -12.90 36.52
C ASP A 490 -12.33 -11.97 37.41
N ALA A 491 -11.30 -12.53 38.06
CA ALA A 491 -10.41 -11.82 38.96
C ALA A 491 -9.55 -10.76 38.24
N ASP A 492 -9.37 -10.87 36.92
CA ASP A 492 -8.66 -9.86 36.13
C ASP A 492 -9.40 -8.51 36.14
N GLY A 493 -10.71 -8.52 36.42
CA GLY A 493 -11.48 -7.30 36.65
C GLY A 493 -10.98 -6.47 37.83
N TYR A 494 -10.41 -7.10 38.88
CA TYR A 494 -9.77 -6.39 40.00
C TYR A 494 -8.49 -5.65 39.54
N THR A 495 -7.71 -6.28 38.67
CA THR A 495 -6.50 -5.69 38.08
C THR A 495 -6.83 -4.54 37.14
N ALA A 496 -7.85 -4.71 36.30
CA ALA A 496 -8.37 -3.67 35.41
C ALA A 496 -8.87 -2.44 36.22
N LEU A 497 -9.56 -2.67 37.35
CA LEU A 497 -10.07 -1.60 38.21
C LEU A 497 -8.93 -0.79 38.88
N ASN A 498 -7.90 -1.47 39.40
CA ASN A 498 -6.73 -0.80 39.96
C ASN A 498 -5.95 -0.01 38.90
N THR A 499 -5.89 -0.55 37.67
CA THR A 499 -5.26 0.12 36.53
C THR A 499 -6.03 1.39 36.14
N ALA A 500 -7.37 1.34 36.17
CA ALA A 500 -8.20 2.52 35.99
C ALA A 500 -7.92 3.59 37.06
N GLU A 501 -7.83 3.21 38.34
CA GLU A 501 -7.53 4.15 39.43
C GLU A 501 -6.14 4.79 39.25
N ALA A 502 -5.15 4.02 38.81
CA ALA A 502 -3.82 4.53 38.49
C ALA A 502 -3.83 5.50 37.30
N TYR A 503 -4.62 5.23 36.26
CA TYR A 503 -4.78 6.14 35.13
C TYR A 503 -5.53 7.42 35.51
N ALA A 504 -6.56 7.35 36.36
CA ALA A 504 -7.21 8.55 36.90
C ALA A 504 -6.21 9.45 37.67
N LYS A 505 -5.33 8.85 38.49
CA LYS A 505 -4.27 9.58 39.19
C LYS A 505 -3.26 10.22 38.23
N LYS A 506 -2.86 9.50 37.17
CA LYS A 506 -1.93 10.01 36.14
C LYS A 506 -2.55 11.09 35.24
N ALA A 507 -3.85 11.01 34.97
CA ALA A 507 -4.62 12.06 34.31
C ALA A 507 -4.78 13.31 35.19
N ASN A 508 -4.47 13.21 36.48
CA ASN A 508 -4.70 14.23 37.49
C ASN A 508 -6.18 14.65 37.57
N ILE A 509 -7.08 13.68 37.43
CA ILE A 509 -8.53 13.85 37.62
C ILE A 509 -8.96 13.27 38.98
N GLN A 510 -10.11 13.71 39.48
CA GLN A 510 -10.74 13.06 40.63
C GLN A 510 -11.07 11.62 40.27
N VAL A 511 -10.80 10.67 41.18
CA VAL A 511 -11.11 9.25 40.97
C VAL A 511 -12.60 9.11 40.60
N PRO A 512 -12.93 8.55 39.41
CA PRO A 512 -14.31 8.38 38.99
C PRO A 512 -15.13 7.58 40.00
N ALA A 513 -16.38 7.99 40.24
CA ALA A 513 -17.26 7.35 41.22
C ALA A 513 -17.57 5.89 40.88
N GLU A 514 -17.52 5.53 39.59
CA GLU A 514 -17.65 4.18 39.07
C GLU A 514 -16.58 3.23 39.62
N ILE A 515 -15.36 3.72 39.90
CA ILE A 515 -14.31 2.92 40.53
C ILE A 515 -14.69 2.56 41.96
N GLU A 516 -15.17 3.54 42.73
CA GLU A 516 -15.60 3.31 44.12
C GLU A 516 -16.80 2.36 44.18
N ASN A 517 -17.71 2.42 43.21
CA ASN A 517 -18.86 1.52 43.13
C ASN A 517 -18.48 0.08 42.79
N LEU A 518 -17.44 -0.15 41.98
CA LEU A 518 -16.98 -1.49 41.58
C LEU A 518 -16.02 -2.14 42.60
N LYS A 519 -15.38 -1.35 43.47
CA LYS A 519 -14.40 -1.86 44.46
C LYS A 519 -14.93 -3.04 45.31
N PRO A 520 -16.14 -2.99 45.91
CA PRO A 520 -16.64 -4.10 46.70
C PRO A 520 -16.79 -5.40 45.89
N LEU A 521 -17.33 -5.32 44.67
CA LEU A 521 -17.48 -6.46 43.76
C LEU A 521 -16.11 -7.02 43.34
N ALA A 522 -15.16 -6.13 43.06
CA ALA A 522 -13.80 -6.53 42.69
C ALA A 522 -13.08 -7.28 43.80
N HIS A 523 -13.26 -6.84 45.04
CA HIS A 523 -12.72 -7.54 46.21
C HIS A 523 -13.41 -8.90 46.43
N ASP A 524 -14.71 -9.03 46.19
CA ASP A 524 -15.45 -10.30 46.31
C ASP A 524 -14.98 -11.34 45.26
N VAL A 525 -14.97 -10.95 43.98
CA VAL A 525 -14.51 -11.82 42.88
C VAL A 525 -13.07 -12.28 43.09
N PHE A 526 -12.17 -11.38 43.49
CA PHE A 526 -10.78 -11.73 43.79
C PHE A 526 -10.64 -12.65 45.01
N ALA A 527 -11.48 -12.46 46.05
CA ALA A 527 -11.50 -13.33 47.23
C ALA A 527 -11.92 -14.77 46.88
N ASN A 528 -12.89 -14.92 45.98
CA ASN A 528 -13.36 -16.23 45.51
C ASN A 528 -12.33 -16.92 44.61
N TYR A 529 -11.70 -16.19 43.69
CA TYR A 529 -10.60 -16.73 42.87
C TYR A 529 -9.46 -17.26 43.73
N LYS A 530 -9.00 -16.47 44.72
CA LYS A 530 -7.94 -16.90 45.63
C LYS A 530 -8.35 -18.07 46.52
N PHE A 531 -9.62 -18.16 46.90
CA PHE A 531 -10.11 -19.33 47.61
C PHE A 531 -10.06 -20.62 46.76
N ASN A 532 -10.41 -20.53 45.47
CA ASN A 532 -10.32 -21.67 44.56
C ASN A 532 -8.86 -22.09 44.30
N ALA A 533 -7.96 -21.13 44.07
CA ALA A 533 -6.52 -21.41 43.93
C ALA A 533 -5.94 -22.10 45.19
N ALA A 534 -6.43 -21.73 46.38
CA ALA A 534 -6.03 -22.40 47.62
C ALA A 534 -6.44 -23.87 47.68
N LYS A 535 -7.58 -24.25 47.09
CA LYS A 535 -8.03 -25.65 47.01
C LYS A 535 -7.16 -26.48 46.07
N GLU A 536 -6.76 -25.91 44.93
CA GLU A 536 -5.90 -26.59 43.94
C GLU A 536 -4.50 -26.88 44.49
N THR A 537 -3.96 -25.98 45.28
CA THR A 537 -2.59 -26.07 45.85
C THR A 537 -2.52 -26.82 47.17
N LEU A 538 -3.66 -27.23 47.73
CA LEU A 538 -3.80 -27.76 49.09
C LEU A 538 -2.90 -28.97 49.41
N GLU A 539 -2.69 -29.85 48.44
CA GLU A 539 -1.92 -31.09 48.60
C GLU A 539 -0.50 -31.00 48.02
N THR A 540 -0.28 -30.12 47.04
CA THR A 540 0.97 -30.02 46.27
C THR A 540 1.89 -28.93 46.78
N ASP A 541 1.34 -27.77 47.18
CA ASP A 541 2.05 -26.66 47.79
C ASP A 541 1.20 -26.02 48.91
N PRO A 542 1.22 -26.62 50.11
CA PRO A 542 0.47 -26.12 51.25
C PRO A 542 0.85 -24.69 51.65
N GLY A 543 2.06 -24.22 51.28
CA GLY A 543 2.50 -22.85 51.53
C GLY A 543 1.74 -21.84 50.68
N ASP A 544 1.62 -22.10 49.39
CA ASP A 544 0.85 -21.26 48.46
C ASP A 544 -0.65 -21.29 48.80
N SER A 545 -1.17 -22.46 49.18
CA SER A 545 -2.54 -22.62 49.66
C SER A 545 -2.84 -21.68 50.85
N ILE A 546 -1.93 -21.60 51.83
CA ILE A 546 -2.06 -20.72 53.01
C ILE A 546 -2.04 -19.22 52.65
N VAL A 547 -1.21 -18.83 51.68
CA VAL A 547 -1.14 -17.44 51.20
C VAL A 547 -2.43 -17.07 50.48
N ASN A 548 -2.92 -17.93 49.60
CA ASN A 548 -4.16 -17.74 48.86
C ASN A 548 -5.38 -17.64 49.79
N LEU A 549 -5.44 -18.45 50.86
CA LEU A 549 -6.48 -18.32 51.90
C LEU A 549 -6.40 -16.98 52.65
N SER A 550 -5.19 -16.51 52.97
CA SER A 550 -5.01 -15.22 53.67
C SER A 550 -5.45 -14.04 52.79
N LEU A 551 -5.19 -14.12 51.48
CA LEU A 551 -5.67 -13.14 50.50
C LEU A 551 -7.18 -13.19 50.33
N SER A 552 -7.78 -14.37 50.27
CA SER A 552 -9.25 -14.52 50.26
C SER A 552 -9.88 -13.90 51.52
N GLU A 553 -9.34 -14.17 52.70
CA GLU A 553 -9.82 -13.59 53.97
C GLU A 553 -9.74 -12.07 54.00
N LYS A 554 -8.62 -11.49 53.53
CA LYS A 554 -8.43 -10.04 53.47
C LYS A 554 -9.41 -9.39 52.51
N HIS A 555 -9.56 -9.94 51.31
CA HIS A 555 -10.39 -9.33 50.27
C HIS A 555 -11.89 -9.52 50.56
N ALA A 556 -12.30 -10.63 51.18
CA ALA A 556 -13.67 -10.80 51.66
C ALA A 556 -14.05 -9.74 52.72
N LYS A 557 -13.12 -9.38 53.62
CA LYS A 557 -13.32 -8.28 54.60
C LYS A 557 -13.45 -6.92 53.92
N LEU A 558 -12.65 -6.64 52.88
CA LEU A 558 -12.71 -5.39 52.13
C LEU A 558 -13.98 -5.28 51.27
N ALA A 559 -14.51 -6.41 50.79
CA ALA A 559 -15.79 -6.49 50.09
C ALA A 559 -17.01 -6.50 51.04
N ASN A 560 -16.80 -6.66 52.35
CA ASN A 560 -17.86 -6.87 53.34
C ASN A 560 -18.77 -8.07 53.02
N VAL A 561 -18.17 -9.17 52.52
CA VAL A 561 -18.85 -10.42 52.17
C VAL A 561 -18.49 -11.55 53.13
N ARG A 562 -19.35 -12.56 53.24
CA ARG A 562 -19.09 -13.75 54.06
C ARG A 562 -18.11 -14.68 53.36
N LEU A 563 -17.23 -15.31 54.12
CA LEU A 563 -16.33 -16.34 53.60
C LEU A 563 -17.13 -17.59 53.19
N PRO A 564 -16.62 -18.37 52.20
CA PRO A 564 -17.20 -19.65 51.82
C PRO A 564 -17.36 -20.62 53.01
N ALA A 565 -18.40 -21.46 52.98
CA ALA A 565 -18.77 -22.32 54.11
C ALA A 565 -17.68 -23.34 54.47
N ASP A 566 -16.89 -23.78 53.49
CA ASP A 566 -15.78 -24.72 53.62
C ASP A 566 -14.43 -24.04 53.90
N PHE A 567 -14.39 -22.71 54.06
CA PHE A 567 -13.15 -21.96 54.24
C PHE A 567 -12.32 -22.42 55.44
N GLU A 568 -12.94 -22.60 56.60
CA GLU A 568 -12.22 -23.01 57.82
C GLU A 568 -11.74 -24.47 57.75
N GLU A 569 -12.44 -25.33 57.01
CA GLU A 569 -12.00 -26.71 56.77
C GLU A 569 -10.73 -26.75 55.91
N ILE A 570 -10.77 -26.08 54.75
CA ILE A 570 -9.62 -25.98 53.83
C ILE A 570 -8.43 -25.31 54.51
N LYS A 571 -8.68 -24.27 55.30
CA LYS A 571 -7.67 -23.60 56.11
C LYS A 571 -7.00 -24.55 57.09
N ASN A 572 -7.75 -25.26 57.92
CA ASN A 572 -7.17 -26.20 58.88
C ASN A 572 -6.34 -27.31 58.19
N LYS A 573 -6.81 -27.78 57.03
CA LYS A 573 -6.09 -28.79 56.24
C LYS A 573 -4.79 -28.24 55.62
N ALA A 574 -4.81 -27.03 55.04
CA ALA A 574 -3.63 -26.39 54.45
C ALA A 574 -2.53 -26.15 55.50
N TYR A 575 -2.91 -25.60 56.66
CA TYR A 575 -1.98 -25.37 57.76
C TYR A 575 -1.41 -26.68 58.34
N THR A 576 -2.20 -27.75 58.40
CA THR A 576 -1.72 -29.07 58.84
C THR A 576 -0.73 -29.69 57.85
N ASN A 577 -1.04 -29.67 56.55
CA ASN A 577 -0.13 -30.14 55.50
C ASN A 577 1.18 -29.32 55.49
N GLY A 578 1.08 -28.00 55.65
CA GLY A 578 2.22 -27.10 55.74
C GLY A 578 3.12 -27.38 56.96
N ILE A 579 2.54 -27.70 58.12
CA ILE A 579 3.31 -28.12 59.31
C ILE A 579 4.12 -29.38 59.00
N ASN A 580 3.50 -30.41 58.42
CA ASN A 580 4.17 -31.69 58.13
C ASN A 580 5.30 -31.54 57.11
N ALA A 581 5.08 -30.78 56.04
CA ALA A 581 6.10 -30.50 55.03
C ALA A 581 7.30 -29.77 55.63
N LYS A 582 7.07 -28.73 56.45
CA LYS A 582 8.16 -27.94 57.05
C LYS A 582 8.94 -28.68 58.14
N ILE A 583 8.32 -29.65 58.83
CA ILE A 583 9.07 -30.57 59.72
C ILE A 583 10.03 -31.43 58.90
N LYS A 584 9.59 -31.96 57.74
CA LYS A 584 10.42 -32.78 56.86
C LYS A 584 11.60 -31.98 56.27
N ASP A 585 11.36 -30.75 55.81
CA ASP A 585 12.41 -29.84 55.32
C ASP A 585 13.50 -29.63 56.39
N ALA A 586 13.08 -29.40 57.65
CA ALA A 586 14.00 -29.19 58.76
C ALA A 586 14.82 -30.45 59.12
N GLU A 587 14.22 -31.63 59.02
CA GLU A 587 14.91 -32.89 59.25
C GLU A 587 16.01 -33.16 58.21
N GLU A 588 15.77 -32.77 56.96
CA GLU A 588 16.72 -32.92 55.88
C GLU A 588 17.89 -31.94 56.01
N ALA A 589 17.61 -30.67 56.34
CA ALA A 589 18.63 -29.65 56.58
C ALA A 589 19.53 -29.96 57.80
N ILE A 590 18.99 -30.58 58.86
CA ILE A 590 19.80 -31.01 60.01
C ILE A 590 20.81 -32.10 59.61
N LYS A 591 20.48 -32.99 58.67
CA LYS A 591 21.40 -34.05 58.21
C LYS A 591 22.62 -33.51 57.48
N THR A 592 22.49 -32.36 56.81
CA THR A 592 23.57 -31.70 56.05
C THR A 592 24.32 -30.64 56.86
N ALA A 593 24.02 -30.51 58.16
CA ALA A 593 24.52 -29.45 59.02
C ALA A 593 24.16 -28.02 58.56
N ASP A 594 23.12 -27.87 57.73
CA ASP A 594 22.56 -26.57 57.35
C ASP A 594 21.58 -26.09 58.41
N TYR A 595 22.11 -25.36 59.39
CA TYR A 595 21.30 -24.86 60.49
C TYR A 595 20.33 -23.75 60.06
N GLU A 596 20.66 -22.96 59.04
CA GLU A 596 19.80 -21.89 58.53
C GLU A 596 18.61 -22.49 57.77
N GLY A 597 18.88 -23.49 56.93
CA GLY A 597 17.88 -24.31 56.25
C GLY A 597 16.97 -25.10 57.19
N ALA A 598 17.40 -25.35 58.44
CA ALA A 598 16.58 -26.04 59.44
C ALA A 598 15.73 -25.09 60.32
N ILE A 599 16.26 -23.94 60.74
CA ILE A 599 15.56 -22.99 61.65
C ILE A 599 14.38 -22.31 60.95
N GLY A 600 14.53 -22.00 59.65
CA GLY A 600 13.48 -21.36 58.85
C GLY A 600 12.18 -22.18 58.84
N PRO A 601 12.21 -23.44 58.35
CA PRO A 601 11.03 -24.31 58.35
C PRO A 601 10.42 -24.54 59.74
N LEU A 602 11.22 -24.74 60.79
CA LEU A 602 10.71 -24.96 62.15
C LEU A 602 10.00 -23.73 62.75
N SER A 603 10.42 -22.53 62.37
CA SER A 603 9.75 -21.28 62.78
C SER A 603 8.38 -21.13 62.09
N VAL A 604 8.28 -21.57 60.83
CA VAL A 604 7.02 -21.60 60.08
C VAL A 604 6.03 -22.59 60.71
N VAL A 605 6.50 -23.77 61.15
CA VAL A 605 5.67 -24.77 61.86
C VAL A 605 5.01 -24.18 63.09
N LYS A 606 5.75 -23.41 63.91
CA LYS A 606 5.22 -22.75 65.10
C LYS A 606 4.11 -21.74 64.75
N ASN A 607 4.36 -20.88 63.77
CA ASN A 607 3.37 -19.90 63.31
C ASN A 607 2.11 -20.56 62.74
N TYR A 608 2.28 -21.67 61.99
CA TYR A 608 1.15 -22.41 61.42
C TYR A 608 0.33 -23.08 62.52
N ALA A 609 0.97 -23.71 63.49
CA ALA A 609 0.29 -24.35 64.63
C ALA A 609 -0.48 -23.33 65.50
N GLU A 610 0.09 -22.14 65.74
CA GLU A 610 -0.57 -21.06 66.48
C GLU A 610 -1.81 -20.53 65.75
N LYS A 611 -1.76 -20.40 64.42
CA LYS A 611 -2.90 -19.89 63.61
C LYS A 611 -4.11 -20.82 63.59
N ILE A 612 -3.90 -22.14 63.67
CA ILE A 612 -4.99 -23.13 63.77
C ILE A 612 -5.19 -23.66 65.21
N LYS A 613 -4.49 -23.07 66.19
CA LYS A 613 -4.58 -23.41 67.62
C LYS A 613 -4.35 -24.90 67.93
N VAL A 614 -3.46 -25.56 67.19
CA VAL A 614 -3.07 -26.96 67.47
C VAL A 614 -1.76 -27.01 68.26
N LYS A 615 -1.58 -28.05 69.08
CA LYS A 615 -0.35 -28.23 69.87
C LYS A 615 0.82 -28.49 68.93
N ILE A 616 1.92 -27.74 69.08
CA ILE A 616 3.15 -27.94 68.31
C ILE A 616 3.69 -29.35 68.61
N PRO A 617 4.02 -30.17 67.58
CA PRO A 617 4.61 -31.48 67.79
C PRO A 617 5.93 -31.39 68.58
N GLU A 618 6.13 -32.27 69.57
CA GLU A 618 7.30 -32.23 70.46
C GLU A 618 8.63 -32.37 69.69
N LYS A 619 8.59 -33.07 68.55
CA LYS A 619 9.72 -33.23 67.61
C LYS A 619 10.25 -31.90 67.06
N VAL A 620 9.41 -30.86 66.94
CA VAL A 620 9.81 -29.54 66.43
C VAL A 620 10.78 -28.87 67.40
N GLU A 621 10.52 -28.98 68.70
CA GLU A 621 11.38 -28.41 69.73
C GLU A 621 12.74 -29.12 69.78
N GLU A 622 12.73 -30.44 69.58
CA GLU A 622 13.95 -31.25 69.48
C GLU A 622 14.82 -30.84 68.28
N LEU A 623 14.23 -30.77 67.09
CA LEU A 623 14.92 -30.35 65.86
C LEU A 623 15.44 -28.91 65.97
N ARG A 624 14.65 -28.02 66.60
CA ARG A 624 15.04 -26.62 66.79
C ARG A 624 16.30 -26.49 67.64
N LYS A 625 16.35 -27.22 68.76
CA LYS A 625 17.53 -27.23 69.64
C LYS A 625 18.77 -27.76 68.91
N LYS A 626 18.61 -28.83 68.11
CA LYS A 626 19.69 -29.40 67.28
C LYS A 626 20.21 -28.41 66.24
N ALA A 627 19.33 -27.72 65.51
CA ALA A 627 19.74 -26.73 64.52
C ALA A 627 20.50 -25.56 65.17
N TYR A 628 19.99 -24.98 66.25
CA TYR A 628 20.70 -23.90 66.94
C TYR A 628 22.08 -24.34 67.48
N ALA A 629 22.24 -25.59 67.93
CA ALA A 629 23.53 -26.10 68.37
C ALA A 629 24.57 -26.16 67.22
N ILE A 630 24.14 -26.49 66.00
CA ILE A 630 24.99 -26.45 64.81
C ILE A 630 25.36 -24.99 64.46
N GLY A 631 24.39 -24.08 64.52
CA GLY A 631 24.61 -22.65 64.25
C GLY A 631 25.57 -21.95 65.21
N VAL A 632 25.64 -22.36 66.47
CA VAL A 632 26.61 -21.83 67.45
C VAL A 632 28.05 -22.03 66.97
N ASN A 633 28.37 -23.22 66.45
CA ASN A 633 29.73 -23.54 66.00
C ASN A 633 30.10 -22.79 64.71
N ALA A 634 29.16 -22.69 63.76
CA ALA A 634 29.37 -21.95 62.52
C ALA A 634 29.60 -20.44 62.79
N LYS A 635 28.76 -19.83 63.64
CA LYS A 635 28.87 -18.39 63.92
C LYS A 635 30.10 -17.99 64.73
N ILE A 636 30.67 -18.89 65.52
CA ILE A 636 31.98 -18.65 66.15
C ILE A 636 33.10 -18.54 65.11
N ALA A 637 33.07 -19.36 64.05
CA ALA A 637 34.06 -19.27 62.98
C ALA A 637 33.95 -17.94 62.23
N ASP A 638 32.72 -17.50 61.91
CA ASP A 638 32.46 -16.20 61.26
C ASP A 638 32.99 -15.02 62.09
N VAL A 639 32.76 -15.04 63.41
CA VAL A 639 33.25 -14.00 64.33
C VAL A 639 34.76 -13.90 64.30
N ARG A 640 35.47 -15.03 64.29
CA ARG A 640 36.94 -15.03 64.24
C ARG A 640 37.45 -14.42 62.94
N GLN A 641 36.82 -14.76 61.82
CA GLN A 641 37.19 -14.21 60.52
C GLN A 641 36.94 -12.70 60.46
N ALA A 642 35.78 -12.23 60.93
CA ALA A 642 35.45 -10.81 60.95
C ALA A 642 36.41 -9.96 61.82
N ILE A 643 36.87 -10.50 62.96
CA ILE A 643 37.89 -9.83 63.78
C ILE A 643 39.22 -9.72 63.02
N ALA A 644 39.62 -10.78 62.28
CA ALA A 644 40.85 -10.79 61.50
C ALA A 644 40.81 -9.77 60.33
N ASP A 645 39.66 -9.65 59.68
CA ASP A 645 39.44 -8.74 58.55
C ASP A 645 39.22 -7.27 58.98
N LYS A 646 39.28 -7.00 60.30
CA LYS A 646 38.99 -5.70 60.93
C LYS A 646 37.57 -5.18 60.66
N ASP A 647 36.64 -6.06 60.30
CA ASP A 647 35.22 -5.72 60.16
C ASP A 647 34.54 -5.77 61.53
N TYR A 648 34.57 -4.63 62.22
CA TYR A 648 33.98 -4.53 63.56
C TYR A 648 32.46 -4.81 63.55
N GLY A 649 31.77 -4.49 62.44
CA GLY A 649 30.32 -4.65 62.33
C GLY A 649 29.92 -6.12 62.31
N ALA A 650 30.57 -6.90 61.43
CA ALA A 650 30.39 -8.35 61.34
C ALA A 650 30.85 -9.06 62.63
N ALA A 651 31.95 -8.63 63.23
CA ALA A 651 32.51 -9.23 64.45
C ALA A 651 31.62 -9.03 65.68
N VAL A 652 31.10 -7.82 65.90
CA VAL A 652 30.19 -7.52 67.01
C VAL A 652 28.83 -8.20 66.80
N GLY A 653 28.31 -8.14 65.57
CA GLY A 653 27.04 -8.78 65.20
C GLY A 653 27.09 -10.29 65.44
N GLY A 654 28.15 -10.95 64.94
CA GLY A 654 28.32 -12.39 65.08
C GLY A 654 28.37 -12.85 66.54
N CYS A 655 29.04 -12.11 67.45
CA CYS A 655 29.10 -12.52 68.86
C CYS A 655 27.73 -12.56 69.54
N ASN A 656 26.83 -11.65 69.19
CA ASN A 656 25.48 -11.61 69.77
C ASN A 656 24.59 -12.73 69.21
N VAL A 657 24.81 -13.11 67.95
CA VAL A 657 24.09 -14.23 67.32
C VAL A 657 24.48 -15.56 67.97
N VAL A 658 25.75 -15.74 68.36
CA VAL A 658 26.19 -16.98 69.04
C VAL A 658 25.53 -17.13 70.43
N ASP A 659 25.42 -16.06 71.23
CA ASP A 659 24.71 -16.10 72.53
C ASP A 659 23.25 -16.53 72.35
N LEU A 660 22.58 -15.89 71.40
CA LEU A 660 21.18 -16.16 71.09
C LEU A 660 20.98 -17.61 70.63
N PHE A 661 21.90 -18.14 69.83
CA PHE A 661 21.81 -19.52 69.36
C PHE A 661 22.11 -20.51 70.47
N ALA A 662 23.07 -20.25 71.35
CA ALA A 662 23.37 -21.11 72.50
C ALA A 662 22.18 -21.20 73.47
N GLU A 663 21.57 -20.05 73.79
CA GLU A 663 20.36 -19.98 74.61
C GLU A 663 19.21 -20.77 73.97
N ARG A 664 18.97 -20.58 72.67
CA ARG A 664 17.88 -21.27 71.95
C ARG A 664 18.12 -22.76 71.72
N ALA A 665 19.38 -23.19 71.71
CA ALA A 665 19.77 -24.59 71.74
C ALA A 665 19.64 -25.23 73.13
N GLY A 666 19.54 -24.42 74.19
CA GLY A 666 19.58 -24.90 75.57
C GLY A 666 20.95 -25.40 75.99
N ILE A 667 22.02 -24.88 75.37
CA ILE A 667 23.41 -25.20 75.69
C ILE A 667 24.12 -23.97 76.28
N ALA A 668 25.17 -24.19 77.06
CA ALA A 668 25.99 -23.08 77.55
C ALA A 668 26.74 -22.42 76.39
N ALA A 669 26.76 -21.08 76.36
CA ALA A 669 27.56 -20.33 75.39
C ALA A 669 29.04 -20.76 75.50
N PRO A 670 29.74 -20.97 74.37
CA PRO A 670 31.15 -21.37 74.40
C PRO A 670 32.00 -20.36 75.16
N LYS A 671 32.85 -20.84 76.08
CA LYS A 671 33.64 -19.98 76.98
C LYS A 671 34.50 -18.95 76.23
N GLU A 672 34.91 -19.27 75.01
CA GLU A 672 35.71 -18.41 74.14
C GLU A 672 34.96 -17.17 73.60
N LEU A 673 33.63 -17.21 73.56
CA LEU A 673 32.81 -16.15 72.97
C LEU A 673 32.94 -14.82 73.73
N ASN A 674 33.07 -14.86 75.05
CA ASN A 674 33.27 -13.67 75.88
C ASN A 674 34.56 -12.93 75.51
N ASN A 675 35.61 -13.67 75.17
CA ASN A 675 36.88 -13.07 74.75
C ASN A 675 36.75 -12.44 73.36
N LEU A 676 36.14 -13.14 72.41
CA LEU A 676 35.89 -12.62 71.06
C LEU A 676 35.02 -11.36 71.09
N ARG A 677 33.98 -11.35 71.92
CA ARG A 677 33.06 -10.20 72.08
C ARG A 677 33.76 -8.94 72.58
N LEU A 678 34.62 -9.09 73.58
CA LEU A 678 35.41 -7.97 74.11
C LEU A 678 36.37 -7.42 73.05
N GLN A 679 36.96 -8.29 72.22
CA GLN A 679 37.83 -7.88 71.12
C GLN A 679 37.05 -7.12 70.03
N SER A 680 35.87 -7.63 69.63
CA SER A 680 35.01 -6.98 68.64
C SER A 680 34.57 -5.57 69.07
N TYR A 681 34.19 -5.39 70.35
CA TYR A 681 33.77 -4.07 70.83
C TYR A 681 34.93 -3.07 70.92
N LYS A 682 36.13 -3.51 71.29
CA LYS A 682 37.31 -2.64 71.29
C LYS A 682 37.70 -2.18 69.88
N LEU A 683 37.62 -3.08 68.89
CA LEU A 683 37.85 -2.74 67.50
C LEU A 683 36.83 -1.69 66.99
N ALA A 684 35.54 -1.83 67.35
CA ALA A 684 34.48 -0.91 66.94
C ALA A 684 34.65 0.52 67.48
N VAL A 685 35.15 0.66 68.72
CA VAL A 685 35.42 1.97 69.32
C VAL A 685 36.54 2.69 68.58
N ILE A 686 37.62 1.97 68.26
CA ILE A 686 38.81 2.53 67.60
C ILE A 686 38.46 3.06 66.21
N GLU A 687 37.76 2.28 65.39
CA GLU A 687 37.42 2.72 64.03
C GLU A 687 36.42 3.88 64.04
N LYS A 688 35.46 3.89 64.97
CA LYS A 688 34.51 5.01 65.08
C LYS A 688 35.15 6.31 65.51
N ILE A 689 36.17 6.29 66.36
CA ILE A 689 36.90 7.51 66.72
C ILE A 689 37.67 8.03 65.50
N ARG A 690 38.34 7.15 64.76
CA ARG A 690 39.09 7.51 63.55
C ARG A 690 38.20 8.15 62.48
N GLU A 691 36.99 7.64 62.28
CA GLU A 691 35.99 8.23 61.37
C GLU A 691 35.60 9.66 61.81
N GLY A 692 35.39 9.89 63.09
CA GLY A 692 34.96 11.20 63.58
C GLY A 692 36.08 12.25 63.56
N GLU A 693 37.33 11.84 63.82
CA GLU A 693 38.49 12.73 63.74
C GLU A 693 38.73 13.19 62.31
N ALA A 694 38.57 12.27 61.35
CA ALA A 694 38.58 12.60 59.93
C ALA A 694 37.49 13.62 59.58
N GLY A 695 36.26 13.41 60.08
CA GLY A 695 35.15 14.35 59.90
C GLY A 695 35.45 15.76 60.42
N ILE A 696 36.07 15.92 61.60
CA ILE A 696 36.38 17.25 62.15
C ILE A 696 37.47 17.94 61.34
N LYS A 697 38.54 17.19 61.03
CA LYS A 697 39.65 17.71 60.24
C LYS A 697 39.19 18.21 58.88
N ASN A 698 38.23 17.50 58.29
CA ASN A 698 37.63 17.85 57.00
C ASN A 698 36.51 18.90 57.12
N LYS A 699 36.19 19.34 58.35
CA LYS A 699 35.09 20.28 58.67
C LYS A 699 33.71 19.74 58.27
N GLU A 700 33.57 18.42 58.19
CA GLU A 700 32.36 17.70 57.79
C GLU A 700 31.56 17.25 59.01
N TYR A 701 30.76 18.17 59.53
CA TYR A 701 30.04 17.96 60.79
C TYR A 701 29.15 16.70 60.83
N SER A 702 28.63 16.24 59.69
CA SER A 702 27.75 15.07 59.61
C SER A 702 28.45 13.76 59.97
N GLU A 703 29.69 13.61 59.51
CA GLU A 703 30.50 12.42 59.77
C GLU A 703 30.93 12.36 61.23
N VAL A 704 31.28 13.53 61.78
CA VAL A 704 31.66 13.70 63.20
C VAL A 704 30.58 13.19 64.14
N PHE A 705 29.32 13.58 63.89
CA PHE A 705 28.21 13.15 64.73
C PHE A 705 27.94 11.65 64.66
N GLY A 706 27.98 11.07 63.46
CA GLY A 706 27.76 9.64 63.28
C GLY A 706 28.81 8.80 64.00
N ALA A 707 30.07 9.21 63.89
CA ALA A 707 31.21 8.60 64.52
C ALA A 707 31.17 8.65 66.06
N CYS A 708 30.95 9.83 66.64
CA CYS A 708 30.93 10.01 68.09
C CYS A 708 29.80 9.22 68.76
N ALA A 709 28.61 9.20 68.14
CA ALA A 709 27.49 8.38 68.60
C ALA A 709 27.87 6.89 68.62
N GLY A 710 28.49 6.41 67.55
CA GLY A 710 28.87 5.01 67.40
C GLY A 710 29.90 4.57 68.44
N ALA A 711 30.96 5.34 68.65
CA ALA A 711 32.02 4.99 69.58
C ALA A 711 31.53 4.89 71.04
N GLU A 712 30.70 5.85 71.50
CA GLU A 712 30.15 5.81 72.87
C GLU A 712 29.30 4.55 73.13
N ILE A 713 28.53 4.11 72.12
CA ILE A 713 27.68 2.93 72.22
C ILE A 713 28.53 1.66 72.36
N TYR A 714 29.59 1.52 71.55
CA TYR A 714 30.38 0.30 71.55
C TYR A 714 31.28 0.17 72.78
N GLY A 715 31.85 1.26 73.29
CA GLY A 715 32.73 1.10 74.44
C GLY A 715 31.99 0.90 75.76
N LYS A 716 30.76 1.43 75.93
CA LYS A 716 29.89 0.98 77.03
C LYS A 716 29.71 -0.54 77.03
N LYS A 717 29.61 -1.16 75.85
CA LYS A 717 29.50 -2.62 75.70
C LYS A 717 30.82 -3.36 75.91
N ALA A 718 31.95 -2.73 75.64
CA ALA A 718 33.28 -3.24 75.98
C ALA A 718 33.61 -3.12 77.49
N ASN A 719 32.71 -2.56 78.30
CA ASN A 719 32.97 -2.09 79.66
C ASN A 719 34.15 -1.10 79.73
N VAL A 720 34.26 -0.29 78.68
CA VAL A 720 35.21 0.80 78.49
C VAL A 720 34.45 2.11 78.64
N ASP A 721 34.87 2.95 79.57
CA ASP A 721 34.34 4.32 79.61
C ASP A 721 34.97 5.12 78.47
N VAL A 722 34.28 5.18 77.34
CA VAL A 722 34.80 5.77 76.11
C VAL A 722 35.15 7.24 76.29
N LYS A 723 34.41 7.95 77.13
CA LYS A 723 34.69 9.37 77.41
C LYS A 723 35.90 9.56 78.31
N LYS A 724 36.37 8.49 78.96
CA LYS A 724 37.51 8.48 79.88
C LYS A 724 38.76 7.85 79.27
N GLU A 725 38.60 6.76 78.52
CA GLU A 725 39.67 6.13 77.74
C GLU A 725 39.96 6.88 76.42
N PHE A 726 38.94 7.53 75.84
CA PHE A 726 39.03 8.32 74.62
C PHE A 726 38.34 9.69 74.81
N PRO A 727 38.94 10.60 75.60
CA PRO A 727 38.37 11.91 75.92
C PRO A 727 38.05 12.79 74.70
N GLU A 728 38.62 12.46 73.55
CA GLU A 728 38.46 13.16 72.27
C GLU A 728 36.98 13.25 71.86
N ILE A 729 36.16 12.22 72.09
CA ILE A 729 34.74 12.18 71.66
C ILE A 729 33.88 13.34 72.18
N ASN A 730 34.07 13.77 73.43
CA ASN A 730 33.27 14.87 73.98
C ASN A 730 33.60 16.20 73.28
N SER A 731 34.87 16.40 72.96
CA SER A 731 35.30 17.56 72.18
C SER A 731 34.73 17.49 70.76
N MET A 732 34.65 16.29 70.19
CA MET A 732 34.20 16.07 68.82
C MET A 732 32.71 16.40 68.61
N TRP A 733 31.84 16.02 69.54
CA TRP A 733 30.40 16.37 69.47
C TRP A 733 30.14 17.87 69.47
N VAL A 734 30.80 18.61 70.36
CA VAL A 734 30.62 20.05 70.47
C VAL A 734 31.14 20.75 69.22
N GLU A 735 32.26 20.25 68.69
CA GLU A 735 32.87 20.82 67.50
C GLU A 735 32.04 20.57 66.24
N GLY A 736 31.42 19.40 66.10
CA GLY A 736 30.47 19.14 65.01
C GLY A 736 29.30 20.13 64.98
N TYR A 737 28.70 20.50 66.13
CA TYR A 737 27.55 21.41 66.13
C TYR A 737 27.93 22.85 65.77
N LYS A 738 29.11 23.29 66.18
CA LYS A 738 29.64 24.59 65.79
C LYS A 738 29.96 24.65 64.29
N LEU A 739 30.60 23.61 63.77
CA LEU A 739 30.91 23.49 62.35
C LEU A 739 29.63 23.56 61.50
N ALA A 740 28.59 22.83 61.89
CA ALA A 740 27.30 22.83 61.19
C ALA A 740 26.62 24.20 61.15
N TYR A 741 26.63 24.90 62.27
CA TYR A 741 26.04 26.24 62.39
C TYR A 741 26.76 27.27 61.52
N TYR A 742 28.08 27.40 61.68
CA TYR A 742 28.84 28.39 60.95
C TYR A 742 28.89 28.10 59.46
N ALA A 743 28.94 26.82 59.07
CA ALA A 743 28.85 26.45 57.66
C ALA A 743 27.54 26.97 57.05
N LYS A 744 26.40 26.70 57.68
CA LYS A 744 25.10 27.10 57.12
C LYS A 744 24.83 28.60 57.22
N LEU A 745 25.35 29.28 58.25
CA LEU A 745 25.17 30.72 58.39
C LEU A 745 26.05 31.51 57.43
N ASN A 746 27.31 31.09 57.25
CA ASN A 746 28.20 31.72 56.28
C ASN A 746 27.72 31.41 54.87
N GLU A 747 27.31 30.17 54.57
CA GLU A 747 26.68 29.84 53.28
C GLU A 747 25.52 30.79 52.97
N ALA A 748 24.65 31.05 53.95
CA ALA A 748 23.55 31.98 53.76
C ALA A 748 24.00 33.43 53.55
N LYS A 749 24.95 33.94 54.34
CA LYS A 749 25.42 35.33 54.25
C LYS A 749 26.27 35.58 53.02
N ASP A 750 27.14 34.64 52.68
CA ASP A 750 27.95 34.67 51.47
C ASP A 750 27.02 34.70 50.27
N MET A 751 26.04 33.80 50.22
CA MET A 751 25.03 33.81 49.18
C MET A 751 24.25 35.14 49.14
N MET A 752 23.86 35.74 50.28
CA MET A 752 23.19 37.06 50.25
C MET A 752 24.10 38.18 49.72
N SER A 753 25.34 38.23 50.16
CA SER A 753 26.32 39.24 49.71
C SER A 753 26.66 39.10 48.22
N GLN A 754 26.57 37.88 47.70
CA GLN A 754 26.78 37.56 46.29
C GLN A 754 25.53 37.74 45.44
N ASN A 755 24.42 38.21 46.02
CA ASN A 755 23.10 38.20 45.39
C ASN A 755 22.68 36.79 44.87
N ASP A 756 23.09 35.72 45.55
CA ASP A 756 22.68 34.34 45.27
C ASP A 756 21.37 34.00 46.01
N SER A 757 20.40 33.52 45.24
CA SER A 757 19.08 33.09 45.69
C SER A 757 19.04 31.92 46.67
N GLY A 758 20.07 31.07 46.74
CA GLY A 758 20.15 29.91 47.65
C GLY A 758 20.25 30.29 49.13
N CYS A 759 20.59 31.54 49.42
CA CYS A 759 20.83 32.04 50.76
C CYS A 759 19.68 31.80 51.75
N TYR A 760 18.44 31.89 51.27
CA TYR A 760 17.26 31.80 52.11
C TYR A 760 17.13 30.42 52.77
N ALA A 761 17.45 29.35 52.05
CA ALA A 761 17.36 27.99 52.55
C ALA A 761 18.45 27.69 53.59
N ALA A 762 19.68 28.11 53.29
CA ALA A 762 20.83 27.92 54.18
C ALA A 762 20.64 28.62 55.52
N LEU A 763 20.05 29.82 55.53
CA LEU A 763 19.84 30.61 56.75
C LEU A 763 18.96 29.87 57.77
N LYS A 764 17.90 29.21 57.28
CA LYS A 764 16.96 28.45 58.11
C LYS A 764 17.59 27.21 58.74
N SER A 765 18.54 26.58 58.05
CA SER A 765 19.28 25.43 58.57
C SER A 765 20.28 25.82 59.65
N ALA A 766 20.93 26.97 59.51
CA ALA A 766 21.91 27.45 60.47
C ALA A 766 21.32 27.66 61.87
N GLU A 767 20.17 28.34 61.94
CA GLU A 767 19.44 28.66 63.17
C GLU A 767 19.30 27.44 64.11
N LYS A 768 18.95 26.30 63.53
CA LYS A 768 18.71 25.05 64.25
C LYS A 768 20.00 24.41 64.83
N TYR A 769 21.15 24.61 64.21
CA TYR A 769 22.41 23.99 64.67
C TYR A 769 23.09 24.79 65.78
N ALA A 770 22.95 26.13 65.76
CA ALA A 770 23.47 26.98 66.84
C ALA A 770 22.88 26.62 68.20
N GLU A 771 21.56 26.38 68.24
CA GLU A 771 20.84 25.99 69.45
C GLU A 771 21.46 24.73 70.10
N LYS A 772 21.80 23.73 69.29
CA LYS A 772 22.38 22.45 69.76
C LYS A 772 23.83 22.55 70.21
N ALA A 773 24.59 23.49 69.67
CA ALA A 773 25.94 23.80 70.15
C ALA A 773 25.93 24.55 71.51
N GLY A 774 24.76 24.88 72.05
CA GLY A 774 24.61 25.70 73.26
C GLY A 774 24.86 27.19 73.01
N MET A 775 24.72 27.66 71.76
CA MET A 775 24.96 29.04 71.38
C MET A 775 23.67 29.86 71.57
N ARG A 776 23.69 30.90 72.42
CA ARG A 776 22.57 31.88 72.50
C ARG A 776 22.72 32.90 71.36
N LEU A 777 21.78 32.89 70.42
CA LEU A 777 21.74 33.77 69.25
C LEU A 777 21.16 35.15 69.62
N PRO A 778 21.62 36.28 69.04
CA PRO A 778 20.93 37.57 69.17
C PRO A 778 19.72 37.62 68.23
N ASP A 779 18.52 37.85 68.78
CA ASP A 779 17.23 37.79 68.06
C ASP A 779 17.04 38.75 66.87
N MET A 780 17.98 39.66 66.58
CA MET A 780 17.84 40.67 65.50
C MET A 780 18.50 40.30 64.16
N ILE A 781 19.38 39.30 64.08
CA ILE A 781 20.22 39.09 62.87
C ILE A 781 19.54 38.22 61.81
N ILE A 782 18.80 37.16 62.19
CA ILE A 782 18.27 36.18 61.22
C ILE A 782 17.03 36.71 60.44
N ASP A 783 16.15 37.48 61.09
CA ASP A 783 14.91 37.95 60.43
C ASP A 783 15.15 39.12 59.46
N SER A 784 16.14 39.97 59.74
CA SER A 784 16.64 40.96 58.78
C SER A 784 17.12 40.29 57.49
N LEU A 785 17.96 39.25 57.63
CA LEU A 785 18.57 38.55 56.51
C LEU A 785 17.55 37.86 55.60
N LYS A 786 16.37 37.46 56.10
CA LYS A 786 15.31 36.84 55.28
C LYS A 786 14.67 37.79 54.26
N LYS A 787 14.41 39.05 54.62
CA LYS A 787 13.85 40.03 53.67
C LYS A 787 14.87 40.40 52.60
N ASP A 788 16.13 40.51 52.99
CA ASP A 788 17.22 40.78 52.06
C ASP A 788 17.41 39.62 51.07
N ALA A 789 17.28 38.37 51.53
CA ALA A 789 17.31 37.17 50.69
C ALA A 789 16.30 37.19 49.53
N TYR A 790 15.05 37.61 49.77
CA TYR A 790 14.04 37.65 48.71
C TYR A 790 14.34 38.72 47.66
N ARG A 791 14.85 39.87 48.10
CA ARG A 791 15.20 40.97 47.21
C ARG A 791 16.43 40.64 46.37
N VAL A 792 17.38 39.93 46.98
CA VAL A 792 18.53 39.30 46.33
C VAL A 792 18.06 38.41 45.18
N VAL A 793 17.12 37.49 45.41
CA VAL A 793 16.63 36.53 44.38
C VAL A 793 16.04 37.25 43.17
N ILE A 794 15.21 38.28 43.39
CA ILE A 794 14.55 39.02 42.30
C ILE A 794 15.56 39.83 41.49
N ASN A 795 16.45 40.57 42.16
CA ASN A 795 17.51 41.31 41.49
C ASN A 795 18.47 40.39 40.72
N SER A 796 18.74 39.21 41.29
CA SER A 796 19.57 38.18 40.67
C SER A 796 18.96 37.73 39.34
N LYS A 797 17.65 37.47 39.30
CA LYS A 797 16.98 37.06 38.05
C LYS A 797 16.90 38.17 37.01
N GLU A 798 16.72 39.43 37.38
CA GLU A 798 16.87 40.53 36.43
C GLU A 798 18.30 40.68 35.90
N SER A 799 19.28 40.50 36.79
CA SER A 799 20.70 40.55 36.44
C SER A 799 21.08 39.39 35.52
N ASP A 800 20.59 38.18 35.78
CA ASP A 800 20.83 36.99 34.96
C ASP A 800 20.32 37.19 33.54
N ILE A 801 19.13 37.79 33.37
CA ILE A 801 18.58 38.10 32.05
C ILE A 801 19.44 39.13 31.33
N ASN A 802 19.76 40.24 32.00
CA ASN A 802 20.56 41.31 31.39
C ASN A 802 21.99 40.87 31.09
N LYS A 803 22.57 40.03 31.95
CA LYS A 803 23.86 39.39 31.74
C LYS A 803 23.80 38.45 30.54
N ALA A 804 22.83 37.55 30.49
CA ALA A 804 22.66 36.63 29.38
C ALA A 804 22.43 37.38 28.05
N ILE A 805 21.69 38.51 28.08
CA ILE A 805 21.57 39.40 26.92
C ILE A 805 22.91 40.01 26.53
N LYS A 806 23.69 40.52 27.50
CA LYS A 806 25.01 41.10 27.22
C LYS A 806 26.03 40.05 26.75
N GLU A 807 25.89 38.80 27.19
CA GLU A 807 26.76 37.67 26.86
C GLU A 807 26.36 36.96 25.56
N GLY A 808 25.28 37.36 24.90
CA GLY A 808 24.83 36.69 23.68
C GLY A 808 24.09 35.37 23.91
N ASN A 809 23.83 34.99 25.17
CA ASN A 809 23.28 33.69 25.53
C ASN A 809 21.76 33.74 25.62
N TYR A 810 21.12 33.45 24.50
CA TYR A 810 19.67 33.48 24.37
C TYR A 810 18.94 32.48 25.28
N GLY A 811 19.48 31.26 25.43
CA GLY A 811 18.83 30.18 26.19
C GLY A 811 18.73 30.51 27.68
N ASP A 812 19.79 31.07 28.25
CA ASP A 812 19.80 31.45 29.66
C ASP A 812 18.93 32.69 29.91
N ALA A 813 18.91 33.63 28.97
CA ALA A 813 18.11 34.86 29.07
C ALA A 813 16.60 34.54 29.17
N ILE A 814 16.11 33.57 28.40
CA ILE A 814 14.68 33.20 28.43
C ILE A 814 14.31 32.40 29.69
N ALA A 815 15.21 31.53 30.19
CA ALA A 815 15.00 30.77 31.41
C ALA A 815 14.94 31.68 32.65
N ALA A 816 15.86 32.64 32.74
CA ALA A 816 15.92 33.60 33.83
C ALA A 816 14.69 34.53 33.86
N PHE A 817 14.15 34.91 32.69
CA PHE A 817 12.93 35.72 32.59
C PHE A 817 11.69 35.03 33.21
N ASN A 818 11.56 33.73 32.99
CA ASN A 818 10.48 32.95 33.60
C ASN A 818 10.64 32.84 35.13
N GLY A 819 11.89 32.66 35.61
CA GLY A 819 12.20 32.62 37.03
C GLY A 819 11.93 33.95 37.76
N LEU A 820 12.27 35.08 37.12
CA LEU A 820 11.97 36.41 37.66
C LEU A 820 10.47 36.56 37.96
N THR A 821 9.63 36.21 36.99
CA THR A 821 8.18 36.34 37.06
C THR A 821 7.57 35.56 38.23
N TYR A 822 8.17 34.43 38.62
CA TYR A 822 7.70 33.60 39.73
C TYR A 822 7.95 34.23 41.11
N TYR A 823 9.17 34.71 41.39
CA TYR A 823 9.54 35.22 42.71
C TYR A 823 8.98 36.60 43.03
N THR A 824 8.76 37.43 42.01
CA THR A 824 8.03 38.69 42.15
C THR A 824 6.60 38.46 42.63
N ASN A 825 5.94 37.41 42.14
CA ASN A 825 4.59 37.04 42.58
C ASN A 825 4.56 36.54 44.04
N LEU A 826 5.58 35.80 44.48
CA LEU A 826 5.61 35.19 45.82
C LEU A 826 5.93 36.18 46.94
N SER A 827 6.86 37.09 46.69
CA SER A 827 7.30 38.10 47.67
C SER A 827 6.45 39.38 47.65
N ARG A 828 5.61 39.56 46.62
CA ARG A 828 4.89 40.80 46.29
C ARG A 828 5.80 42.02 46.08
N LEU A 829 7.08 41.79 45.77
CA LEU A 829 8.03 42.82 45.38
C LEU A 829 8.06 42.92 43.85
N SER A 830 8.06 44.13 43.30
CA SER A 830 8.13 44.34 41.85
C SER A 830 9.57 44.32 41.33
N PRO A 831 9.81 43.83 40.09
CA PRO A 831 11.10 43.93 39.40
C PRO A 831 11.38 45.38 39.00
N LYS A 832 12.64 45.71 38.68
CA LYS A 832 13.07 47.06 38.32
C LYS A 832 12.73 47.45 36.87
N GLU A 833 12.75 46.53 35.91
CA GLU A 833 12.47 46.80 34.48
C GLU A 833 11.16 46.15 34.00
N ASP A 834 10.48 46.80 33.03
CA ASP A 834 9.20 46.32 32.51
C ASP A 834 9.35 44.97 31.76
N PRO A 835 8.60 43.92 32.14
CA PRO A 835 8.76 42.59 31.57
C PRO A 835 8.59 42.48 30.04
N ASN A 836 7.75 43.33 29.42
CA ASN A 836 7.55 43.28 27.96
C ASN A 836 8.76 43.84 27.19
N GLN A 837 9.45 44.82 27.75
CA GLN A 837 10.69 45.34 27.16
C GLN A 837 11.82 44.33 27.25
N ILE A 838 11.90 43.61 28.38
CA ILE A 838 12.89 42.54 28.57
C ILE A 838 12.69 41.44 27.51
N LYS A 839 11.44 41.02 27.25
CA LYS A 839 11.12 40.00 26.23
C LYS A 839 11.61 40.38 24.81
N LYS A 840 11.45 41.64 24.40
CA LYS A 840 11.90 42.11 23.07
C LYS A 840 13.43 42.06 22.93
N LYS A 841 14.17 42.40 23.98
CA LYS A 841 15.64 42.33 23.99
C LYS A 841 16.14 40.89 23.86
N VAL A 842 15.51 39.95 24.56
CA VAL A 842 15.86 38.52 24.51
C VAL A 842 15.71 37.97 23.08
N LEU A 843 14.60 38.27 22.38
CA LEU A 843 14.38 37.74 21.02
C LEU A 843 15.33 38.31 19.95
N ASN A 844 15.71 39.59 20.04
CA ASN A 844 16.70 40.16 19.12
C ASN A 844 18.07 39.49 19.24
N LEU A 845 18.47 39.09 20.45
CA LEU A 845 19.69 38.32 20.67
C LEU A 845 19.67 36.96 19.97
N GLY A 846 18.49 36.33 19.92
CA GLY A 846 18.30 35.05 19.22
C GLY A 846 18.57 35.15 17.71
N ILE A 847 18.24 36.27 17.07
CA ILE A 847 18.53 36.50 15.64
C ILE A 847 20.03 36.58 15.40
N GLU A 848 20.73 37.38 16.21
CA GLU A 848 22.18 37.57 16.09
C GLU A 848 22.96 36.27 16.35
N SER A 849 22.53 35.49 17.35
CA SER A 849 23.10 34.17 17.63
C SER A 849 23.00 33.24 16.42
N LYS A 850 21.85 33.20 15.73
CA LYS A 850 21.68 32.29 14.58
C LYS A 850 22.42 32.74 13.32
N LEU A 851 22.56 34.05 13.12
CA LEU A 851 23.46 34.59 12.10
C LEU A 851 24.93 34.24 12.38
N LYS A 852 25.33 34.21 13.66
CA LYS A 852 26.68 33.79 14.06
C LYS A 852 26.90 32.30 13.81
N ASP A 853 25.94 31.45 14.21
CA ASP A 853 25.98 30.00 13.96
C ASP A 853 26.17 29.70 12.47
N ALA A 854 25.45 30.44 11.60
CA ALA A 854 25.59 30.29 10.15
C ALA A 854 27.00 30.60 9.63
N ASN A 855 27.60 31.67 10.15
CA ASN A 855 28.97 32.06 9.80
C ASN A 855 30.01 31.08 10.38
N GLU A 856 29.77 30.53 11.57
CA GLU A 856 30.63 29.50 12.17
C GLU A 856 30.59 28.19 11.37
N SER A 857 29.40 27.72 10.99
CA SER A 857 29.22 26.57 10.09
C SER A 857 29.89 26.78 8.73
N TYR A 858 29.79 27.98 8.16
CA TYR A 858 30.53 28.34 6.95
C TYR A 858 32.05 28.21 7.12
N ASN A 859 32.59 28.70 8.23
CA ASN A 859 34.03 28.70 8.49
C ASN A 859 34.60 27.29 8.72
N ILE A 860 33.80 26.34 9.24
CA ILE A 860 34.21 24.94 9.40
C ILE A 860 33.91 24.07 8.16
N GLY A 861 33.46 24.70 7.07
CA GLY A 861 33.11 24.01 5.81
C GLY A 861 31.89 23.09 5.95
N ASP A 862 30.99 23.40 6.88
CA ASP A 862 29.69 22.77 7.06
C ASP A 862 28.60 23.67 6.47
N PHE A 863 28.63 23.78 5.14
CA PHE A 863 27.79 24.71 4.41
C PHE A 863 26.29 24.39 4.53
N ALA A 864 25.93 23.13 4.81
CA ALA A 864 24.54 22.72 4.95
C ALA A 864 23.93 23.25 6.27
N SER A 865 24.61 23.05 7.41
CA SER A 865 24.14 23.56 8.70
C SER A 865 24.14 25.09 8.73
N GLY A 866 25.07 25.72 8.01
CA GLY A 866 25.10 27.16 7.83
C GLY A 866 23.86 27.71 7.12
N LEU A 867 23.41 27.06 6.05
CA LEU A 867 22.18 27.43 5.34
C LEU A 867 20.90 27.18 6.15
N SER A 868 20.94 26.23 7.09
CA SER A 868 19.85 25.93 8.03
C SER A 868 19.70 26.99 9.12
N ALA A 869 20.81 27.39 9.75
CA ALA A 869 20.83 28.41 10.79
C ALA A 869 20.28 29.77 10.30
N LEU A 870 20.59 30.15 9.06
CA LEU A 870 20.05 31.36 8.42
C LEU A 870 18.51 31.31 8.30
N SER A 871 17.92 30.14 8.08
CA SER A 871 16.47 29.99 7.98
C SER A 871 15.77 30.22 9.34
N ILE A 872 16.42 29.90 10.47
CA ILE A 872 15.88 30.14 11.82
C ILE A 872 15.98 31.61 12.19
N ALA A 873 17.09 32.27 11.86
CA ALA A 873 17.27 33.71 12.07
C ALA A 873 16.15 34.51 11.38
N GLU A 874 15.74 34.08 10.18
CA GLU A 874 14.68 34.71 9.39
C GLU A 874 13.32 34.61 10.07
N ALA A 875 13.01 33.45 10.69
CA ALA A 875 11.77 33.25 11.43
C ALA A 875 11.68 34.12 12.71
N PHE A 876 12.80 34.28 13.44
CA PHE A 876 12.85 35.17 14.60
C PHE A 876 12.69 36.63 14.18
N ALA A 877 13.35 37.05 13.09
CA ALA A 877 13.23 38.40 12.54
C ALA A 877 11.78 38.75 12.19
N ASN A 878 11.06 37.80 11.60
CA ASN A 878 9.63 37.96 11.30
C ASN A 878 8.75 38.09 12.55
N THR A 879 9.12 37.46 13.67
CA THR A 879 8.34 37.48 14.93
C THR A 879 8.43 38.81 15.67
N VAL A 880 9.60 39.45 15.64
CA VAL A 880 9.83 40.77 16.27
C VAL A 880 9.73 41.94 15.28
N GLY A 881 9.51 41.66 13.99
CA GLY A 881 9.25 42.62 12.93
C GLY A 881 10.50 43.38 12.43
N VAL A 882 11.61 42.68 12.17
CA VAL A 882 12.89 43.26 11.71
C VAL A 882 13.29 42.74 10.30
N SER A 883 14.01 43.55 9.51
CA SER A 883 14.42 43.21 8.11
C SER A 883 15.42 42.05 8.02
N ALA A 884 15.31 41.20 6.98
CA ALA A 884 16.08 39.98 6.76
C ALA A 884 17.24 40.10 5.73
N ASP A 885 17.55 41.29 5.23
CA ASP A 885 18.52 41.48 4.13
C ASP A 885 19.91 40.86 4.39
N LYS A 886 20.38 40.98 5.65
CA LYS A 886 21.68 40.42 6.09
C LYS A 886 21.73 38.90 6.08
N ILE A 887 20.58 38.24 6.26
CA ILE A 887 20.44 36.78 6.23
C ILE A 887 20.57 36.28 4.78
N LEU A 888 19.99 37.00 3.82
CA LEU A 888 20.02 36.66 2.40
C LEU A 888 21.44 36.77 1.81
N GLU A 889 22.21 37.76 2.23
CA GLU A 889 23.58 37.97 1.78
C GLU A 889 24.51 36.82 2.23
N GLU A 890 24.44 36.42 3.50
CA GLU A 890 25.22 35.28 4.01
C GLU A 890 24.81 33.96 3.32
N ARG A 891 23.53 33.78 2.96
CA ARG A 891 23.06 32.59 2.25
C ARG A 891 23.75 32.41 0.89
N LYS A 892 23.94 33.49 0.14
CA LYS A 892 24.62 33.47 -1.17
C LYS A 892 26.10 33.11 -1.00
N LYS A 893 26.78 33.70 -0.02
CA LYS A 893 28.19 33.43 0.29
C LYS A 893 28.44 31.95 0.62
N ILE A 894 27.60 31.34 1.46
CA ILE A 894 27.72 29.93 1.84
C ILE A 894 27.56 29.00 0.64
N THR A 895 26.60 29.31 -0.25
CA THR A 895 26.30 28.46 -1.41
C THR A 895 27.42 28.48 -2.45
N PHE A 896 28.12 29.61 -2.63
CA PHE A 896 29.28 29.67 -3.52
C PHE A 896 30.44 28.77 -3.03
N ALA A 897 30.71 28.74 -1.73
CA ALA A 897 31.76 27.88 -1.17
C ALA A 897 31.39 26.38 -1.24
N PHE A 898 30.10 26.05 -1.05
CA PHE A 898 29.59 24.70 -1.24
C PHE A 898 29.86 24.17 -2.65
N LEU A 899 29.55 24.95 -3.69
CA LEU A 899 29.79 24.54 -5.07
C LEU A 899 31.28 24.28 -5.34
N ASN A 900 32.17 25.13 -4.81
CA ASN A 900 33.62 24.90 -4.97
C ASN A 900 34.12 23.66 -4.24
N ALA A 901 33.57 23.31 -3.07
CA ALA A 901 33.95 22.11 -2.35
C ALA A 901 33.56 20.81 -3.08
N LYS A 902 32.50 20.84 -3.90
CA LYS A 902 32.09 19.67 -4.70
C LYS A 902 33.09 19.29 -5.79
N VAL A 903 33.94 20.22 -6.24
CA VAL A 903 35.00 19.95 -7.23
C VAL A 903 35.94 18.83 -6.76
N ASP A 904 36.43 18.92 -5.53
CA ASP A 904 37.40 17.95 -4.98
C ASP A 904 36.74 16.61 -4.65
N GLU A 905 35.49 16.64 -4.21
CA GLU A 905 34.67 15.46 -3.95
C GLU A 905 34.42 14.65 -5.23
N ILE A 906 34.05 15.31 -6.34
CA ILE A 906 33.84 14.65 -7.62
C ILE A 906 35.17 14.09 -8.17
N ASN A 907 36.26 14.84 -8.07
CA ASN A 907 37.59 14.35 -8.47
C ASN A 907 38.01 13.13 -7.65
N LYS A 908 37.69 13.09 -6.35
CA LYS A 908 37.93 11.93 -5.50
C LYS A 908 37.14 10.71 -5.98
N PHE A 909 35.85 10.85 -6.27
CA PHE A 909 35.04 9.74 -6.79
C PHE A 909 35.56 9.21 -8.13
N LEU A 910 36.04 10.10 -9.01
CA LEU A 910 36.67 9.70 -10.26
C LEU A 910 37.97 8.93 -10.04
N ASN A 911 38.82 9.37 -9.11
CA ASN A 911 40.07 8.67 -8.76
C ASN A 911 39.82 7.31 -8.10
N GLU A 912 38.73 7.17 -7.36
CA GLU A 912 38.30 5.91 -6.75
C GLU A 912 37.61 4.97 -7.77
N GLY A 913 37.44 5.42 -9.02
CA GLY A 913 36.76 4.69 -10.09
C GLY A 913 35.26 4.51 -9.82
N ASN A 914 34.67 5.41 -9.04
CA ASN A 914 33.27 5.40 -8.66
C ASN A 914 32.51 6.44 -9.49
N PHE A 915 32.23 6.03 -10.72
CA PHE A 915 31.71 6.88 -11.78
C PHE A 915 30.34 7.49 -11.44
N ASP A 916 29.49 6.67 -10.87
CA ASP A 916 28.10 6.98 -10.56
C ASP A 916 27.93 8.00 -9.44
N ASP A 917 28.82 7.94 -8.45
CA ASP A 917 28.91 8.92 -7.39
C ASP A 917 29.41 10.27 -7.88
N ALA A 918 30.36 10.25 -8.82
CA ALA A 918 30.79 11.46 -9.50
C ALA A 918 29.62 12.11 -10.26
N ILE A 919 28.82 11.33 -11.00
CA ILE A 919 27.61 11.82 -11.70
C ILE A 919 26.56 12.36 -10.74
N THR A 920 26.34 11.71 -9.59
CA THR A 920 25.33 12.14 -8.62
C THR A 920 25.74 13.44 -7.94
N ALA A 921 27.01 13.56 -7.55
CA ALA A 921 27.55 14.78 -6.95
C ALA A 921 27.51 15.98 -7.92
N ILE A 922 27.76 15.75 -9.23
CA ILE A 922 27.59 16.77 -10.28
C ILE A 922 26.15 17.26 -10.33
N ARG A 923 25.17 16.35 -10.41
CA ARG A 923 23.74 16.72 -10.47
C ARG A 923 23.28 17.47 -9.22
N GLY A 924 23.79 17.11 -8.04
CA GLY A 924 23.50 17.79 -6.77
C GLY A 924 24.02 19.23 -6.75
N ALA A 925 25.24 19.45 -7.26
CA ALA A 925 25.80 20.78 -7.41
C ALA A 925 24.99 21.64 -8.41
N GLU A 926 24.55 21.07 -9.54
CA GLU A 926 23.75 21.77 -10.56
C GLU A 926 22.44 22.31 -9.98
N ARG A 927 21.77 21.54 -9.10
CA ARG A 927 20.52 21.96 -8.45
C ARG A 927 20.71 23.12 -7.45
N GLN A 928 21.76 23.09 -6.63
CA GLN A 928 22.00 24.15 -5.63
C GLN A 928 22.42 25.48 -6.28
N SER A 929 23.16 25.41 -7.38
CA SER A 929 23.45 26.54 -8.25
C SER A 929 22.15 27.18 -8.77
N ALA A 930 21.20 26.37 -9.26
CA ALA A 930 19.90 26.86 -9.75
C ALA A 930 19.04 27.52 -8.66
N ARG A 931 19.00 26.97 -7.44
CA ARG A 931 18.13 27.46 -6.35
C ARG A 931 18.53 28.83 -5.78
N THR A 932 19.82 29.15 -5.84
CA THR A 932 20.37 30.40 -5.31
C THR A 932 20.74 31.41 -6.40
N ASN A 933 20.53 31.02 -7.66
CA ASN A 933 20.90 31.76 -8.85
C ASN A 933 22.41 32.12 -8.88
N ILE A 934 23.24 31.21 -8.37
CA ILE A 934 24.71 31.33 -8.39
C ILE A 934 25.23 30.52 -9.58
N PRO A 935 26.07 31.09 -10.46
CA PRO A 935 26.60 30.38 -11.63
C PRO A 935 27.33 29.08 -11.28
N PHE A 936 27.14 28.05 -12.11
CA PHE A 936 27.82 26.77 -11.95
C PHE A 936 29.33 26.93 -12.23
N PRO A 937 30.24 26.54 -11.32
CA PRO A 937 31.67 26.87 -11.46
C PRO A 937 32.30 26.22 -12.70
N GLU A 938 33.12 26.96 -13.46
CA GLU A 938 33.76 26.46 -14.69
C GLU A 938 34.56 25.17 -14.50
N LYS A 939 35.28 25.03 -13.37
CA LYS A 939 36.00 23.79 -13.03
C LYS A 939 35.07 22.59 -12.87
N LEU A 940 33.89 22.80 -12.30
CA LEU A 940 32.86 21.78 -12.13
C LEU A 940 32.20 21.44 -13.47
N THR A 941 32.04 22.43 -14.35
CA THR A 941 31.62 22.21 -15.74
C THR A 941 32.63 21.35 -16.51
N GLU A 942 33.94 21.62 -16.37
CA GLU A 942 34.99 20.85 -17.03
C GLU A 942 35.06 19.40 -16.50
N ILE A 943 35.00 19.23 -15.18
CA ILE A 943 34.94 17.90 -14.55
C ILE A 943 33.68 17.17 -14.99
N SER A 944 32.52 17.84 -14.97
CA SER A 944 31.24 17.27 -15.42
C SER A 944 31.33 16.73 -16.84
N LYS A 945 31.94 17.48 -17.76
CA LYS A 945 32.19 17.01 -19.11
C LYS A 945 33.09 15.77 -19.14
N LYS A 946 34.22 15.76 -18.42
CA LYS A 946 35.11 14.58 -18.33
C LYS A 946 34.41 13.36 -17.75
N VAL A 947 33.56 13.54 -16.75
CA VAL A 947 32.75 12.48 -16.16
C VAL A 947 31.79 11.95 -17.23
N TYR A 948 30.95 12.78 -17.84
CA TYR A 948 30.06 12.28 -18.88
C TYR A 948 30.81 11.59 -20.04
N GLU A 949 32.00 12.06 -20.44
CA GLU A 949 32.84 11.41 -21.46
C GLU A 949 33.31 10.03 -21.02
N MET A 950 33.84 9.89 -19.80
CA MET A 950 34.17 8.58 -19.22
C MET A 950 32.94 7.67 -19.13
N GLY A 951 31.78 8.25 -18.82
CA GLY A 951 30.51 7.54 -18.75
C GLY A 951 30.12 6.89 -20.06
N VAL A 952 30.41 7.54 -21.19
CA VAL A 952 30.18 6.97 -22.52
C VAL A 952 31.02 5.71 -22.71
N ASP A 953 32.33 5.79 -22.46
CA ASP A 953 33.24 4.65 -22.64
C ASP A 953 32.89 3.50 -21.70
N VAL A 954 32.56 3.84 -20.47
CA VAL A 954 32.13 2.93 -19.43
C VAL A 954 30.84 2.20 -19.84
N LYS A 955 29.86 2.91 -20.40
CA LYS A 955 28.59 2.35 -20.88
C LYS A 955 28.73 1.57 -22.18
N ILE A 956 29.59 1.99 -23.10
CA ILE A 956 29.97 1.22 -24.29
C ILE A 956 30.65 -0.09 -23.88
N LYS A 957 31.51 -0.06 -22.86
CA LYS A 957 32.10 -1.27 -22.30
C LYS A 957 31.04 -2.18 -21.68
N GLY A 958 30.12 -1.62 -20.88
CA GLY A 958 28.96 -2.37 -20.36
C GLY A 958 28.16 -3.04 -21.47
N ALA A 959 27.83 -2.28 -22.52
CA ALA A 959 27.15 -2.80 -23.68
C ALA A 959 27.93 -3.94 -24.37
N ASN A 960 29.23 -3.77 -24.60
CA ASN A 960 30.09 -4.83 -25.16
C ASN A 960 30.13 -6.07 -24.28
N ASP A 961 30.19 -5.87 -22.97
CA ASP A 961 30.09 -6.92 -21.99
C ASP A 961 28.72 -7.62 -22.18
N ALA A 962 27.58 -6.95 -22.04
CA ALA A 962 26.26 -7.55 -22.23
C ALA A 962 26.08 -8.27 -23.59
N LEU A 963 26.60 -7.70 -24.68
CA LEU A 963 26.62 -8.32 -26.01
C LEU A 963 27.43 -9.63 -26.04
N SER A 964 28.59 -9.69 -25.38
CA SER A 964 29.39 -10.92 -25.32
C SER A 964 28.71 -12.07 -24.56
N THR A 965 27.73 -11.76 -23.71
CA THR A 965 26.89 -12.73 -22.99
C THR A 965 25.54 -12.99 -23.66
N GLY A 966 25.30 -12.41 -24.83
CA GLY A 966 24.03 -12.57 -25.55
C GLY A 966 22.84 -11.84 -24.93
N ASN A 967 23.08 -10.92 -23.98
CA ASN A 967 22.02 -10.19 -23.29
C ASN A 967 21.66 -8.91 -24.05
N PHE A 968 20.64 -9.02 -24.90
CA PHE A 968 20.14 -7.92 -25.72
C PHE A 968 19.66 -6.72 -24.87
N GLY A 969 18.92 -6.99 -23.79
CA GLY A 969 18.26 -5.96 -22.99
C GLY A 969 19.26 -5.01 -22.34
N ASP A 970 20.24 -5.57 -21.63
CA ASP A 970 21.24 -4.78 -20.91
C ASP A 970 22.18 -4.06 -21.87
N ALA A 971 22.54 -4.71 -22.98
CA ALA A 971 23.32 -4.09 -24.04
C ALA A 971 22.61 -2.87 -24.63
N TYR A 972 21.31 -2.98 -24.92
CA TYR A 972 20.55 -1.88 -25.48
C TYR A 972 20.43 -0.70 -24.50
N VAL A 973 20.14 -0.96 -23.23
CA VAL A 973 20.03 0.08 -22.18
C VAL A 973 21.37 0.79 -21.97
N ALA A 974 22.47 0.04 -21.90
CA ALA A 974 23.80 0.60 -21.79
C ALA A 974 24.14 1.50 -23.00
N LEU A 975 23.74 1.10 -24.21
CA LEU A 975 23.94 1.91 -25.43
C LEU A 975 23.05 3.16 -25.47
N GLU A 976 21.84 3.15 -24.90
CA GLU A 976 21.03 4.37 -24.76
C GLU A 976 21.61 5.34 -23.73
N ASN A 977 22.10 4.84 -22.59
CA ASN A 977 22.77 5.67 -21.59
C ASN A 977 24.09 6.24 -22.12
N ALA A 978 24.86 5.43 -22.86
CA ALA A 978 26.04 5.91 -23.57
C ALA A 978 25.66 7.05 -24.54
N LYS A 979 24.52 6.95 -25.22
CA LYS A 979 24.03 7.99 -26.13
C LYS A 979 23.61 9.27 -25.41
N ASP A 980 22.91 9.18 -24.26
CA ASP A 980 22.57 10.36 -23.45
C ASP A 980 23.82 11.06 -22.92
N PHE A 981 24.79 10.31 -22.42
CA PHE A 981 26.06 10.86 -21.94
C PHE A 981 26.89 11.47 -23.09
N ALA A 982 26.86 10.85 -24.27
CA ALA A 982 27.47 11.38 -25.48
C ALA A 982 26.81 12.71 -25.90
N ASN A 983 25.47 12.82 -25.79
CA ASN A 983 24.75 14.06 -26.05
C ASN A 983 25.13 15.17 -25.06
N LYS A 984 25.26 14.87 -23.75
CA LYS A 984 25.67 15.85 -22.72
C LYS A 984 27.09 16.36 -22.89
N THR A 985 27.94 15.60 -23.58
CA THR A 985 29.32 16.00 -23.90
C THR A 985 29.43 16.65 -25.29
N GLY A 986 28.38 16.54 -26.10
CA GLY A 986 28.37 16.93 -27.51
C GLY A 986 29.23 16.03 -28.40
N LYS A 987 29.69 14.86 -27.91
CA LYS A 987 30.47 13.91 -28.70
C LYS A 987 29.54 12.97 -29.46
N ASN A 988 29.79 12.79 -30.75
CA ASN A 988 29.21 11.69 -31.51
C ASN A 988 30.12 10.47 -31.38
N VAL A 989 29.59 9.34 -30.92
CA VAL A 989 30.36 8.10 -30.75
C VAL A 989 29.76 7.01 -31.64
N PRO A 990 30.25 6.87 -32.89
CA PRO A 990 29.71 5.93 -33.87
C PRO A 990 29.74 4.47 -33.41
N GLU A 991 30.63 4.13 -32.49
CA GLU A 991 30.70 2.81 -31.87
C GLU A 991 29.38 2.42 -31.20
N ILE A 992 28.63 3.38 -30.64
CA ILE A 992 27.30 3.12 -30.06
C ILE A 992 26.35 2.57 -31.13
N ASP A 993 26.33 3.18 -32.32
CA ASP A 993 25.45 2.74 -33.41
C ASP A 993 25.91 1.40 -34.00
N VAL A 994 27.22 1.15 -34.07
CA VAL A 994 27.78 -0.15 -34.48
C VAL A 994 27.40 -1.26 -33.50
N LEU A 995 27.52 -1.00 -32.20
CA LEU A 995 27.15 -1.95 -31.15
C LEU A 995 25.64 -2.13 -31.06
N LYS A 996 24.84 -1.09 -31.35
CA LYS A 996 23.38 -1.24 -31.46
C LYS A 996 23.01 -2.17 -32.61
N LYS A 997 23.68 -2.06 -33.76
CA LYS A 997 23.49 -3.03 -34.86
C LYS A 997 23.83 -4.44 -34.40
N LYS A 998 25.00 -4.64 -33.77
CA LYS A 998 25.40 -5.94 -33.23
C LYS A 998 24.43 -6.47 -32.16
N CYS A 999 23.86 -5.57 -31.35
CA CYS A 999 22.80 -5.86 -30.39
C CYS A 999 21.58 -6.45 -31.09
N PHE A 1000 21.10 -5.78 -32.14
CA PHE A 1000 20.00 -6.30 -32.93
C PHE A 1000 20.33 -7.61 -33.65
N GLU A 1001 21.58 -7.85 -34.07
CA GLU A 1001 21.98 -9.15 -34.64
C GLU A 1001 21.84 -10.29 -33.61
N ILE A 1002 22.30 -10.06 -32.39
CA ILE A 1002 22.18 -11.01 -31.29
C ILE A 1002 20.71 -11.21 -30.91
N GLY A 1003 19.93 -10.13 -30.82
CA GLY A 1003 18.48 -10.20 -30.60
C GLY A 1003 17.77 -10.97 -31.70
N THR A 1004 18.21 -10.87 -32.96
CA THR A 1004 17.71 -11.70 -34.06
C THR A 1004 18.00 -13.17 -33.83
N GLU A 1005 19.24 -13.53 -33.50
CA GLU A 1005 19.62 -14.93 -33.24
C GLU A 1005 18.89 -15.52 -32.04
N GLU A 1006 18.74 -14.75 -30.97
CA GLU A 1006 17.98 -15.09 -29.77
C GLU A 1006 16.53 -15.37 -30.12
N LYS A 1007 15.90 -14.49 -30.89
CA LYS A 1007 14.51 -14.65 -31.32
C LYS A 1007 14.30 -15.79 -32.30
N ILE A 1008 15.27 -16.10 -33.17
CA ILE A 1008 15.23 -17.33 -33.98
C ILE A 1008 15.29 -18.58 -33.10
N LYS A 1009 16.15 -18.60 -32.07
CA LYS A 1009 16.25 -19.73 -31.13
C LYS A 1009 14.94 -19.90 -30.34
N SER A 1010 14.37 -18.80 -29.85
CA SER A 1010 13.08 -18.79 -29.17
C SER A 1010 11.96 -19.29 -30.09
N ALA A 1011 11.92 -18.81 -31.34
CA ALA A 1011 10.98 -19.30 -32.35
C ALA A 1011 11.11 -20.80 -32.62
N LYS A 1012 12.33 -21.34 -32.73
CA LYS A 1012 12.58 -22.78 -32.90
C LYS A 1012 12.05 -23.59 -31.72
N LYS A 1013 12.32 -23.15 -30.50
CA LYS A 1013 11.80 -23.78 -29.28
C LYS A 1013 10.28 -23.77 -29.26
N ASN A 1014 9.66 -22.62 -29.54
CA ASN A 1014 8.21 -22.48 -29.59
C ASN A 1014 7.57 -23.34 -30.71
N ILE A 1015 8.26 -23.55 -31.84
CA ILE A 1015 7.86 -24.51 -32.88
C ILE A 1015 7.86 -25.96 -32.34
N GLU A 1016 8.90 -26.36 -31.61
CA GLU A 1016 9.01 -27.70 -31.01
C GLU A 1016 7.89 -27.95 -29.97
N GLU A 1017 7.57 -26.93 -29.18
CA GLU A 1017 6.51 -26.95 -28.16
C GLU A 1017 5.09 -26.77 -28.75
N LYS A 1018 4.97 -26.62 -30.08
CA LYS A 1018 3.71 -26.32 -30.81
C LYS A 1018 3.02 -25.03 -30.37
N ASN A 1019 3.74 -24.13 -29.72
CA ASN A 1019 3.25 -22.81 -29.33
C ASN A 1019 3.38 -21.83 -30.51
N TYR A 1020 2.43 -21.92 -31.44
CA TYR A 1020 2.55 -21.24 -32.73
C TYR A 1020 2.46 -19.72 -32.66
N GLU A 1021 1.74 -19.17 -31.68
CA GLU A 1021 1.56 -17.72 -31.54
C GLU A 1021 2.85 -17.04 -31.08
N ASP A 1022 3.49 -17.58 -30.04
CA ASP A 1022 4.76 -17.06 -29.54
C ASP A 1022 5.91 -17.26 -30.55
N ALA A 1023 5.92 -18.40 -31.27
CA ALA A 1023 6.85 -18.61 -32.36
C ALA A 1023 6.69 -17.60 -33.50
N ILE A 1024 5.45 -17.26 -33.89
CA ILE A 1024 5.19 -16.22 -34.90
C ILE A 1024 5.67 -14.85 -34.38
N GLY A 1025 5.37 -14.52 -33.12
CA GLY A 1025 5.83 -13.29 -32.47
C GLY A 1025 7.35 -13.17 -32.46
N ASP A 1026 8.05 -14.26 -32.14
CA ASP A 1026 9.50 -14.32 -32.14
C ASP A 1026 10.09 -14.24 -33.56
N ILE A 1027 9.48 -14.86 -34.56
CA ILE A 1027 9.90 -14.72 -35.97
C ILE A 1027 9.76 -13.26 -36.44
N ILE A 1028 8.66 -12.58 -36.08
CA ILE A 1028 8.45 -11.16 -36.41
C ILE A 1028 9.49 -10.29 -35.71
N ALA A 1029 9.75 -10.54 -34.42
CA ALA A 1029 10.77 -9.83 -33.67
C ALA A 1029 12.16 -10.06 -34.27
N ALA A 1030 12.49 -11.30 -34.64
CA ALA A 1030 13.74 -11.65 -35.30
C ALA A 1030 13.92 -10.90 -36.62
N LYS A 1031 12.87 -10.81 -37.46
CA LYS A 1031 12.86 -10.01 -38.68
C LYS A 1031 13.01 -8.51 -38.41
N GLY A 1032 12.31 -8.00 -37.40
CA GLY A 1032 12.38 -6.60 -36.99
C GLY A 1032 13.77 -6.20 -36.48
N TYR A 1033 14.39 -7.05 -35.66
CA TYR A 1033 15.76 -6.87 -35.22
C TYR A 1033 16.76 -7.05 -36.36
N ALA A 1034 16.54 -8.00 -37.28
CA ALA A 1034 17.43 -8.21 -38.41
C ALA A 1034 17.44 -6.97 -39.30
N SER A 1035 16.26 -6.41 -39.57
CA SER A 1035 16.10 -5.15 -40.28
C SER A 1035 16.82 -3.99 -39.59
N LYS A 1036 16.67 -3.84 -38.26
CA LYS A 1036 17.40 -2.82 -37.47
C LYS A 1036 18.92 -3.03 -37.45
N ALA A 1037 19.37 -4.28 -37.55
CA ALA A 1037 20.78 -4.63 -37.76
C ALA A 1037 21.26 -4.38 -39.20
N GLY A 1038 20.35 -4.16 -40.15
CA GLY A 1038 20.66 -4.06 -41.57
C GLY A 1038 20.95 -5.41 -42.24
N LYS A 1039 20.47 -6.51 -41.66
CA LYS A 1039 20.58 -7.87 -42.18
C LYS A 1039 19.21 -8.42 -42.57
N ALA A 1040 19.19 -9.30 -43.57
CA ALA A 1040 18.04 -10.17 -43.82
C ALA A 1040 18.23 -11.47 -43.04
N VAL A 1041 17.16 -11.97 -42.43
CA VAL A 1041 17.16 -13.25 -41.74
C VAL A 1041 16.32 -14.24 -42.53
N ASP A 1042 16.92 -15.37 -42.89
CA ASP A 1042 16.19 -16.46 -43.54
C ASP A 1042 15.52 -17.34 -42.49
N VAL A 1043 14.22 -17.12 -42.35
CA VAL A 1043 13.33 -17.87 -41.46
C VAL A 1043 12.26 -18.60 -42.26
N GLY A 1044 12.41 -18.72 -43.59
CA GLY A 1044 11.36 -19.26 -44.45
C GLY A 1044 10.93 -20.67 -44.07
N ASP A 1045 11.87 -21.52 -43.63
CA ASP A 1045 11.57 -22.87 -43.17
C ASP A 1045 10.91 -22.90 -41.78
N LEU A 1046 11.23 -21.95 -40.91
CA LEU A 1046 10.57 -21.80 -39.60
C LEU A 1046 9.14 -21.26 -39.77
N GLU A 1047 8.95 -20.32 -40.69
CA GLU A 1047 7.64 -19.84 -41.10
C GLU A 1047 6.81 -20.98 -41.68
N LYS A 1048 7.37 -21.79 -42.59
CA LYS A 1048 6.70 -23.00 -43.10
C LYS A 1048 6.25 -23.95 -42.00
N GLN A 1049 7.14 -24.27 -41.06
CA GLN A 1049 6.82 -25.18 -39.97
C GLN A 1049 5.74 -24.62 -39.06
N ILE A 1050 5.87 -23.36 -38.65
CA ILE A 1050 4.95 -22.78 -37.68
C ILE A 1050 3.58 -22.48 -38.25
N PHE A 1051 3.51 -21.99 -39.48
CA PHE A 1051 2.23 -21.79 -40.15
C PHE A 1051 1.59 -23.13 -40.48
N LYS A 1052 2.34 -24.23 -40.67
CA LYS A 1052 1.76 -25.57 -40.78
C LYS A 1052 1.15 -26.03 -39.44
N ILE A 1053 1.85 -25.85 -38.32
CA ILE A 1053 1.30 -26.10 -36.97
C ILE A 1053 0.07 -25.21 -36.72
N GLY A 1054 0.15 -23.94 -37.10
CA GLY A 1054 -0.95 -22.99 -37.03
C GLY A 1054 -2.13 -23.43 -37.90
N ILE A 1055 -1.91 -23.91 -39.12
CA ILE A 1055 -2.96 -24.49 -39.98
C ILE A 1055 -3.64 -25.65 -39.25
N ASP A 1056 -2.90 -26.61 -38.73
CA ASP A 1056 -3.47 -27.76 -38.01
C ASP A 1056 -4.27 -27.33 -36.76
N ALA A 1057 -3.77 -26.34 -36.00
CA ALA A 1057 -4.47 -25.76 -34.86
C ALA A 1057 -5.76 -25.04 -35.27
N GLN A 1058 -5.73 -24.27 -36.37
CA GLN A 1058 -6.92 -23.60 -36.89
C GLN A 1058 -7.94 -24.60 -37.46
N ILE A 1059 -7.51 -25.75 -37.99
CA ILE A 1059 -8.44 -26.85 -38.36
C ILE A 1059 -9.17 -27.36 -37.13
N ALA A 1060 -8.47 -27.52 -36.00
CA ALA A 1060 -9.07 -27.92 -34.74
C ALA A 1060 -10.05 -26.85 -34.20
N GLU A 1061 -9.70 -25.56 -34.29
CA GLU A 1061 -10.61 -24.48 -33.91
C GLU A 1061 -11.83 -24.38 -34.83
N ILE A 1062 -11.70 -24.60 -36.15
CA ILE A 1062 -12.86 -24.73 -37.05
C ILE A 1062 -13.79 -25.85 -36.59
N ARG A 1063 -13.25 -27.04 -36.27
CA ARG A 1063 -14.07 -28.18 -35.78
C ARG A 1063 -14.78 -27.85 -34.47
N LYS A 1064 -14.08 -27.20 -33.55
CA LYS A 1064 -14.62 -26.80 -32.25
C LYS A 1064 -15.72 -25.75 -32.41
N ALA A 1065 -15.50 -24.75 -33.26
CA ALA A 1065 -16.46 -23.70 -33.57
C ALA A 1065 -17.72 -24.25 -34.26
N ILE A 1066 -17.57 -25.23 -35.17
CA ILE A 1066 -18.71 -25.97 -35.73
C ILE A 1066 -19.52 -26.65 -34.62
N ASN A 1067 -18.86 -27.36 -33.70
CA ASN A 1067 -19.52 -28.07 -32.61
C ASN A 1067 -20.23 -27.14 -31.61
N SER A 1068 -19.68 -25.95 -31.37
CA SER A 1068 -20.29 -24.94 -30.49
C SER A 1068 -21.30 -24.04 -31.20
N GLY A 1069 -21.53 -24.23 -32.51
CA GLY A 1069 -22.45 -23.42 -33.30
C GLY A 1069 -21.96 -21.99 -33.59
N SER A 1070 -20.66 -21.71 -33.45
CA SER A 1070 -20.09 -20.38 -33.69
C SER A 1070 -19.57 -20.23 -35.12
N TYR A 1071 -20.35 -19.57 -35.98
CA TYR A 1071 -19.95 -19.28 -37.36
C TYR A 1071 -18.80 -18.28 -37.44
N ASP A 1072 -18.81 -17.24 -36.62
CA ASP A 1072 -17.81 -16.17 -36.66
C ASP A 1072 -16.42 -16.69 -36.23
N ASP A 1073 -16.36 -17.53 -35.19
CA ASP A 1073 -15.11 -18.15 -34.75
C ASP A 1073 -14.57 -19.14 -35.79
N ALA A 1074 -15.45 -19.92 -36.43
CA ALA A 1074 -15.06 -20.84 -37.50
C ALA A 1074 -14.53 -20.08 -38.73
N THR A 1075 -15.16 -18.97 -39.07
CA THR A 1075 -14.77 -18.11 -40.20
C THR A 1075 -13.45 -17.39 -39.92
N LEU A 1076 -13.25 -16.88 -38.70
CA LEU A 1076 -12.00 -16.29 -38.25
C LEU A 1076 -10.86 -17.32 -38.28
N ALA A 1077 -11.11 -18.53 -37.79
CA ALA A 1077 -10.15 -19.62 -37.83
C ALA A 1077 -9.81 -20.02 -39.27
N TYR A 1078 -10.80 -20.06 -40.17
CA TYR A 1078 -10.57 -20.30 -41.60
C TYR A 1078 -9.74 -19.20 -42.27
N TYR A 1079 -10.03 -17.93 -42.04
CA TYR A 1079 -9.25 -16.84 -42.64
C TYR A 1079 -7.83 -16.77 -42.07
N THR A 1080 -7.67 -17.11 -40.79
CA THR A 1080 -6.35 -17.24 -40.16
C THR A 1080 -5.57 -18.41 -40.79
N LEU A 1081 -6.21 -19.56 -40.96
CA LEU A 1081 -5.66 -20.72 -41.67
C LEU A 1081 -5.27 -20.37 -43.11
N LYS A 1082 -6.16 -19.69 -43.85
CA LYS A 1082 -5.93 -19.26 -45.23
C LYS A 1082 -4.75 -18.29 -45.31
N SER A 1083 -4.68 -17.31 -44.41
CA SER A 1083 -3.55 -16.39 -44.31
C SER A 1083 -2.25 -17.15 -44.03
N TYR A 1084 -2.28 -18.16 -43.16
CA TYR A 1084 -1.12 -19.02 -42.87
C TYR A 1084 -0.73 -19.85 -44.09
N ALA A 1085 -1.70 -20.41 -44.81
CA ALA A 1085 -1.48 -21.18 -46.02
C ALA A 1085 -0.89 -20.32 -47.16
N GLU A 1086 -1.39 -19.10 -47.34
CA GLU A 1086 -0.87 -18.10 -48.28
C GLU A 1086 0.57 -17.70 -47.93
N LYS A 1087 0.85 -17.42 -46.65
CA LYS A 1087 2.19 -17.05 -46.17
C LYS A 1087 3.25 -18.10 -46.45
N ILE A 1088 2.86 -19.38 -46.51
CA ILE A 1088 3.77 -20.49 -46.81
C ILE A 1088 3.59 -21.08 -48.20
N SER A 1089 2.73 -20.46 -49.02
CA SER A 1089 2.41 -20.91 -50.37
C SER A 1089 2.02 -22.39 -50.42
N THR A 1090 1.27 -22.88 -49.42
CA THR A 1090 0.71 -24.23 -49.42
C THR A 1090 -0.77 -24.19 -49.78
N ASN A 1091 -1.27 -25.30 -50.31
CA ASN A 1091 -2.71 -25.46 -50.49
C ASN A 1091 -3.38 -25.64 -49.12
N ILE A 1092 -4.57 -25.07 -48.98
CA ILE A 1092 -5.46 -25.36 -47.86
C ILE A 1092 -5.75 -26.88 -47.84
N PRO A 1093 -5.63 -27.56 -46.69
CA PRO A 1093 -5.90 -28.99 -46.62
C PRO A 1093 -7.31 -29.34 -47.11
N PRO A 1094 -7.52 -30.39 -47.93
CA PRO A 1094 -8.83 -30.73 -48.48
C PRO A 1094 -9.91 -31.00 -47.43
N GLU A 1095 -9.52 -31.40 -46.21
CA GLU A 1095 -10.46 -31.55 -45.10
C GLU A 1095 -11.09 -30.22 -44.68
N VAL A 1096 -10.40 -29.10 -44.88
CA VAL A 1096 -10.94 -27.76 -44.63
C VAL A 1096 -12.05 -27.45 -45.61
N ASP A 1097 -11.97 -27.89 -46.87
CA ASP A 1097 -13.09 -27.70 -47.81
C ASP A 1097 -14.35 -28.43 -47.31
N THR A 1098 -14.18 -29.59 -46.67
CA THR A 1098 -15.29 -30.35 -46.07
C THR A 1098 -15.81 -29.67 -44.80
N LEU A 1099 -14.93 -29.19 -43.93
CA LEU A 1099 -15.31 -28.44 -42.74
C LEU A 1099 -15.99 -27.13 -43.12
N MET A 1100 -15.50 -26.43 -44.13
CA MET A 1100 -16.08 -25.18 -44.60
C MET A 1100 -17.46 -25.39 -45.18
N LEU A 1101 -17.77 -26.53 -45.82
CA LEU A 1101 -19.15 -26.85 -46.18
C LEU A 1101 -20.07 -26.90 -44.94
N GLU A 1102 -19.59 -27.44 -43.82
CA GLU A 1102 -20.32 -27.43 -42.55
C GLU A 1102 -20.38 -26.02 -41.91
N VAL A 1103 -19.29 -25.24 -41.98
CA VAL A 1103 -19.28 -23.82 -41.57
C VAL A 1103 -20.28 -23.01 -42.38
N TYR A 1104 -20.38 -23.23 -43.69
CA TYR A 1104 -21.34 -22.55 -44.54
C TYR A 1104 -22.78 -23.00 -44.25
N LYS A 1105 -23.03 -24.27 -43.94
CA LYS A 1105 -24.37 -24.69 -43.46
C LYS A 1105 -24.73 -24.04 -42.12
N LEU A 1106 -23.75 -23.96 -41.20
CA LEU A 1106 -23.91 -23.31 -39.91
C LEU A 1106 -24.15 -21.81 -40.08
N GLY A 1107 -23.35 -21.13 -40.90
CA GLY A 1107 -23.49 -19.72 -41.24
C GLY A 1107 -24.80 -19.41 -41.94
N TYR A 1108 -25.24 -20.28 -42.86
CA TYR A 1108 -26.57 -20.15 -43.47
C TYR A 1108 -27.66 -20.12 -42.42
N LYS A 1109 -27.61 -20.98 -41.39
CA LYS A 1109 -28.63 -21.00 -40.33
C LYS A 1109 -28.48 -19.83 -39.35
N MET A 1110 -27.27 -19.63 -38.82
CA MET A 1110 -26.99 -18.63 -37.79
C MET A 1110 -27.17 -17.21 -38.32
N LYS A 1111 -26.63 -16.92 -39.51
CA LYS A 1111 -26.77 -15.59 -40.12
C LYS A 1111 -28.17 -15.32 -40.64
N ASP A 1112 -28.97 -16.34 -40.93
CA ASP A 1112 -30.39 -16.16 -41.28
C ASP A 1112 -31.19 -15.75 -40.04
N GLU A 1113 -30.97 -16.44 -38.91
CA GLU A 1113 -31.53 -16.06 -37.61
C GLU A 1113 -31.03 -14.68 -37.14
N GLU A 1114 -29.72 -14.37 -37.25
CA GLU A 1114 -29.16 -13.04 -36.93
C GLU A 1114 -29.67 -11.95 -37.86
N ALA A 1115 -29.81 -12.22 -39.16
CA ALA A 1115 -30.39 -11.28 -40.11
C ALA A 1115 -31.81 -10.90 -39.72
N ILE A 1116 -32.62 -11.89 -39.33
CA ILE A 1116 -33.99 -11.67 -38.85
C ILE A 1116 -33.97 -10.88 -37.55
N ASN A 1117 -33.10 -11.24 -36.60
CA ASN A 1117 -33.01 -10.57 -35.30
C ASN A 1117 -32.57 -9.10 -35.44
N HIS A 1118 -31.52 -8.84 -36.21
CA HIS A 1118 -31.06 -7.48 -36.51
C HIS A 1118 -32.12 -6.69 -37.29
N ALA A 1119 -32.78 -7.31 -38.27
CA ALA A 1119 -33.87 -6.65 -39.01
C ALA A 1119 -35.05 -6.30 -38.09
N THR A 1120 -35.41 -7.20 -37.18
CA THR A 1120 -36.47 -6.99 -36.18
C THR A 1120 -36.08 -5.90 -35.17
N ALA A 1121 -34.79 -5.79 -34.83
CA ALA A 1121 -34.24 -4.72 -34.00
C ALA A 1121 -34.09 -3.37 -34.74
N GLY A 1122 -34.27 -3.34 -36.06
CA GLY A 1122 -34.05 -2.16 -36.91
C GLY A 1122 -32.57 -1.89 -37.23
N GLU A 1123 -31.69 -2.82 -36.93
CA GLU A 1123 -30.25 -2.82 -37.19
C GLU A 1123 -29.99 -3.33 -38.62
N PHE A 1124 -30.54 -2.62 -39.61
CA PHE A 1124 -30.57 -3.13 -40.98
C PHE A 1124 -29.20 -3.22 -41.66
N THR A 1125 -28.17 -2.55 -41.13
CA THR A 1125 -26.80 -2.67 -41.69
C THR A 1125 -26.22 -4.02 -41.36
N GLU A 1126 -26.41 -4.41 -40.12
CA GLU A 1126 -26.04 -5.66 -39.51
C GLU A 1126 -26.88 -6.77 -40.14
N ALA A 1127 -28.20 -6.57 -40.26
CA ALA A 1127 -29.11 -7.52 -40.92
C ALA A 1127 -28.75 -7.78 -42.39
N ILE A 1128 -28.45 -6.72 -43.15
CA ILE A 1128 -28.04 -6.85 -44.56
C ILE A 1128 -26.65 -7.48 -44.65
N GLY A 1129 -25.74 -7.17 -43.72
CA GLY A 1129 -24.46 -7.87 -43.56
C GLY A 1129 -24.67 -9.37 -43.39
N CYS A 1130 -25.52 -9.77 -42.43
CA CYS A 1130 -25.89 -11.15 -42.19
C CYS A 1130 -26.55 -11.78 -43.43
N LEU A 1131 -27.47 -11.11 -44.13
CA LEU A 1131 -28.09 -11.65 -45.35
C LEU A 1131 -27.11 -11.90 -46.50
N LYS A 1132 -26.08 -11.06 -46.65
CA LYS A 1132 -25.00 -11.32 -47.62
C LYS A 1132 -24.23 -12.56 -47.21
N GLU A 1133 -23.95 -12.70 -45.92
CA GLU A 1133 -23.29 -13.87 -45.39
C GLU A 1133 -24.15 -15.12 -45.54
N VAL A 1134 -25.48 -15.04 -45.38
CA VAL A 1134 -26.41 -16.14 -45.66
C VAL A 1134 -26.39 -16.51 -47.14
N ALA A 1135 -26.47 -15.54 -48.05
CA ALA A 1135 -26.43 -15.79 -49.49
C ALA A 1135 -25.09 -16.41 -49.91
N TYR A 1136 -23.99 -15.90 -49.37
CA TYR A 1136 -22.65 -16.44 -49.56
C TYR A 1136 -22.54 -17.87 -49.02
N CYS A 1137 -23.00 -18.11 -47.80
CA CYS A 1137 -23.02 -19.42 -47.16
C CYS A 1137 -23.90 -20.41 -47.94
N ALA A 1138 -25.07 -19.99 -48.41
CA ALA A 1138 -25.97 -20.82 -49.21
C ALA A 1138 -25.32 -21.24 -50.53
N GLU A 1139 -24.72 -20.28 -51.26
CA GLU A 1139 -24.00 -20.54 -52.50
C GLU A 1139 -22.87 -21.54 -52.27
N LYS A 1140 -22.06 -21.34 -51.22
CA LYS A 1140 -20.92 -22.21 -50.93
C LYS A 1140 -21.31 -23.57 -50.37
N ALA A 1141 -22.42 -23.67 -49.64
CA ALA A 1141 -22.96 -24.93 -49.13
C ALA A 1141 -23.79 -25.72 -50.17
N GLY A 1142 -24.05 -25.13 -51.36
CA GLY A 1142 -24.96 -25.71 -52.34
C GLY A 1142 -26.42 -25.73 -51.90
N ILE A 1143 -26.80 -24.87 -50.96
CA ILE A 1143 -28.17 -24.71 -50.47
C ILE A 1143 -28.90 -23.79 -51.43
N SER A 1144 -30.01 -24.25 -51.99
CA SER A 1144 -30.90 -23.36 -52.74
C SER A 1144 -31.60 -22.42 -51.77
N LEU A 1145 -31.41 -21.11 -51.94
CA LEU A 1145 -32.14 -20.10 -51.18
C LEU A 1145 -33.64 -20.33 -51.37
N SER A 1146 -34.37 -20.40 -50.26
CA SER A 1146 -35.81 -20.61 -50.34
C SER A 1146 -36.49 -19.36 -50.91
N ALA A 1147 -37.63 -19.52 -51.60
CA ALA A 1147 -38.42 -18.37 -52.06
C ALA A 1147 -38.80 -17.43 -50.90
N LYS A 1148 -38.98 -17.99 -49.69
CA LYS A 1148 -39.19 -17.23 -48.45
C LYS A 1148 -37.96 -16.42 -48.04
N PHE A 1149 -36.76 -16.96 -48.19
CA PHE A 1149 -35.52 -16.23 -47.96
C PHE A 1149 -35.35 -15.11 -48.97
N GLU A 1150 -35.61 -15.33 -50.26
CA GLU A 1150 -35.52 -14.27 -51.27
C GLU A 1150 -36.54 -13.15 -51.03
N GLU A 1151 -37.74 -13.50 -50.56
CA GLU A 1151 -38.77 -12.55 -50.16
C GLU A 1151 -38.34 -11.74 -48.93
N MET A 1152 -37.88 -12.42 -47.88
CA MET A 1152 -37.34 -11.81 -46.67
C MET A 1152 -36.10 -10.96 -46.92
N GLN A 1153 -35.17 -11.42 -47.78
CA GLN A 1153 -33.99 -10.67 -48.18
C GLN A 1153 -34.43 -9.39 -48.90
N LYS A 1154 -35.37 -9.48 -49.85
CA LYS A 1154 -35.92 -8.29 -50.51
C LYS A 1154 -36.61 -7.37 -49.52
N GLU A 1155 -37.31 -7.90 -48.52
CA GLU A 1155 -37.97 -7.12 -47.46
C GLU A 1155 -36.96 -6.39 -46.58
N ILE A 1156 -35.96 -7.09 -46.04
CA ILE A 1156 -34.90 -6.52 -45.19
C ILE A 1156 -34.02 -5.54 -45.97
N TYR A 1157 -33.66 -5.83 -47.23
CA TYR A 1157 -32.96 -4.86 -48.07
C TYR A 1157 -33.83 -3.65 -48.36
N THR A 1158 -35.12 -3.87 -48.64
CA THR A 1158 -36.07 -2.79 -48.81
C THR A 1158 -36.13 -1.94 -47.55
N ASP A 1159 -36.30 -2.55 -46.39
CA ASP A 1159 -36.42 -1.84 -45.12
C ASP A 1159 -35.11 -1.24 -44.65
N GLY A 1160 -33.96 -1.82 -45.00
CA GLY A 1160 -32.65 -1.23 -44.78
C GLY A 1160 -32.36 -0.06 -45.71
N ILE A 1161 -32.81 -0.12 -46.97
CA ILE A 1161 -32.83 1.05 -47.86
C ILE A 1161 -33.75 2.11 -47.26
N LYS A 1162 -34.96 1.75 -46.81
CA LYS A 1162 -35.88 2.70 -46.15
C LYS A 1162 -35.29 3.28 -44.88
N ALA A 1163 -34.63 2.48 -44.06
CA ALA A 1163 -34.03 2.89 -42.80
C ALA A 1163 -32.80 3.76 -43.03
N LYS A 1164 -31.94 3.45 -44.01
CA LYS A 1164 -30.81 4.32 -44.37
C LYS A 1164 -31.26 5.59 -45.05
N LEU A 1165 -32.30 5.53 -45.88
CA LEU A 1165 -32.92 6.75 -46.40
C LEU A 1165 -33.59 7.56 -45.28
N LYS A 1166 -34.18 6.91 -44.26
CA LYS A 1166 -34.71 7.54 -43.05
C LYS A 1166 -33.61 8.19 -42.22
N ASN A 1167 -32.51 7.48 -41.97
CA ASN A 1167 -31.37 7.98 -41.20
C ASN A 1167 -30.65 9.10 -41.95
N ALA A 1168 -30.50 8.96 -43.28
CA ALA A 1168 -29.96 10.02 -44.11
C ALA A 1168 -30.76 11.31 -43.93
N LEU A 1169 -32.06 11.14 -43.91
CA LEU A 1169 -33.01 12.22 -43.83
C LEU A 1169 -33.16 12.80 -42.41
N ASP A 1170 -33.16 11.97 -41.38
CA ASP A 1170 -33.07 12.36 -39.97
C ASP A 1170 -31.78 13.15 -39.71
N ALA A 1171 -30.63 12.65 -40.20
CA ALA A 1171 -29.34 13.33 -40.13
C ALA A 1171 -29.37 14.66 -40.90
N LEU A 1172 -30.06 14.69 -42.04
CA LEU A 1172 -30.19 15.91 -42.83
C LEU A 1172 -30.91 17.00 -42.04
N SER A 1173 -31.96 16.62 -41.32
CA SER A 1173 -32.76 17.50 -40.47
C SER A 1173 -32.04 17.99 -39.23
N ASN A 1174 -31.12 17.19 -38.71
CA ASN A 1174 -30.19 17.61 -37.66
C ASN A 1174 -29.03 18.47 -38.20
N GLY A 1175 -28.97 18.67 -39.52
CA GLY A 1175 -27.92 19.40 -40.22
C GLY A 1175 -26.60 18.62 -40.31
N GLU A 1176 -26.61 17.32 -40.03
CA GLU A 1176 -25.47 16.40 -40.04
C GLU A 1176 -25.19 15.90 -41.47
N TYR A 1177 -24.79 16.82 -42.34
CA TYR A 1177 -24.71 16.56 -43.78
C TYR A 1177 -23.76 15.42 -44.19
N LEU A 1178 -22.67 15.18 -43.46
CA LEU A 1178 -21.76 14.05 -43.72
C LEU A 1178 -22.46 12.73 -43.45
N GLU A 1179 -23.25 12.67 -42.37
CA GLU A 1179 -24.01 11.50 -41.99
C GLU A 1179 -25.19 11.27 -42.95
N THR A 1180 -25.80 12.34 -43.46
CA THR A 1180 -26.77 12.25 -44.56
C THR A 1180 -26.19 11.60 -45.79
N LEU A 1181 -25.07 12.16 -46.30
CA LEU A 1181 -24.43 11.66 -47.52
C LEU A 1181 -23.93 10.23 -47.33
N GLY A 1182 -23.39 9.92 -46.15
CA GLY A 1182 -23.02 8.57 -45.76
C GLY A 1182 -24.19 7.60 -45.84
N ASN A 1183 -25.30 7.90 -45.19
CA ASN A 1183 -26.49 7.04 -45.19
C ASN A 1183 -27.13 6.90 -46.58
N LEU A 1184 -27.13 7.94 -47.42
CA LEU A 1184 -27.59 7.86 -48.80
C LEU A 1184 -26.74 6.93 -49.65
N ASN A 1185 -25.42 7.05 -49.53
CA ASN A 1185 -24.48 6.19 -50.24
C ASN A 1185 -24.68 4.73 -49.82
N VAL A 1186 -24.92 4.46 -48.53
CA VAL A 1186 -25.22 3.12 -48.03
C VAL A 1186 -26.56 2.60 -48.56
N ALA A 1187 -27.61 3.42 -48.58
CA ALA A 1187 -28.91 3.01 -49.13
C ALA A 1187 -28.84 2.73 -50.64
N GLU A 1188 -28.09 3.55 -51.38
CA GLU A 1188 -27.87 3.33 -52.81
C GLU A 1188 -27.05 2.07 -53.06
N ALA A 1189 -26.05 1.79 -52.23
CA ALA A 1189 -25.29 0.55 -52.27
C ALA A 1189 -26.19 -0.67 -52.02
N TYR A 1190 -27.02 -0.66 -50.97
CA TYR A 1190 -27.97 -1.75 -50.66
C TYR A 1190 -28.91 -2.04 -51.82
N SER A 1191 -29.37 -1.00 -52.48
CA SER A 1191 -30.25 -1.18 -53.61
C SER A 1191 -29.55 -1.72 -54.86
N LYS A 1192 -28.32 -1.27 -55.14
CA LYS A 1192 -27.54 -1.80 -56.25
C LYS A 1192 -27.27 -3.28 -56.03
N GLU A 1193 -26.99 -3.66 -54.80
CA GLU A 1193 -26.63 -5.01 -54.40
C GLU A 1193 -27.80 -6.00 -54.44
N SER A 1194 -28.97 -5.62 -53.94
CA SER A 1194 -30.18 -6.46 -53.98
C SER A 1194 -30.89 -6.46 -55.34
N GLN A 1195 -30.33 -5.76 -56.34
CA GLN A 1195 -30.97 -5.44 -57.62
C GLN A 1195 -32.37 -4.83 -57.48
N LEU A 1196 -32.68 -4.35 -56.27
CA LEU A 1196 -33.92 -3.68 -56.02
C LEU A 1196 -33.85 -2.32 -56.71
N ASN A 1197 -35.00 -1.84 -57.13
CA ASN A 1197 -35.03 -0.58 -57.84
C ASN A 1197 -34.90 0.53 -56.79
N PHE A 1198 -33.68 1.04 -56.56
CA PHE A 1198 -33.36 2.02 -55.49
C PHE A 1198 -34.37 3.12 -55.39
N SER A 1199 -34.61 3.77 -56.52
CA SER A 1199 -35.55 4.85 -56.49
C SER A 1199 -36.99 4.39 -56.52
N GLN A 1200 -37.33 3.16 -56.92
CA GLN A 1200 -38.67 2.59 -56.63
C GLN A 1200 -38.86 2.37 -55.14
N ILE A 1201 -37.87 1.84 -54.42
CA ILE A 1201 -37.98 1.68 -52.97
C ILE A 1201 -38.00 3.02 -52.26
N ALA A 1202 -37.07 3.90 -52.64
CA ALA A 1202 -37.07 5.26 -52.15
C ALA A 1202 -38.41 5.90 -52.47
N ARG A 1203 -39.01 5.64 -53.63
CA ARG A 1203 -40.34 6.12 -53.97
C ARG A 1203 -41.46 5.62 -53.11
N ASP A 1204 -41.54 4.31 -52.98
CA ASP A 1204 -42.64 3.65 -52.32
C ASP A 1204 -42.60 3.93 -50.81
N ALA A 1205 -41.40 4.13 -50.27
CA ALA A 1205 -41.20 4.60 -48.90
C ALA A 1205 -41.22 6.12 -48.76
N GLY A 1206 -41.44 6.81 -49.87
CA GLY A 1206 -41.35 8.24 -50.06
C GLY A 1206 -40.15 8.87 -49.37
N PHE A 1207 -38.95 8.50 -49.86
CA PHE A 1207 -37.58 9.06 -49.83
C PHE A 1207 -37.12 9.66 -51.17
N ASP A 1208 -36.53 10.86 -51.14
CA ASP A 1208 -36.25 11.72 -52.29
C ASP A 1208 -34.77 11.85 -52.34
N VAL A 1209 -34.18 10.73 -52.72
CA VAL A 1209 -32.75 10.55 -52.59
C VAL A 1209 -32.02 11.73 -53.22
N LYS A 1210 -32.50 12.24 -54.35
CA LYS A 1210 -31.89 13.39 -55.01
C LYS A 1210 -32.06 14.69 -54.24
N LYS A 1211 -33.24 14.98 -53.68
CA LYS A 1211 -33.42 16.15 -52.83
C LYS A 1211 -32.60 16.08 -51.54
N ILE A 1212 -32.60 14.91 -50.90
CA ILE A 1212 -31.83 14.65 -49.67
C ILE A 1212 -30.33 14.81 -49.96
N THR A 1213 -29.85 14.26 -51.09
CA THR A 1213 -28.45 14.42 -51.52
C THR A 1213 -28.12 15.89 -51.72
N PHE A 1214 -29.00 16.61 -52.41
CA PHE A 1214 -28.80 18.01 -52.72
C PHE A 1214 -28.74 18.88 -51.46
N GLU A 1215 -29.71 18.72 -50.57
CA GLU A 1215 -29.79 19.48 -49.32
C GLU A 1215 -28.65 19.16 -48.36
N ALA A 1216 -28.14 17.93 -48.36
CA ALA A 1216 -26.97 17.55 -47.59
C ALA A 1216 -25.72 18.29 -48.08
N TYR A 1217 -25.41 18.20 -49.37
CA TYR A 1217 -24.28 18.94 -49.93
C TYR A 1217 -24.42 20.46 -49.70
N MET A 1218 -25.62 21.02 -49.84
CA MET A 1218 -25.86 22.44 -49.54
C MET A 1218 -25.64 22.80 -48.06
N THR A 1219 -26.01 21.91 -47.15
CA THR A 1219 -25.75 22.06 -45.71
C THR A 1219 -24.26 21.96 -45.41
N GLY A 1220 -23.56 21.04 -46.08
CA GLY A 1220 -22.11 20.90 -46.03
C GLY A 1220 -21.37 22.13 -46.53
N ILE A 1221 -21.80 22.69 -47.66
CA ILE A 1221 -21.32 23.96 -48.19
C ILE A 1221 -21.49 25.05 -47.14
N LYS A 1222 -22.69 25.26 -46.60
CA LYS A 1222 -22.94 26.31 -45.60
C LYS A 1222 -22.09 26.15 -44.33
N LYS A 1223 -22.04 24.95 -43.75
CA LYS A 1223 -21.24 24.68 -42.54
C LYS A 1223 -19.75 24.87 -42.78
N ASN A 1224 -19.21 24.34 -43.88
CA ASN A 1224 -17.78 24.51 -44.17
C ASN A 1224 -17.44 25.94 -44.60
N LEU A 1225 -18.38 26.68 -45.20
CA LEU A 1225 -18.22 28.09 -45.49
C LEU A 1225 -18.12 28.92 -44.20
N GLU A 1226 -18.95 28.60 -43.20
CA GLU A 1226 -18.89 29.21 -41.87
C GLU A 1226 -17.60 28.85 -41.13
N VAL A 1227 -17.18 27.57 -41.16
CA VAL A 1227 -15.90 27.11 -40.60
C VAL A 1227 -14.75 27.84 -41.28
N SER A 1228 -14.77 27.92 -42.61
CA SER A 1228 -13.77 28.61 -43.42
C SER A 1228 -13.71 30.09 -43.07
N ARG A 1229 -14.85 30.75 -42.90
CA ARG A 1229 -14.95 32.16 -42.47
C ARG A 1229 -14.40 32.38 -41.06
N LYS A 1230 -14.79 31.56 -40.09
CA LYS A 1230 -14.30 31.66 -38.70
C LYS A 1230 -12.79 31.39 -38.60
N ALA A 1231 -12.29 30.40 -39.34
CA ALA A 1231 -10.86 30.11 -39.41
C ALA A 1231 -10.10 31.28 -40.06
N ALA A 1232 -10.64 31.88 -41.12
CA ALA A 1232 -10.08 33.09 -41.73
C ALA A 1232 -10.08 34.29 -40.76
N ASP A 1233 -11.15 34.47 -39.98
CA ASP A 1233 -11.26 35.51 -38.95
C ASP A 1233 -10.22 35.32 -37.84
N ARG A 1234 -9.88 34.07 -37.50
CA ARG A 1234 -8.85 33.71 -36.50
C ARG A 1234 -7.41 33.71 -37.05
N GLY A 1235 -7.23 33.78 -38.37
CA GLY A 1235 -5.91 33.66 -39.00
C GLY A 1235 -5.42 32.22 -39.20
N GLU A 1236 -6.30 31.23 -39.05
CA GLU A 1236 -6.03 29.79 -39.23
C GLU A 1236 -6.08 29.44 -40.73
N ARG A 1237 -5.00 29.77 -41.46
CA ARG A 1237 -4.96 29.69 -42.93
C ARG A 1237 -5.25 28.29 -43.50
N TYR A 1238 -4.67 27.24 -42.94
CA TYR A 1238 -4.83 25.89 -43.48
C TYR A 1238 -6.27 25.40 -43.33
N ASP A 1239 -6.86 25.63 -42.16
CA ASP A 1239 -8.24 25.22 -41.86
C ASP A 1239 -9.26 26.01 -42.68
N ALA A 1240 -9.00 27.31 -42.88
CA ALA A 1240 -9.81 28.15 -43.75
C ALA A 1240 -9.80 27.63 -45.21
N LEU A 1241 -8.62 27.30 -45.75
CA LEU A 1241 -8.47 26.82 -47.13
C LEU A 1241 -8.98 25.38 -47.31
N SER A 1242 -8.79 24.51 -46.32
CA SER A 1242 -9.28 23.13 -46.33
C SER A 1242 -10.81 23.09 -46.33
N ALA A 1243 -11.44 23.86 -45.42
CA ALA A 1243 -12.89 23.99 -45.40
C ALA A 1243 -13.41 24.64 -46.70
N ALA A 1244 -12.72 25.65 -47.25
CA ALA A 1244 -13.07 26.24 -48.55
C ALA A 1244 -12.97 25.23 -49.71
N ALA A 1245 -12.00 24.32 -49.69
CA ALA A 1245 -11.87 23.27 -50.69
C ALA A 1245 -13.02 22.25 -50.61
N ILE A 1246 -13.50 21.93 -49.40
CA ILE A 1246 -14.69 21.10 -49.20
C ILE A 1246 -15.94 21.80 -49.74
N VAL A 1247 -16.09 23.11 -49.48
CA VAL A 1247 -17.18 23.91 -50.05
C VAL A 1247 -17.15 23.86 -51.58
N ARG A 1248 -15.97 24.03 -52.19
CA ARG A 1248 -15.79 23.92 -53.64
C ARG A 1248 -16.13 22.51 -54.14
N GLY A 1249 -15.62 21.46 -53.51
CA GLY A 1249 -15.91 20.07 -53.90
C GLY A 1249 -17.40 19.69 -53.77
N TYR A 1250 -18.13 20.25 -52.80
CA TYR A 1250 -19.57 20.05 -52.70
C TYR A 1250 -20.36 20.91 -53.68
N ALA A 1251 -19.87 22.11 -54.01
CA ALA A 1251 -20.45 22.92 -55.08
C ALA A 1251 -20.29 22.21 -56.43
N ASP A 1252 -19.13 21.60 -56.67
CA ASP A 1252 -18.85 20.78 -57.85
C ASP A 1252 -19.74 19.53 -57.89
N ALA A 1253 -19.91 18.82 -56.76
CA ALA A 1253 -20.77 17.64 -56.67
C ALA A 1253 -22.27 17.95 -56.88
N LEU A 1254 -22.67 19.20 -56.64
CA LEU A 1254 -24.01 19.71 -56.93
C LEU A 1254 -24.12 20.39 -58.30
N GLU A 1255 -23.00 20.58 -58.99
CA GLU A 1255 -22.88 21.37 -60.23
C GLU A 1255 -23.42 22.81 -60.07
N ILE A 1256 -23.11 23.46 -58.94
CA ILE A 1256 -23.52 24.86 -58.65
C ILE A 1256 -22.33 25.81 -58.60
N GLU A 1257 -22.58 27.10 -58.86
CA GLU A 1257 -21.56 28.15 -58.73
C GLU A 1257 -21.01 28.24 -57.30
N GLU A 1258 -19.69 28.43 -57.19
CA GLU A 1258 -19.01 28.60 -55.90
C GLU A 1258 -19.62 29.75 -55.09
N PRO A 1259 -19.83 29.58 -53.77
CA PRO A 1259 -20.34 30.66 -52.93
C PRO A 1259 -19.45 31.90 -53.02
N ARG A 1260 -20.04 33.05 -53.33
CA ARG A 1260 -19.32 34.34 -53.46
C ARG A 1260 -18.53 34.72 -52.20
N GLU A 1261 -18.95 34.23 -51.04
CA GLU A 1261 -18.24 34.36 -49.75
C GLU A 1261 -16.86 33.68 -49.75
N LEU A 1262 -16.61 32.67 -50.59
CA LEU A 1262 -15.27 32.09 -50.72
C LEU A 1262 -14.27 33.12 -51.24
N ALA A 1263 -14.66 33.98 -52.18
CA ALA A 1263 -13.78 35.02 -52.71
C ALA A 1263 -13.39 36.04 -51.62
N SER A 1264 -14.33 36.38 -50.72
CA SER A 1264 -14.03 37.24 -49.58
C SER A 1264 -13.17 36.53 -48.53
N ILE A 1265 -13.43 35.25 -48.24
CA ILE A 1265 -12.61 34.42 -47.34
C ILE A 1265 -11.17 34.28 -47.87
N PHE A 1266 -10.98 33.97 -49.16
CA PHE A 1266 -9.65 33.90 -49.77
C PHE A 1266 -8.93 35.24 -49.67
N SER A 1267 -9.61 36.36 -49.93
CA SER A 1267 -9.03 37.70 -49.76
C SER A 1267 -8.67 38.01 -48.31
N GLU A 1268 -9.49 37.60 -47.33
CA GLU A 1268 -9.25 37.76 -45.89
C GLU A 1268 -8.02 36.96 -45.42
N VAL A 1269 -7.92 35.69 -45.86
CA VAL A 1269 -6.80 34.78 -45.59
C VAL A 1269 -5.51 35.31 -46.24
N GLU A 1270 -5.61 35.93 -47.41
CA GLU A 1270 -4.46 36.55 -48.07
C GLU A 1270 -3.99 37.85 -47.41
N LYS A 1271 -4.89 38.63 -46.81
CA LYS A 1271 -4.56 39.85 -46.06
C LYS A 1271 -3.87 39.59 -44.73
N LYS A 1272 -4.08 38.41 -44.13
CA LYS A 1272 -3.45 37.97 -42.87
C LYS A 1272 -2.19 37.13 -43.09
N LYS A 1273 -1.68 37.06 -44.32
CA LYS A 1273 -0.28 36.69 -44.59
C LYS A 1273 0.66 37.70 -43.97
#